data_AF-A0A8D8XXA4-F1
#
_entry.id   AF-A0A8D8XXA4-F1
#
_cell.length_a   1.000
_cell.length_b   1.000
_cell.length_c   1.000
_cell.angle_alpha   90.00
_cell.angle_beta   90.00
_cell.angle_gamma   90.00
#
_symmetry.space_group_name_H-M   'P 1'
#
loop_
_entity.id
_entity.type
_entity.pdbx_description
1 polymer ?
#
loop_
_entity_poly.entity_id
_entity_poly.type
_entity_poly.pdbx_seq_one_letter_code
_entity_poly.pdbx_strand_id
1 'polypeptide(L)'
;MKSTEYKATDDAAVQANNTLDEEEEEDEVEGFNFQRLRELYPDQVPSLVKLKTALLESTNEMAPLKVWQFQDLSQQAAQRILDAPHEDQLRTLVHIAQNFPVQARSLVSVKVSAEFRKELKHNQDQFINSLSLGVSEAALYMNGLYFDVDLIDVGKLLDTVRHELRVMQGLFSIGITDESLQKLLSLDLSPSSKTEYGLDIRDSAVQWINDIEKDGKYTRWSFSLMDLLRPTFPGMLRNIRRNLYSLVIICNPAHSASIPLLKLVESFYVHSAPLRIGLVFNVHPDTGVTGLQDGGVALLNAFNYVQEAKRPHEALAFITEVYAKVKPNQDVSPEDVINTFSKQFSSVNIDEVFGVDTDYNTGRQLVREFIARTGLVRQTPQVLMNGIPLPETSLTAEDFEESILTEIIRQTPKFQKAVYKGELTDNMDVGEYVMTRPNIMPRLNERVLNKDSSSFVDLTLAESDQMLRLVQYRTSEKTSVKPGGTSSTPAASSSSICLITHWIVVDLSSEDSLAHIQSAVDYLRTEPGSRVGFLVNPGDPSTEAQHLAFLAALEAGFDISTSLTLGLEAKPPATIEQLKNTDWSAIGSLYTAHVNYVRSVVRFGPGQVGLITNGRVIGPLQPGEAFTAADFSLLDRLTLSLYTEKIYESLKGSEPKESLGNDMLLKTISILIIRPNTRVRFSLPALETKYSAIKLEPRNSSEPVFDLQVIVDPVSRAAQKIGPILKVLQSVLNTRITIFMNCVEKNSDMPLKSFYRFVLEPEPSFTADGASLSGPVAKFLNMPSEPLLTQNLHVPDNWLVESIATPYDLDNIKLENVDSNVHSEYELEYLLLEGHCFESPTGNPPRGLQMTLGTSQEPVQVDTIVMANLGYFQMKANPGAWVLRLRQGRSDEIYDITHHAGSDTPVNSTDIKILISSFKSHILDVKVTKKPDKVHMDLLSEDGAENAGLWNSITSQLVPLMSTFGGKDETTGESGEDRINIFSVASGHLYERFLRIMMLSVLKHTKTPVKFWFLKNYLSPTFKDFLPRMAKAYKFEYELVQYKWPRWLTQQTEKQRIIWGYKILFLDVLFPLDVKKIIFVDADQVVRADMKELVDYDLGSAPYGYVPFCDSRREMDGFRFWNQGYWRNHLQGRKYHISALYVVDLKRFRKIAAGDRLRGQYQALSQDPNSLSNLDQDLPNNMIHQVPIKSLPQEWLWCETWCDESSKTKAKTIDLCNNPLTKEAKLSAAVRIVQEWKQYDSEIKRLQLSLGEGLESEESGPEQQTIQHTEL
;
A
#
# COMPACT_ATOMS: atom_id res chain seq x y z
N MET A 1 -8.86 -17.90 -25.23
CA MET A 1 -8.88 -19.14 -26.02
C MET A 1 -7.83 -20.09 -25.46
N LYS A 2 -8.12 -21.39 -25.36
CA LYS A 2 -7.13 -22.39 -24.93
C LYS A 2 -6.15 -22.70 -26.05
N SER A 3 -4.87 -22.85 -25.71
CA SER A 3 -3.84 -23.30 -26.66
C SER A 3 -4.15 -24.72 -27.15
N THR A 4 -3.84 -25.01 -28.42
CA THR A 4 -4.08 -26.32 -29.06
C THR A 4 -3.31 -27.48 -28.42
N GLU A 5 -2.31 -27.18 -27.59
CA GLU A 5 -1.51 -28.17 -26.87
C GLU A 5 -2.24 -28.85 -25.70
N TYR A 6 -3.35 -28.28 -25.20
CA TYR A 6 -4.01 -28.70 -23.96
C TYR A 6 -5.48 -29.11 -24.11
N LYS A 7 -5.89 -29.61 -25.28
CA LYS A 7 -7.26 -30.11 -25.49
C LYS A 7 -7.49 -31.41 -24.70
N ALA A 8 -8.22 -31.33 -23.60
CA ALA A 8 -8.81 -32.49 -22.93
C ALA A 8 -10.34 -32.28 -22.91
N THR A 9 -11.03 -32.75 -23.95
CA THR A 9 -12.49 -32.77 -24.04
C THR A 9 -13.03 -34.17 -23.72
N ASP A 10 -14.23 -34.24 -23.14
CA ASP A 10 -14.97 -35.49 -22.97
C ASP A 10 -15.69 -35.80 -24.30
N ASP A 11 -15.05 -36.62 -25.15
CA ASP A 11 -15.58 -36.97 -26.47
C ASP A 11 -16.69 -38.05 -26.39
N ALA A 12 -17.11 -38.48 -25.20
CA ALA A 12 -18.08 -39.56 -25.03
C ALA A 12 -19.53 -39.16 -25.37
N ALA A 13 -19.85 -37.86 -25.39
CA ALA A 13 -21.19 -37.37 -25.75
C ALA A 13 -21.39 -37.17 -27.27
N VAL A 14 -20.35 -37.36 -28.09
CA VAL A 14 -20.36 -36.99 -29.52
C VAL A 14 -20.70 -38.17 -30.46
N GLN A 15 -21.07 -39.34 -29.93
CA GLN A 15 -21.35 -40.54 -30.75
C GLN A 15 -22.83 -40.92 -30.92
N ALA A 16 -23.76 -40.00 -30.67
CA ALA A 16 -25.17 -40.22 -30.95
C ALA A 16 -25.80 -38.96 -31.55
N ASN A 17 -25.49 -38.65 -32.81
CA ASN A 17 -26.35 -37.91 -33.76
C ASN A 17 -25.59 -37.60 -35.07
N ASN A 18 -25.12 -38.64 -35.77
CA ASN A 18 -24.71 -38.52 -37.17
C ASN A 18 -25.76 -39.21 -38.06
N THR A 19 -26.89 -38.54 -38.25
CA THR A 19 -27.68 -38.63 -39.48
C THR A 19 -27.69 -37.23 -40.09
N LEU A 20 -26.82 -37.06 -41.08
CA LEU A 20 -26.78 -35.89 -41.95
C LEU A 20 -28.06 -35.89 -42.78
N ASP A 21 -28.97 -34.96 -42.48
CA ASP A 21 -29.96 -34.50 -43.45
C ASP A 21 -29.31 -33.41 -44.31
N GLU A 22 -29.44 -33.57 -45.62
CA GLU A 22 -28.85 -32.73 -46.66
C GLU A 22 -29.56 -31.36 -46.75
N GLU A 23 -28.74 -30.30 -46.66
CA GLU A 23 -28.86 -29.00 -47.34
C GLU A 23 -30.23 -28.28 -47.38
N GLU A 24 -30.41 -27.30 -46.48
CA GLU A 24 -31.03 -26.01 -46.83
C GLU A 24 -29.99 -24.90 -46.61
N GLU A 25 -29.62 -24.18 -47.68
CA GLU A 25 -28.74 -23.02 -47.62
C GLU A 25 -29.33 -21.94 -46.70
N GLU A 26 -28.66 -21.63 -45.58
CA GLU A 26 -29.04 -20.50 -44.73
C GLU A 26 -28.96 -19.18 -45.52
N ASP A 27 -30.13 -18.56 -45.74
CA ASP A 27 -30.29 -17.33 -46.51
C ASP A 27 -30.42 -16.06 -45.64
N GLU A 28 -30.28 -16.21 -44.32
CA GLU A 28 -30.09 -15.11 -43.37
C GLU A 28 -28.65 -15.06 -42.86
N VAL A 29 -27.98 -13.92 -43.07
CA VAL A 29 -26.61 -13.68 -42.59
C VAL A 29 -26.56 -12.32 -41.90
N GLU A 30 -26.15 -12.27 -40.62
CA GLU A 30 -26.04 -11.03 -39.82
C GLU A 30 -27.34 -10.20 -39.76
N GLY A 31 -28.49 -10.86 -39.64
CA GLY A 31 -29.81 -10.21 -39.59
C GLY A 31 -30.32 -9.70 -40.95
N PHE A 32 -29.59 -9.98 -42.04
CA PHE A 32 -30.02 -9.70 -43.40
C PHE A 32 -30.59 -10.94 -44.07
N ASN A 33 -31.86 -10.88 -44.45
CA ASN A 33 -32.51 -11.91 -45.26
C ASN A 33 -32.17 -11.70 -46.74
N PHE A 34 -31.15 -12.42 -47.23
CA PHE A 34 -30.64 -12.29 -48.59
C PHE A 34 -31.61 -12.79 -49.65
N GLN A 35 -32.55 -13.66 -49.29
CA GLN A 35 -33.68 -14.01 -50.16
C GLN A 35 -34.56 -12.77 -50.39
N ARG A 36 -34.99 -12.11 -49.31
CA ARG A 36 -35.83 -10.92 -49.39
C ARG A 36 -35.11 -9.72 -50.03
N LEU A 37 -33.83 -9.54 -49.78
CA LEU A 37 -33.03 -8.47 -50.40
C LEU A 37 -32.83 -8.68 -51.90
N ARG A 38 -32.68 -9.92 -52.37
CA ARG A 38 -32.63 -10.24 -53.80
C ARG A 38 -33.97 -9.99 -54.50
N GLU A 39 -35.09 -10.21 -53.80
CA GLU A 39 -36.43 -9.87 -54.29
C GLU A 39 -36.66 -8.35 -54.36
N LEU A 40 -36.18 -7.59 -53.36
CA LEU A 40 -36.38 -6.14 -53.27
C LEU A 40 -35.43 -5.33 -54.17
N TYR A 41 -34.23 -5.84 -54.43
CA TYR A 41 -33.20 -5.17 -55.25
C TYR A 41 -32.62 -6.09 -56.34
N PRO A 42 -33.43 -6.52 -57.32
CA PRO A 42 -33.00 -7.46 -58.37
C PRO A 42 -31.85 -6.92 -59.24
N ASP A 43 -31.70 -5.61 -59.35
CA ASP A 43 -30.61 -4.98 -60.13
C ASP A 43 -29.26 -4.97 -59.39
N GLN A 44 -29.26 -5.23 -58.07
CA GLN A 44 -28.07 -5.20 -57.21
C GLN A 44 -27.62 -6.57 -56.73
N VAL A 45 -28.14 -7.65 -57.33
CA VAL A 45 -27.76 -9.04 -57.00
C VAL A 45 -26.24 -9.26 -56.98
N PRO A 46 -25.41 -8.71 -57.90
CA PRO A 46 -23.95 -8.89 -57.83
C PRO A 46 -23.32 -8.22 -56.60
N SER A 47 -23.89 -7.11 -56.13
CA SER A 47 -23.43 -6.39 -54.93
C SER A 47 -23.92 -7.08 -53.65
N LEU A 48 -25.15 -7.61 -53.66
CA LEU A 48 -25.69 -8.41 -52.57
C LEU A 48 -24.93 -9.73 -52.40
N VAL A 49 -24.51 -10.37 -53.49
CA VAL A 49 -23.63 -11.54 -53.44
C VAL A 49 -22.27 -11.15 -52.85
N LYS A 50 -21.65 -10.05 -53.29
CA LYS A 50 -20.40 -9.55 -52.68
C LYS A 50 -20.55 -9.22 -51.19
N LEU A 51 -21.68 -8.64 -50.79
CA LEU A 51 -21.99 -8.36 -49.39
C LEU A 51 -22.18 -9.66 -48.61
N LYS A 52 -22.95 -10.63 -49.12
CA LYS A 52 -23.12 -11.97 -48.52
C LYS A 52 -21.77 -12.65 -48.38
N THR A 53 -20.91 -12.62 -49.41
CA THR A 53 -19.55 -13.19 -49.37
C THR A 53 -18.66 -12.45 -48.37
N ALA A 54 -18.71 -11.12 -48.29
CA ALA A 54 -17.93 -10.36 -47.30
C ALA A 54 -18.41 -10.65 -45.86
N LEU A 55 -19.72 -10.82 -45.66
CA LEU A 55 -20.29 -11.23 -44.38
C LEU A 55 -19.88 -12.65 -44.03
N LEU A 56 -19.94 -13.60 -44.97
CA LEU A 56 -19.47 -14.99 -44.81
C LEU A 56 -17.96 -15.08 -44.52
N GLU A 57 -17.14 -14.29 -45.25
CA GLU A 57 -15.69 -14.17 -45.01
C GLU A 57 -15.37 -13.52 -43.65
N SER A 58 -16.27 -12.69 -43.14
CA SER A 58 -16.16 -12.08 -41.82
C SER A 58 -16.66 -12.97 -40.68
N THR A 59 -17.53 -13.95 -40.97
CA THR A 59 -18.30 -14.64 -39.92
C THR A 59 -17.70 -15.95 -39.44
N ASN A 60 -16.93 -16.74 -40.22
CA ASN A 60 -16.81 -18.16 -39.81
C ASN A 60 -15.49 -18.93 -39.82
N GLU A 61 -14.29 -18.36 -40.01
CA GLU A 61 -13.07 -19.16 -39.74
C GLU A 61 -11.95 -18.34 -39.10
N MET A 62 -11.63 -18.65 -37.84
CA MET A 62 -10.33 -18.38 -37.22
C MET A 62 -9.25 -19.27 -37.88
N ALA A 63 -9.05 -19.11 -39.18
CA ALA A 63 -7.98 -19.78 -39.90
C ALA A 63 -6.64 -19.34 -39.27
N PRO A 64 -5.73 -20.29 -38.95
CA PRO A 64 -4.49 -19.97 -38.28
C PRO A 64 -3.64 -19.02 -39.14
N LEU A 65 -3.31 -17.87 -38.56
CA LEU A 65 -2.42 -16.89 -39.18
C LEU A 65 -0.99 -17.45 -39.24
N LYS A 66 -0.28 -17.15 -40.33
CA LYS A 66 1.15 -17.47 -40.48
C LYS A 66 1.98 -16.55 -39.60
N VAL A 67 3.15 -17.02 -39.15
CA VAL A 67 4.05 -16.27 -38.24
C VAL A 67 4.34 -14.83 -38.71
N TRP A 68 4.56 -14.62 -40.01
CA TRP A 68 4.84 -13.29 -40.56
C TRP A 68 3.63 -12.34 -40.53
N GLN A 69 2.41 -12.86 -40.46
CA GLN A 69 1.18 -12.07 -40.39
C GLN A 69 0.96 -11.45 -39.00
N PHE A 70 1.67 -11.92 -37.96
CA PHE A 70 1.59 -11.33 -36.63
C PHE A 70 2.45 -10.07 -36.48
N GLN A 71 3.50 -9.93 -37.28
CA GLN A 71 4.59 -8.97 -37.04
C GLN A 71 4.05 -7.55 -36.83
N ASP A 72 3.25 -7.04 -37.77
CA ASP A 72 2.85 -5.64 -37.78
C ASP A 72 1.47 -5.38 -37.12
N LEU A 73 0.84 -6.39 -36.49
CA LEU A 73 -0.57 -6.30 -36.03
C LEU A 73 -0.84 -5.13 -35.09
N SER A 74 0.09 -4.80 -34.18
CA SER A 74 -0.06 -3.65 -33.26
C SER A 74 -0.13 -2.33 -34.03
N GLN A 75 0.79 -2.13 -34.98
CA GLN A 75 0.82 -0.92 -35.81
C GLN A 75 -0.38 -0.86 -36.78
N GLN A 76 -0.80 -2.01 -37.32
CA GLN A 76 -1.97 -2.12 -38.19
C GLN A 76 -3.27 -1.79 -37.46
N ALA A 77 -3.42 -2.26 -36.22
CA ALA A 77 -4.53 -1.88 -35.35
C ALA A 77 -4.57 -0.37 -35.11
N ALA A 78 -3.43 0.23 -34.72
CA ALA A 78 -3.33 1.67 -34.51
C ALA A 78 -3.69 2.48 -35.77
N GLN A 79 -3.13 2.12 -36.93
CA GLN A 79 -3.46 2.78 -38.19
C GLN A 79 -4.96 2.67 -38.52
N ARG A 80 -5.58 1.49 -38.33
CA ARG A 80 -7.02 1.29 -38.57
C ARG A 80 -7.91 2.16 -37.68
N ILE A 81 -7.46 2.42 -36.45
CA ILE A 81 -8.15 3.29 -35.49
C ILE A 81 -8.01 4.76 -35.90
N LEU A 82 -6.80 5.18 -36.27
CA LEU A 82 -6.51 6.56 -36.67
C LEU A 82 -7.19 6.93 -38.00
N ASP A 83 -7.33 5.96 -38.92
CA ASP A 83 -8.05 6.12 -40.19
C ASP A 83 -9.58 6.14 -40.02
N ALA A 84 -10.10 5.77 -38.85
CA ALA A 84 -11.53 5.86 -38.57
C ALA A 84 -11.98 7.34 -38.42
N PRO A 85 -13.27 7.65 -38.66
CA PRO A 85 -13.81 8.99 -38.39
C PRO A 85 -13.49 9.42 -36.96
N HIS A 86 -13.15 10.70 -36.77
CA HIS A 86 -12.65 11.23 -35.51
C HIS A 86 -13.53 10.89 -34.29
N GLU A 87 -14.86 11.00 -34.44
CA GLU A 87 -15.85 10.69 -33.40
C GLU A 87 -15.89 9.19 -33.04
N ASP A 88 -15.46 8.32 -33.96
CA ASP A 88 -15.50 6.86 -33.85
C ASP A 88 -14.17 6.24 -33.42
N GLN A 89 -13.09 7.02 -33.31
CA GLN A 89 -11.75 6.49 -33.03
C GLN A 89 -11.70 5.75 -31.69
N LEU A 90 -12.25 6.33 -30.61
CA LEU A 90 -12.29 5.69 -29.29
C LEU A 90 -13.17 4.41 -29.31
N ARG A 91 -14.32 4.47 -29.98
CA ARG A 91 -15.21 3.30 -30.14
C ARG A 91 -14.52 2.17 -30.90
N THR A 92 -13.77 2.51 -31.95
CA THR A 92 -13.00 1.58 -32.76
C THR A 92 -11.86 0.95 -31.96
N LEU A 93 -11.14 1.74 -31.16
CA LEU A 93 -10.11 1.25 -30.23
C LEU A 93 -10.68 0.24 -29.24
N VAL A 94 -11.80 0.58 -28.58
CA VAL A 94 -12.48 -0.31 -27.63
C VAL A 94 -12.90 -1.61 -28.32
N HIS A 95 -13.52 -1.51 -29.50
CA HIS A 95 -14.00 -2.67 -30.25
C HIS A 95 -12.86 -3.61 -30.65
N ILE A 96 -11.76 -3.07 -31.19
CA ILE A 96 -10.58 -3.87 -31.56
C ILE A 96 -9.97 -4.52 -30.33
N ALA A 97 -9.74 -3.79 -29.24
CA ALA A 97 -9.12 -4.35 -28.04
C ALA A 97 -9.98 -5.48 -27.42
N GLN A 98 -11.29 -5.28 -27.34
CA GLN A 98 -12.22 -6.22 -26.71
C GLN A 98 -12.52 -7.47 -27.56
N ASN A 99 -12.42 -7.37 -28.90
CA ASN A 99 -12.73 -8.45 -29.84
C ASN A 99 -11.53 -8.86 -30.72
N PHE A 100 -10.30 -8.53 -30.29
CA PHE A 100 -9.09 -8.66 -31.10
C PHE A 100 -8.93 -10.00 -31.82
N PRO A 101 -9.23 -11.17 -31.20
CA PRO A 101 -9.02 -12.44 -31.86
C PRO A 101 -9.73 -12.59 -33.22
N VAL A 102 -10.95 -12.09 -33.35
CA VAL A 102 -11.72 -12.15 -34.62
C VAL A 102 -11.28 -11.03 -35.57
N GLN A 103 -10.78 -9.91 -35.03
CA GLN A 103 -10.32 -8.77 -35.84
C GLN A 103 -8.93 -8.96 -36.44
N ALA A 104 -8.09 -9.84 -35.88
CA ALA A 104 -6.69 -9.99 -36.28
C ALA A 104 -6.51 -10.21 -37.78
N ARG A 105 -7.35 -11.03 -38.42
CA ARG A 105 -7.24 -11.32 -39.86
C ARG A 105 -7.53 -10.10 -40.74
N SER A 106 -8.53 -9.30 -40.38
CA SER A 106 -8.87 -8.09 -41.16
C SER A 106 -7.77 -7.03 -41.06
N LEU A 107 -7.08 -6.96 -39.91
CA LEU A 107 -5.97 -6.03 -39.66
C LEU A 107 -4.74 -6.30 -40.53
N VAL A 108 -4.46 -7.56 -40.91
CA VAL A 108 -3.31 -7.91 -41.75
C VAL A 108 -3.29 -7.15 -43.08
N SER A 109 -4.47 -6.79 -43.59
CA SER A 109 -4.63 -6.04 -44.86
C SER A 109 -4.36 -4.53 -44.74
N VAL A 110 -4.26 -4.01 -43.52
CA VAL A 110 -4.09 -2.57 -43.25
C VAL A 110 -2.66 -2.15 -43.56
N LYS A 111 -2.50 -1.10 -44.35
CA LYS A 111 -1.19 -0.53 -44.72
C LYS A 111 -0.77 0.51 -43.68
N VAL A 112 0.37 0.30 -43.05
CA VAL A 112 0.95 1.26 -42.10
C VAL A 112 1.77 2.32 -42.84
N SER A 113 1.50 3.60 -42.61
CA SER A 113 2.23 4.71 -43.23
C SER A 113 3.65 4.88 -42.68
N ALA A 114 4.58 5.41 -43.49
CA ALA A 114 5.95 5.63 -43.06
C ALA A 114 6.07 6.79 -42.05
N GLU A 115 5.20 7.80 -42.21
CA GLU A 115 5.05 8.94 -41.32
C GLU A 115 4.62 8.48 -39.92
N PHE A 116 3.62 7.60 -39.83
CA PHE A 116 3.20 6.99 -38.57
C PHE A 116 4.36 6.26 -37.88
N ARG A 117 5.09 5.40 -38.60
CA ARG A 117 6.22 4.64 -38.01
C ARG A 117 7.31 5.54 -37.46
N LYS A 118 7.60 6.65 -38.15
CA LYS A 118 8.60 7.62 -37.74
C LYS A 118 8.16 8.38 -36.47
N GLU A 119 6.91 8.86 -36.45
CA GLU A 119 6.34 9.56 -35.30
C GLU A 119 6.23 8.63 -34.07
N LEU A 120 5.75 7.40 -34.28
CA LEU A 120 5.65 6.37 -33.24
C LEU A 120 7.01 6.11 -32.58
N LYS A 121 8.06 5.89 -33.38
CA LYS A 121 9.40 5.63 -32.85
C LYS A 121 9.96 6.83 -32.07
N HIS A 122 9.75 8.05 -32.56
CA HIS A 122 10.16 9.26 -31.85
C HIS A 122 9.49 9.37 -30.48
N ASN A 123 8.17 9.15 -30.42
CA ASN A 123 7.43 9.18 -29.17
C ASN A 123 7.85 8.05 -28.21
N GLN A 124 8.09 6.84 -28.71
CA GLN A 124 8.60 5.72 -27.91
C GLN A 124 9.97 5.99 -27.29
N ASP A 125 10.89 6.59 -28.04
CA ASP A 125 12.19 7.00 -27.50
C ASP A 125 12.01 8.03 -26.36
N GLN A 126 11.03 8.93 -26.47
CA GLN A 126 10.70 9.87 -25.39
C GLN A 126 10.08 9.16 -24.18
N PHE A 127 9.17 8.19 -24.39
CA PHE A 127 8.55 7.42 -23.31
C PHE A 127 9.59 6.66 -22.49
N ILE A 128 10.55 6.00 -23.14
CA ILE A 128 11.61 5.26 -22.47
C ILE A 128 12.53 6.21 -21.69
N ASN A 129 13.00 7.29 -22.34
CA ASN A 129 14.00 8.17 -21.73
C ASN A 129 13.44 9.08 -20.63
N SER A 130 12.19 9.52 -20.74
CA SER A 130 11.59 10.49 -19.80
C SER A 130 10.64 9.88 -18.78
N LEU A 131 9.93 8.80 -19.14
CA LEU A 131 8.91 8.17 -18.29
C LEU A 131 9.31 6.76 -17.82
N SER A 132 10.42 6.21 -18.33
CA SER A 132 10.81 4.80 -18.11
C SER A 132 9.73 3.81 -18.54
N LEU A 133 8.90 4.18 -19.53
CA LEU A 133 7.87 3.32 -20.09
C LEU A 133 8.43 2.59 -21.31
N GLY A 134 8.40 1.26 -21.26
CA GLY A 134 8.79 0.38 -22.35
C GLY A 134 7.79 0.35 -23.50
N VAL A 135 8.12 -0.40 -24.55
CA VAL A 135 7.21 -0.65 -25.68
C VAL A 135 6.03 -1.51 -25.21
N SER A 136 4.82 -1.21 -25.66
CA SER A 136 3.55 -1.88 -25.27
C SER A 136 3.07 -1.62 -23.84
N GLU A 137 3.92 -1.07 -22.96
CA GLU A 137 3.49 -0.64 -21.63
C GLU A 137 2.48 0.50 -21.72
N ALA A 138 1.56 0.53 -20.75
CA ALA A 138 0.45 1.47 -20.73
C ALA A 138 0.46 2.35 -19.48
N ALA A 139 0.02 3.59 -19.65
CA ALA A 139 -0.08 4.57 -18.57
C ALA A 139 -1.29 5.47 -18.78
N LEU A 140 -1.97 5.80 -17.68
CA LEU A 140 -2.99 6.85 -17.65
C LEU A 140 -2.47 7.99 -16.78
N TYR A 141 -2.53 9.21 -17.31
CA TYR A 141 -2.27 10.44 -16.57
C TYR A 141 -3.56 11.26 -16.50
N MET A 142 -4.00 11.59 -15.28
CA MET A 142 -5.18 12.43 -15.04
C MET A 142 -4.71 13.75 -14.41
N ASN A 143 -4.78 14.85 -15.17
CA ASN A 143 -4.12 16.11 -14.85
C ASN A 143 -2.61 15.91 -14.53
N GLY A 144 -1.96 14.90 -15.13
CA GLY A 144 -0.58 14.52 -14.81
C GLY A 144 -0.41 13.55 -13.63
N LEU A 145 -1.46 13.20 -12.88
CA LEU A 145 -1.39 12.13 -11.87
C LEU A 145 -1.27 10.77 -12.55
N TYR A 146 -0.21 10.02 -12.23
CA TYR A 146 0.03 8.71 -12.83
C TYR A 146 -0.87 7.61 -12.25
N PHE A 147 -1.38 6.76 -13.15
CA PHE A 147 -2.11 5.53 -12.88
C PHE A 147 -1.53 4.42 -13.76
N ASP A 148 -1.03 3.37 -13.11
CA ASP A 148 -0.74 2.10 -13.77
C ASP A 148 -2.07 1.46 -14.20
N VAL A 149 -2.26 1.31 -15.51
CA VAL A 149 -3.49 0.83 -16.14
C VAL A 149 -3.84 -0.58 -15.69
N ASP A 150 -2.84 -1.45 -15.56
CA ASP A 150 -3.06 -2.85 -15.19
C ASP A 150 -3.57 -2.95 -13.74
N LEU A 151 -3.10 -2.07 -12.87
CA LEU A 151 -3.46 -2.00 -11.45
C LEU A 151 -4.56 -0.98 -11.11
N ILE A 152 -5.23 -0.36 -12.10
CA ILE A 152 -6.33 0.60 -11.83
C ILE A 152 -7.42 -0.06 -10.98
N ASP A 153 -7.69 0.55 -9.84
CA ASP A 153 -8.87 0.36 -8.99
C ASP A 153 -9.85 1.51 -9.27
N VAL A 154 -11.03 1.18 -9.79
CA VAL A 154 -12.07 2.15 -10.18
C VAL A 154 -12.57 2.96 -8.98
N GLY A 155 -12.61 2.36 -7.78
CA GLY A 155 -12.99 3.06 -6.55
C GLY A 155 -11.99 4.15 -6.17
N LYS A 156 -10.69 3.86 -6.27
CA LYS A 156 -9.61 4.85 -6.05
C LYS A 156 -9.59 5.92 -7.14
N LEU A 157 -9.87 5.54 -8.39
CA LEU A 157 -9.99 6.48 -9.50
C LEU A 157 -11.15 7.47 -9.24
N LEU A 158 -12.31 6.98 -8.81
CA LEU A 158 -13.47 7.81 -8.49
C LEU A 158 -13.20 8.79 -7.34
N ASP A 159 -12.54 8.35 -6.27
CA ASP A 159 -12.12 9.28 -5.20
C ASP A 159 -11.21 10.37 -5.75
N THR A 160 -10.21 9.99 -6.57
CA THR A 160 -9.27 10.95 -7.13
C THR A 160 -9.99 11.97 -8.00
N VAL A 161 -10.93 11.52 -8.84
CA VAL A 161 -11.81 12.39 -9.64
C VAL A 161 -12.59 13.34 -8.75
N ARG A 162 -13.20 12.87 -7.65
CA ARG A 162 -13.97 13.73 -6.72
C ARG A 162 -13.09 14.80 -6.07
N HIS A 163 -11.90 14.44 -5.61
CA HIS A 163 -10.97 15.38 -5.00
C HIS A 163 -10.46 16.41 -6.02
N GLU A 164 -10.06 15.96 -7.21
CA GLU A 164 -9.62 16.83 -8.31
C GLU A 164 -10.73 17.76 -8.77
N LEU A 165 -11.95 17.25 -8.95
CA LEU A 165 -13.11 18.06 -9.35
C LEU A 165 -13.38 19.17 -8.33
N ARG A 166 -13.35 18.85 -7.02
CA ARG A 166 -13.54 19.86 -5.96
C ARG A 166 -12.51 20.97 -6.05
N VAL A 167 -11.23 20.63 -6.24
CA VAL A 167 -10.14 21.61 -6.38
C VAL A 167 -10.33 22.44 -7.65
N MET A 168 -10.60 21.80 -8.78
CA MET A 168 -10.78 22.46 -10.07
C MET A 168 -11.97 23.42 -10.08
N GLN A 169 -13.12 22.97 -9.56
CA GLN A 169 -14.31 23.82 -9.41
C GLN A 169 -14.06 24.97 -8.43
N GLY A 170 -13.36 24.72 -7.32
CA GLY A 170 -12.96 25.76 -6.35
C GLY A 170 -12.11 26.84 -6.99
N LEU A 171 -11.06 26.46 -7.74
CA LEU A 171 -10.18 27.38 -8.46
C LEU A 171 -10.94 28.14 -9.58
N PHE A 172 -11.81 27.45 -10.30
CA PHE A 172 -12.63 28.08 -11.33
C PHE A 172 -13.61 29.12 -10.75
N SER A 173 -14.23 28.82 -9.60
CA SER A 173 -15.16 29.74 -8.92
C SER A 173 -14.53 31.06 -8.47
N ILE A 174 -13.21 31.08 -8.29
CA ILE A 174 -12.44 32.29 -7.92
C ILE A 174 -11.81 33.00 -9.13
N GLY A 175 -12.16 32.59 -10.35
CA GLY A 175 -11.75 33.23 -11.60
C GLY A 175 -10.45 32.70 -12.22
N ILE A 176 -9.93 31.55 -11.77
CA ILE A 176 -8.74 30.92 -12.38
C ILE A 176 -9.17 30.06 -13.56
N THR A 177 -8.57 30.31 -14.72
CA THR A 177 -8.88 29.63 -16.00
C THR A 177 -7.91 28.46 -16.29
N ASP A 178 -8.21 27.68 -17.34
CA ASP A 178 -7.54 26.41 -17.66
C ASP A 178 -6.00 26.47 -17.77
N GLU A 179 -5.42 27.53 -18.35
CA GLU A 179 -3.94 27.62 -18.51
C GLU A 179 -3.22 27.76 -17.17
N SER A 180 -3.78 28.58 -16.26
CA SER A 180 -3.29 28.76 -14.90
C SER A 180 -3.60 27.54 -14.04
N LEU A 181 -4.77 26.92 -14.25
CA LEU A 181 -5.25 25.76 -13.51
C LEU A 181 -4.28 24.59 -13.59
N GLN A 182 -3.86 24.18 -14.79
CA GLN A 182 -2.96 23.03 -14.97
C GLN A 182 -1.58 23.27 -14.33
N LYS A 183 -1.04 24.50 -14.44
CA LYS A 183 0.22 24.88 -13.79
C LYS A 183 0.11 24.76 -12.27
N LEU A 184 -0.96 25.33 -11.68
CA LEU A 184 -1.20 25.27 -10.24
C LEU A 184 -1.37 23.84 -9.73
N LEU A 185 -2.11 23.03 -10.47
CA LEU A 185 -2.31 21.63 -10.13
C LEU A 185 -0.99 20.83 -10.18
N SER A 186 -0.07 21.18 -11.08
CA SER A 186 1.25 20.53 -11.18
C SER A 186 2.26 20.93 -10.10
N LEU A 187 1.97 21.95 -9.29
CA LEU A 187 2.88 22.38 -8.22
C LEU A 187 3.05 21.30 -7.16
N ASP A 188 4.31 20.97 -6.84
CA ASP A 188 4.63 20.15 -5.69
C ASP A 188 4.60 21.00 -4.42
N LEU A 189 3.47 20.91 -3.73
CA LEU A 189 3.20 21.53 -2.44
C LEU A 189 3.40 20.54 -1.27
N SER A 190 3.97 19.37 -1.52
CA SER A 190 4.17 18.38 -0.47
C SER A 190 5.20 18.88 0.55
N PRO A 191 4.93 18.74 1.86
CA PRO A 191 5.90 19.11 2.91
C PRO A 191 7.12 18.17 2.95
N SER A 192 7.12 17.09 2.15
CA SER A 192 8.28 16.23 1.87
C SER A 192 9.41 16.94 1.10
N SER A 193 9.12 18.11 0.52
CA SER A 193 10.09 19.00 -0.11
C SER A 193 11.01 19.70 0.93
N LYS A 194 11.94 18.92 1.50
CA LYS A 194 13.37 19.26 1.78
C LYS A 194 13.78 20.33 2.81
N THR A 195 12.92 21.12 3.45
CA THR A 195 13.39 22.13 4.42
C THR A 195 13.07 21.76 5.85
N GLU A 196 14.07 21.24 6.56
CA GLU A 196 14.00 21.07 8.01
C GLU A 196 14.55 22.30 8.72
N TYR A 197 13.83 22.69 9.77
CA TYR A 197 14.15 23.85 10.56
C TYR A 197 15.05 23.44 11.72
N GLY A 198 16.10 24.23 11.95
CA GLY A 198 17.02 24.02 13.04
C GLY A 198 17.10 25.25 13.95
N LEU A 199 17.74 25.08 15.10
CA LEU A 199 18.05 26.14 16.05
C LEU A 199 19.51 26.58 15.91
N ASP A 200 19.79 27.83 16.26
CA ASP A 200 21.18 28.26 16.41
C ASP A 200 21.75 27.66 17.71
N ILE A 201 22.75 26.79 17.55
CA ILE A 201 23.42 26.09 18.66
C ILE A 201 24.69 26.82 19.15
N ARG A 202 25.00 28.01 18.62
CA ARG A 202 26.15 28.84 19.05
C ARG A 202 25.79 29.64 20.30
N ASP A 203 25.41 28.94 21.36
CA ASP A 203 25.01 29.56 22.63
C ASP A 203 25.98 29.20 23.76
N SER A 204 26.10 30.10 24.74
CA SER A 204 26.94 29.88 25.93
C SER A 204 26.38 28.81 26.87
N ALA A 205 25.11 28.43 26.70
CA ALA A 205 24.50 27.30 27.39
C ALA A 205 25.04 25.93 26.91
N VAL A 206 25.65 25.85 25.72
CA VAL A 206 26.17 24.59 25.16
C VAL A 206 27.60 24.34 25.64
N GLN A 207 27.78 23.28 26.43
CA GLN A 207 29.08 22.84 26.92
C GLN A 207 29.73 21.87 25.93
N TRP A 208 30.78 22.29 25.22
CA TRP A 208 31.44 21.47 24.20
C TRP A 208 32.47 20.49 24.80
N ILE A 209 32.35 19.22 24.43
CA ILE A 209 33.24 18.14 24.90
C ILE A 209 34.52 18.04 24.08
N ASN A 210 34.43 18.29 22.77
CA ASN A 210 35.53 18.22 21.83
C ASN A 210 35.45 19.32 20.76
N ASP A 211 36.58 19.60 20.13
CA ASP A 211 36.70 20.47 18.96
C ASP A 211 37.55 19.75 17.89
N ILE A 212 36.92 19.33 16.78
CA ILE A 212 37.58 18.54 15.74
C ILE A 212 38.73 19.32 15.09
N GLU A 213 38.63 20.65 15.04
CA GLU A 213 39.63 21.50 14.40
C GLU A 213 40.85 21.72 15.29
N LYS A 214 40.66 21.80 16.62
CA LYS A 214 41.70 22.20 17.57
C LYS A 214 42.31 21.04 18.36
N ASP A 215 41.55 19.98 18.63
CA ASP A 215 42.02 18.90 19.50
C ASP A 215 43.10 18.04 18.84
N GLY A 216 44.14 17.70 19.61
CA GLY A 216 45.27 16.89 19.12
C GLY A 216 44.87 15.50 18.60
N LYS A 217 43.73 14.95 19.06
CA LYS A 217 43.21 13.64 18.66
C LYS A 217 42.93 13.54 17.15
N TYR A 218 42.54 14.64 16.51
CA TYR A 218 42.15 14.69 15.09
C TYR A 218 43.26 15.18 14.16
N THR A 219 44.50 15.37 14.66
CA THR A 219 45.62 15.92 13.88
C THR A 219 45.94 15.13 12.61
N ARG A 220 45.66 13.81 12.59
CA ARG A 220 45.88 12.94 11.43
C ARG A 220 44.87 13.15 10.31
N TRP A 221 43.76 13.83 10.57
CA TRP A 221 42.71 14.08 9.58
C TRP A 221 43.08 15.27 8.69
N SER A 222 42.66 15.22 7.43
CA SER A 222 42.92 16.31 6.48
C SER A 222 42.11 17.55 6.82
N PHE A 223 42.72 18.73 6.66
CA PHE A 223 42.09 20.02 6.89
C PHE A 223 41.33 20.53 5.65
N SER A 224 41.42 19.86 4.49
CA SER A 224 40.77 20.35 3.26
C SER A 224 39.35 19.80 3.10
N LEU A 225 38.39 20.70 2.85
CA LEU A 225 37.00 20.36 2.52
C LEU A 225 36.87 19.70 1.15
N MET A 226 37.87 19.83 0.27
CA MET A 226 37.90 19.12 -1.02
C MET A 226 37.87 17.59 -0.85
N ASP A 227 38.27 17.10 0.33
CA ASP A 227 38.18 15.67 0.64
C ASP A 227 36.74 15.16 0.80
N LEU A 228 35.74 16.06 0.90
CA LEU A 228 34.32 15.72 0.77
C LEU A 228 33.95 15.26 -0.65
N LEU A 229 34.69 15.67 -1.68
CA LEU A 229 34.39 15.35 -3.08
C LEU A 229 35.06 14.07 -3.57
N ARG A 230 35.97 13.48 -2.79
CA ARG A 230 36.62 12.22 -3.16
C ARG A 230 35.63 11.04 -3.20
N PRO A 231 35.73 10.08 -4.12
CA PRO A 231 34.88 8.89 -4.09
C PRO A 231 35.10 8.07 -2.80
N THR A 232 34.02 7.58 -2.19
CA THR A 232 34.06 6.69 -1.01
C THR A 232 32.99 5.60 -1.16
N PHE A 233 33.19 4.44 -0.51
CA PHE A 233 32.15 3.41 -0.46
C PHE A 233 30.90 3.94 0.26
N PRO A 234 29.68 3.60 -0.21
CA PRO A 234 28.44 3.99 0.47
C PRO A 234 28.42 3.55 1.94
N GLY A 235 27.98 4.44 2.84
CA GLY A 235 27.95 4.19 4.29
C GLY A 235 29.26 4.50 5.05
N MET A 236 30.36 4.79 4.36
CA MET A 236 31.62 5.14 5.02
C MET A 236 31.63 6.62 5.46
N LEU A 237 31.86 6.88 6.76
CA LEU A 237 32.01 8.23 7.30
C LEU A 237 33.32 8.88 6.86
N ARG A 238 33.29 10.20 6.60
CA ARG A 238 34.45 10.97 6.17
C ARG A 238 35.15 11.64 7.35
N ASN A 239 36.42 11.30 7.54
CA ASN A 239 37.27 11.85 8.58
C ASN A 239 37.98 13.12 8.08
N ILE A 240 37.37 14.27 8.30
CA ILE A 240 37.90 15.59 7.93
C ILE A 240 38.03 16.42 9.19
N ARG A 241 39.16 17.12 9.32
CA ARG A 241 39.48 17.98 10.46
C ARG A 241 38.72 19.32 10.38
N ARG A 242 37.38 19.23 10.39
CA ARG A 242 36.41 20.32 10.31
C ARG A 242 35.19 20.00 11.18
N ASN A 243 34.63 21.02 11.80
CA ASN A 243 33.40 20.89 12.60
C ASN A 243 32.14 20.83 11.70
N LEU A 244 32.05 19.79 10.85
CA LEU A 244 30.97 19.59 9.87
C LEU A 244 29.64 19.19 10.51
N TYR A 245 29.71 18.34 11.55
CA TYR A 245 28.56 17.74 12.20
C TYR A 245 28.64 18.01 13.70
N SER A 246 27.71 18.81 14.21
CA SER A 246 27.61 19.19 15.62
C SER A 246 26.40 18.51 16.26
N LEU A 247 26.64 17.65 17.24
CA LEU A 247 25.62 16.93 18.00
C LEU A 247 25.44 17.61 19.36
N VAL A 248 24.27 18.20 19.61
CA VAL A 248 23.95 18.87 20.88
C VAL A 248 22.84 18.10 21.58
N ILE A 249 23.07 17.72 22.84
CA ILE A 249 22.11 16.94 23.63
C ILE A 249 21.58 17.80 24.76
N ILE A 250 20.26 17.94 24.80
CA ILE A 250 19.52 18.66 25.82
C ILE A 250 18.82 17.63 26.68
N CYS A 251 19.27 17.45 27.92
CA CYS A 251 18.71 16.43 28.80
C CYS A 251 18.93 16.76 30.28
N ASN A 252 18.13 16.15 31.16
CA ASN A 252 18.52 16.02 32.57
C ASN A 252 19.41 14.77 32.70
N PRO A 253 20.69 14.90 33.07
CA PRO A 253 21.59 13.76 33.15
C PRO A 253 21.22 12.77 34.27
N ALA A 254 20.41 13.17 35.26
CA ALA A 254 19.96 12.25 36.30
C ALA A 254 18.80 11.33 35.87
N HIS A 255 18.06 11.69 34.82
CA HIS A 255 16.93 10.88 34.36
C HIS A 255 17.40 9.64 33.61
N SER A 256 16.78 8.50 33.92
CA SER A 256 17.04 7.19 33.32
C SER A 256 16.96 7.17 31.79
N ALA A 257 16.07 7.96 31.18
CA ALA A 257 15.95 8.10 29.73
C ALA A 257 17.19 8.73 29.05
N SER A 258 17.96 9.54 29.76
CA SER A 258 19.16 10.21 29.23
C SER A 258 20.42 9.33 29.27
N ILE A 259 20.43 8.30 30.13
CA ILE A 259 21.62 7.48 30.41
C ILE A 259 22.14 6.77 29.15
N PRO A 260 21.31 6.09 28.33
CA PRO A 260 21.79 5.40 27.13
C PRO A 260 22.40 6.36 26.11
N LEU A 261 21.78 7.53 25.93
CA LEU A 261 22.24 8.56 24.99
C LEU A 261 23.64 9.05 25.37
N LEU A 262 23.85 9.39 26.64
CA LEU A 262 25.14 9.90 27.13
C LEU A 262 26.24 8.83 27.12
N LYS A 263 25.91 7.55 27.38
CA LYS A 263 26.86 6.43 27.20
C LYS A 263 27.30 6.28 25.74
N LEU A 264 26.37 6.37 24.79
CA LEU A 264 26.70 6.28 23.37
C LEU A 264 27.54 7.47 22.90
N VAL A 265 27.30 8.66 23.45
CA VAL A 265 28.07 9.88 23.13
C VAL A 265 29.52 9.78 23.58
N GLU A 266 29.77 9.22 24.77
CA GLU A 266 31.13 8.90 25.19
C GLU A 266 31.80 7.93 24.21
N SER A 267 31.07 6.89 23.78
CA SER A 267 31.54 5.93 22.77
C SER A 267 31.96 6.63 21.46
N PHE A 268 31.13 7.54 20.93
CA PHE A 268 31.47 8.32 19.74
C PHE A 268 32.75 9.13 19.90
N TYR A 269 32.94 9.78 21.06
CA TYR A 269 34.18 10.50 21.34
C TYR A 269 35.37 9.53 21.39
N VAL A 270 35.27 8.42 22.13
CA VAL A 270 36.34 7.42 22.28
C VAL A 270 36.78 6.88 20.92
N HIS A 271 35.84 6.50 20.06
CA HIS A 271 36.09 5.96 18.73
C HIS A 271 36.44 7.01 17.66
N SER A 272 36.56 8.29 18.02
CA SER A 272 36.90 9.38 17.09
C SER A 272 35.88 9.51 15.95
N ALA A 273 34.59 9.39 16.25
CA ALA A 273 33.55 9.71 15.27
C ALA A 273 33.69 11.18 14.81
N PRO A 274 33.35 11.52 13.54
CA PRO A 274 33.46 12.88 13.02
C PRO A 274 32.31 13.79 13.53
N LEU A 275 32.13 13.83 14.85
CA LEU A 275 31.06 14.58 15.54
C LEU A 275 31.66 15.55 16.57
N ARG A 276 31.22 16.79 16.53
CA ARG A 276 31.46 17.78 17.58
C ARG A 276 30.33 17.69 18.59
N ILE A 277 30.64 17.27 19.81
CA ILE A 277 29.68 16.91 20.85
C ILE A 277 29.50 18.09 21.81
N GLY A 278 28.26 18.50 22.02
CA GLY A 278 27.85 19.51 23.00
C GLY A 278 26.75 18.98 23.93
N LEU A 279 26.79 19.41 25.20
CA LEU A 279 25.81 19.05 26.22
C LEU A 279 25.13 20.29 26.78
N VAL A 280 23.83 20.18 27.06
CA VAL A 280 23.00 21.19 27.72
C VAL A 280 22.22 20.49 28.84
N PHE A 281 22.60 20.75 30.09
CA PHE A 281 21.97 20.11 31.24
C PHE A 281 20.72 20.87 31.70
N ASN A 282 19.55 20.34 31.32
CA ASN A 282 18.24 20.83 31.77
C ASN A 282 17.93 20.30 33.18
N VAL A 283 18.57 20.89 34.19
CA VAL A 283 18.38 20.55 35.61
C VAL A 283 17.28 21.40 36.24
N HIS A 284 16.90 21.12 37.50
CA HIS A 284 15.84 21.83 38.20
C HIS A 284 15.98 23.37 38.05
N PRO A 285 14.91 24.17 37.86
CA PRO A 285 15.05 25.60 37.55
C PRO A 285 15.29 26.52 38.77
N ASP A 286 14.95 26.06 39.98
CA ASP A 286 15.03 26.87 41.21
C ASP A 286 16.46 26.93 41.80
N THR A 287 17.07 28.11 41.82
CA THR A 287 18.43 28.35 42.34
C THR A 287 18.59 28.01 43.83
N GLY A 288 17.52 27.87 44.60
CA GLY A 288 17.57 27.43 46.00
C GLY A 288 17.85 25.94 46.19
N VAL A 289 17.65 25.12 45.15
CA VAL A 289 17.91 23.66 45.18
C VAL A 289 19.38 23.38 44.88
N THR A 290 20.05 22.69 45.79
CA THR A 290 21.50 22.41 45.73
C THR A 290 21.82 21.00 45.21
N GLY A 291 23.09 20.75 44.91
CA GLY A 291 23.58 19.43 44.48
C GLY A 291 23.52 18.36 45.59
N LEU A 292 23.20 18.74 46.82
CA LEU A 292 22.91 17.80 47.92
C LEU A 292 21.46 17.27 47.87
N GLN A 293 20.57 17.97 47.15
CA GLN A 293 19.13 17.70 47.14
C GLN A 293 18.65 17.10 45.81
N ASP A 294 19.25 17.49 44.68
CA ASP A 294 18.87 17.05 43.34
C ASP A 294 20.03 16.40 42.58
N GLY A 295 19.80 15.20 42.03
CA GLY A 295 20.83 14.44 41.33
C GLY A 295 21.29 15.08 40.03
N GLY A 296 20.42 15.84 39.34
CA GLY A 296 20.76 16.57 38.12
C GLY A 296 21.67 17.76 38.43
N VAL A 297 21.35 18.53 39.48
CA VAL A 297 22.21 19.61 39.99
C VAL A 297 23.54 19.07 40.50
N ALA A 298 23.55 17.90 41.17
CA ALA A 298 24.77 17.24 41.58
C ALA A 298 25.68 16.89 40.40
N LEU A 299 25.14 16.29 39.34
CA LEU A 299 25.90 15.97 38.13
C LEU A 299 26.42 17.21 37.40
N LEU A 300 25.64 18.30 37.34
CA LEU A 300 26.08 19.57 36.78
C LEU A 300 27.28 20.15 37.56
N ASN A 301 27.17 20.22 38.89
CA ASN A 301 28.25 20.75 39.74
C ASN A 301 29.53 19.90 39.63
N ALA A 302 29.38 18.57 39.67
CA ALA A 302 30.51 17.67 39.52
C ALA A 302 31.13 17.79 38.12
N PHE A 303 30.33 17.92 37.06
CA PHE A 303 30.82 18.10 35.70
C PHE A 303 31.62 19.40 35.56
N ASN A 304 31.10 20.53 36.03
CA ASN A 304 31.80 21.81 35.99
C ASN A 304 33.13 21.77 36.77
N TYR A 305 33.13 21.15 37.96
CA TYR A 305 34.36 20.95 38.75
C TYR A 305 35.41 20.13 37.99
N VAL A 306 35.03 18.95 37.47
CA VAL A 306 35.97 18.04 36.79
C VAL A 306 36.47 18.67 35.48
N GLN A 307 35.63 19.43 34.79
CA GLN A 307 36.01 20.17 33.60
C GLN A 307 37.11 21.19 33.89
N GLU A 308 36.97 21.99 34.96
CA GLU A 308 37.97 22.99 35.36
C GLU A 308 39.26 22.35 35.90
N ALA A 309 39.12 21.29 36.70
CA ALA A 309 40.27 20.59 37.28
C ALA A 309 41.08 19.82 36.23
N LYS A 310 40.42 19.36 35.16
CA LYS A 310 41.03 18.51 34.13
C LYS A 310 40.66 18.95 32.70
N ARG A 311 39.71 18.25 32.06
CA ARG A 311 39.28 18.46 30.67
C ARG A 311 37.79 18.08 30.51
N PRO A 312 37.06 18.68 29.55
CA PRO A 312 35.63 18.41 29.34
C PRO A 312 35.28 16.92 29.12
N HIS A 313 36.07 16.16 28.34
CA HIS A 313 35.79 14.74 28.11
C HIS A 313 35.99 13.85 29.35
N GLU A 314 36.87 14.25 30.29
CA GLU A 314 37.02 13.52 31.56
C GLU A 314 35.82 13.76 32.48
N ALA A 315 35.17 14.94 32.36
CA ALA A 315 33.92 15.22 33.05
C ALA A 315 32.76 14.37 32.49
N LEU A 316 32.71 14.14 31.17
CA LEU A 316 31.77 13.19 30.57
C LEU A 316 32.03 11.74 31.03
N ALA A 317 33.30 11.32 31.09
CA ALA A 317 33.67 9.99 31.59
C ALA A 317 33.32 9.79 33.08
N PHE A 318 33.39 10.85 33.88
CA PHE A 318 32.93 10.81 35.27
C PHE A 318 31.43 10.51 35.36
N ILE A 319 30.61 11.16 34.53
CA ILE A 319 29.17 10.92 34.47
C ILE A 319 28.86 9.45 34.13
N THR A 320 29.56 8.87 33.14
CA THR A 320 29.35 7.47 32.77
C THR A 320 29.87 6.48 33.82
N GLU A 321 30.90 6.84 34.59
CA GLU A 321 31.34 6.08 35.76
C GLU A 321 30.27 6.06 36.87
N VAL A 322 29.57 7.18 37.10
CA VAL A 322 28.41 7.23 38.00
C VAL A 322 27.32 6.28 37.48
N TYR A 323 26.98 6.33 36.18
CA TYR A 323 25.99 5.45 35.58
C TYR A 323 26.33 3.95 35.63
N ALA A 324 27.61 3.59 35.79
CA ALA A 324 28.03 2.19 35.95
C ALA A 324 27.73 1.63 37.35
N LYS A 325 27.51 2.52 38.34
CA LYS A 325 27.23 2.17 39.75
C LYS A 325 25.75 2.24 40.10
N VAL A 326 24.94 2.90 39.27
CA VAL A 326 23.48 3.02 39.40
C VAL A 326 22.79 1.78 38.78
N LYS A 327 21.70 1.32 39.39
CA LYS A 327 20.91 0.19 38.88
C LYS A 327 20.21 0.56 37.55
N PRO A 328 20.01 -0.40 36.63
CA PRO A 328 19.28 -0.14 35.39
C PRO A 328 17.85 0.34 35.68
N ASN A 329 17.36 1.30 34.89
CA ASN A 329 16.03 1.94 34.98
C ASN A 329 15.76 2.72 36.28
N GLN A 330 16.80 3.15 36.98
CA GLN A 330 16.68 4.05 38.13
C GLN A 330 17.32 5.41 37.80
N ASP A 331 16.69 6.50 38.23
CA ASP A 331 17.26 7.84 38.15
C ASP A 331 18.44 7.98 39.13
N VAL A 332 19.40 8.84 38.79
CA VAL A 332 20.61 9.05 39.60
C VAL A 332 20.30 9.86 40.83
N SER A 333 20.64 9.34 42.02
CA SER A 333 20.49 10.08 43.27
C SER A 333 21.69 10.99 43.56
N PRO A 334 21.53 12.07 44.36
CA PRO A 334 22.66 12.88 44.82
C PRO A 334 23.75 12.04 45.52
N GLU A 335 23.35 11.01 46.29
CA GLU A 335 24.27 10.14 47.02
C GLU A 335 25.19 9.35 46.07
N ASP A 336 24.67 8.88 44.94
CA ASP A 336 25.46 8.13 43.94
C ASP A 336 26.59 8.99 43.35
N VAL A 337 26.29 10.26 43.10
CA VAL A 337 27.23 11.25 42.57
C VAL A 337 28.28 11.60 43.62
N ILE A 338 27.86 11.96 44.84
CA ILE A 338 28.75 12.38 45.92
C ILE A 338 29.68 11.24 46.35
N ASN A 339 29.18 10.01 46.45
CA ASN A 339 30.00 8.84 46.81
C ASN A 339 31.03 8.49 45.73
N THR A 340 30.72 8.76 44.46
CA THR A 340 31.66 8.54 43.35
C THR A 340 32.69 9.67 43.29
N PHE A 341 32.26 10.91 43.50
CA PHE A 341 33.11 12.10 43.55
C PHE A 341 34.12 12.03 44.70
N SER A 342 33.69 11.68 45.92
CA SER A 342 34.55 11.64 47.11
C SER A 342 35.65 10.58 47.03
N LYS A 343 35.42 9.49 46.29
CA LYS A 343 36.43 8.45 46.01
C LYS A 343 37.53 8.93 45.07
N GLN A 344 37.19 9.79 44.10
CA GLN A 344 38.12 10.28 43.09
C GLN A 344 38.83 11.58 43.51
N PHE A 345 38.16 12.40 44.33
CA PHE A 345 38.62 13.71 44.81
C PHE A 345 38.54 13.81 46.34
N SER A 346 39.26 12.91 47.03
CA SER A 346 39.22 12.78 48.49
C SER A 346 39.75 13.99 49.28
N SER A 347 40.42 14.93 48.63
CA SER A 347 40.97 16.15 49.22
C SER A 347 40.06 17.38 49.13
N VAL A 348 38.87 17.25 48.52
CA VAL A 348 37.97 18.39 48.22
C VAL A 348 36.79 18.39 49.20
N ASN A 349 36.43 19.58 49.69
CA ASN A 349 35.27 19.75 50.55
C ASN A 349 33.97 19.62 49.74
N ILE A 350 33.08 18.71 50.16
CA ILE A 350 31.83 18.41 49.46
C ILE A 350 30.89 19.63 49.46
N ASP A 351 30.86 20.39 50.55
CA ASP A 351 29.99 21.57 50.66
C ASP A 351 30.45 22.72 49.76
N GLU A 352 31.74 22.80 49.41
CA GLU A 352 32.26 23.81 48.46
C GLU A 352 31.81 23.52 47.02
N VAL A 353 31.56 22.25 46.66
CA VAL A 353 31.17 21.86 45.30
C VAL A 353 29.65 21.72 45.17
N PHE A 354 28.97 21.17 46.17
CA PHE A 354 27.54 20.82 46.10
C PHE A 354 26.63 21.71 46.96
N GLY A 355 27.19 22.60 47.79
CA GLY A 355 26.45 23.46 48.72
C GLY A 355 25.75 24.67 48.09
N VAL A 356 25.19 25.54 48.93
CA VAL A 356 24.38 26.71 48.50
C VAL A 356 25.25 27.79 47.84
N ASP A 357 26.46 28.01 48.33
CA ASP A 357 27.40 29.05 47.89
C ASP A 357 28.44 28.52 46.87
N THR A 358 28.12 27.45 46.14
CA THR A 358 29.04 26.83 45.17
C THR A 358 29.21 27.67 43.90
N ASP A 359 30.46 27.86 43.48
CA ASP A 359 30.81 28.48 42.20
C ASP A 359 30.54 27.53 41.00
N TYR A 360 30.27 26.25 41.26
CA TYR A 360 30.11 25.21 40.23
C TYR A 360 28.66 25.05 39.72
N ASN A 361 27.73 25.89 40.18
CA ASN A 361 26.35 25.95 39.70
C ASN A 361 26.20 26.88 38.47
N THR A 362 27.30 27.21 37.81
CA THR A 362 27.35 28.08 36.63
C THR A 362 26.65 27.43 35.43
N GLY A 363 25.96 28.25 34.63
CA GLY A 363 25.26 27.81 33.42
C GLY A 363 23.77 27.52 33.59
N ARG A 364 23.27 27.33 34.82
CA ARG A 364 21.85 27.00 35.08
C ARG A 364 20.87 28.07 34.58
N GLN A 365 21.17 29.34 34.82
CA GLN A 365 20.36 30.45 34.29
C GLN A 365 20.44 30.54 32.76
N LEU A 366 21.63 30.34 32.18
CA LEU A 366 21.85 30.35 30.73
C LEU A 366 21.06 29.24 30.03
N VAL A 367 21.07 28.02 30.59
CA VAL A 367 20.29 26.90 30.07
C VAL A 367 18.78 27.19 30.15
N ARG A 368 18.30 27.75 31.26
CA ARG A 368 16.89 28.12 31.40
C ARG A 368 16.45 29.13 30.33
N GLU A 369 17.24 30.17 30.11
CA GLU A 369 16.97 31.19 29.08
C GLU A 369 17.06 30.59 27.67
N PHE A 370 18.04 29.71 27.43
CA PHE A 370 18.21 29.00 26.17
C PHE A 370 17.01 28.10 25.84
N ILE A 371 16.55 27.26 26.77
CA ILE A 371 15.41 26.36 26.58
C ILE A 371 14.10 27.14 26.41
N ALA A 372 13.89 28.18 27.22
CA ALA A 372 12.70 29.03 27.12
C ALA A 372 12.63 29.75 25.76
N ARG A 373 13.76 30.25 25.26
CA ARG A 373 13.85 30.94 23.96
C ARG A 373 13.66 29.98 22.79
N THR A 374 14.33 28.83 22.82
CA THR A 374 14.33 27.86 21.72
C THR A 374 13.01 27.10 21.55
N GLY A 375 12.16 27.05 22.58
CA GLY A 375 10.84 26.41 22.53
C GLY A 375 10.85 24.92 22.85
N LEU A 376 11.99 24.35 23.24
CA LEU A 376 12.18 22.92 23.54
C LEU A 376 11.75 22.52 24.96
N VAL A 377 10.88 23.31 25.60
CA VAL A 377 10.51 23.17 27.03
C VAL A 377 9.82 21.83 27.34
N ARG A 378 9.10 21.26 26.36
CA ARG A 378 8.27 20.05 26.54
C ARG A 378 8.94 18.76 26.06
N GLN A 379 10.10 18.83 25.42
CA GLN A 379 10.76 17.72 24.72
C GLN A 379 12.15 17.48 25.34
N THR A 380 12.25 16.74 26.44
CA THR A 380 13.55 16.32 26.98
C THR A 380 13.52 14.85 27.41
N PRO A 381 14.51 14.02 27.00
CA PRO A 381 15.73 14.39 26.28
C PRO A 381 15.46 14.75 24.80
N GLN A 382 16.19 15.73 24.28
CA GLN A 382 16.15 16.13 22.88
C GLN A 382 17.57 16.23 22.34
N VAL A 383 17.77 15.73 21.11
CA VAL A 383 19.06 15.76 20.44
C VAL A 383 18.96 16.60 19.16
N LEU A 384 19.94 17.47 18.94
CA LEU A 384 20.04 18.33 17.77
C LEU A 384 21.28 17.95 16.94
N MET A 385 21.11 17.69 15.65
CA MET A 385 22.22 17.54 14.70
C MET A 385 22.30 18.80 13.83
N ASN A 386 23.39 19.55 13.96
CA ASN A 386 23.57 20.85 13.29
C ASN A 386 22.38 21.80 13.53
N GLY A 387 21.80 21.74 14.73
CA GLY A 387 20.64 22.52 15.14
C GLY A 387 19.28 21.90 14.81
N ILE A 388 19.22 20.85 13.98
CA ILE A 388 17.97 20.19 13.60
C ILE A 388 17.59 19.13 14.65
N PRO A 389 16.37 19.16 15.23
CA PRO A 389 15.95 18.18 16.22
C PRO A 389 15.71 16.79 15.61
N LEU A 390 16.23 15.76 16.26
CA LEU A 390 15.94 14.36 15.94
C LEU A 390 14.57 13.94 16.50
N PRO A 391 13.81 13.07 15.82
CA PRO A 391 12.51 12.58 16.30
C PRO A 391 12.64 11.81 17.63
N GLU A 392 11.69 12.00 18.54
CA GLU A 392 11.68 11.34 19.86
C GLU A 392 11.71 9.81 19.75
N THR A 393 11.03 9.25 18.76
CA THR A 393 11.01 7.80 18.49
C THR A 393 12.38 7.21 18.20
N SER A 394 13.35 8.03 17.75
CA SER A 394 14.72 7.61 17.47
C SER A 394 15.68 7.79 18.65
N LEU A 395 15.20 8.33 19.78
CA LEU A 395 16.01 8.58 20.98
C LEU A 395 15.99 7.37 21.94
N THR A 396 16.07 6.17 21.38
CA THR A 396 16.15 4.90 22.13
C THR A 396 17.58 4.36 22.10
N ALA A 397 17.92 3.41 22.98
CA ALA A 397 19.26 2.82 23.01
C ALA A 397 19.61 2.06 21.71
N GLU A 398 18.60 1.56 21.00
CA GLU A 398 18.76 0.72 19.80
C GLU A 398 18.82 1.56 18.51
N ASP A 399 17.97 2.59 18.40
CA ASP A 399 17.81 3.36 17.14
C ASP A 399 18.70 4.61 17.07
N PHE A 400 19.23 5.09 18.19
CA PHE A 400 19.93 6.37 18.25
C PHE A 400 21.21 6.41 17.41
N GLU A 401 21.97 5.31 17.36
CA GLU A 401 23.16 5.20 16.52
C GLU A 401 22.82 5.27 15.02
N GLU A 402 21.82 4.50 14.59
CA GLU A 402 21.36 4.47 13.20
C GLU A 402 20.80 5.82 12.76
N SER A 403 20.05 6.50 13.64
CA SER A 403 19.49 7.84 13.40
C SER A 403 20.59 8.86 13.14
N ILE A 404 21.65 8.87 13.97
CA ILE A 404 22.82 9.75 13.78
C ILE A 404 23.53 9.46 12.46
N LEU A 405 23.78 8.19 12.13
CA LEU A 405 24.46 7.79 10.89
C LEU A 405 23.65 8.19 9.66
N THR A 406 22.35 7.93 9.70
CA THR A 406 21.40 8.33 8.66
C THR A 406 21.44 9.83 8.43
N GLU A 407 21.46 10.60 9.51
CA GLU A 407 21.51 12.05 9.43
C GLU A 407 22.83 12.58 8.85
N ILE A 408 23.97 12.00 9.23
CA ILE A 408 25.27 12.37 8.63
C ILE A 408 25.27 12.09 7.13
N ILE A 409 24.81 10.90 6.72
CA ILE A 409 24.73 10.51 5.30
C ILE A 409 23.80 11.47 4.54
N ARG A 410 22.70 11.90 5.16
CA ARG A 410 21.73 12.80 4.58
C ARG A 410 22.23 14.25 4.45
N GLN A 411 23.01 14.75 5.39
CA GLN A 411 23.58 16.11 5.34
C GLN A 411 24.83 16.21 4.45
N THR A 412 25.61 15.12 4.31
CA THR A 412 26.88 15.12 3.54
C THR A 412 26.73 15.68 2.11
N PRO A 413 25.72 15.31 1.30
CA PRO A 413 25.54 15.85 -0.05
C PRO A 413 25.31 17.37 -0.09
N LYS A 414 24.74 17.96 0.96
CA LYS A 414 24.52 19.42 1.05
C LYS A 414 25.87 20.14 1.13
N PHE A 415 26.79 19.65 1.97
CA PHE A 415 28.15 20.17 2.07
C PHE A 415 28.96 19.93 0.80
N GLN A 416 28.86 18.75 0.19
CA GLN A 416 29.52 18.46 -1.09
C GLN A 416 29.09 19.45 -2.18
N LYS A 417 27.78 19.72 -2.29
CA LYS A 417 27.25 20.69 -3.25
C LYS A 417 27.75 22.11 -2.98
N ALA A 418 27.81 22.53 -1.73
CA ALA A 418 28.31 23.85 -1.34
C ALA A 418 29.80 24.02 -1.67
N VAL A 419 30.63 23.02 -1.36
CA VAL A 419 32.07 23.01 -1.70
C VAL A 419 32.28 23.00 -3.21
N TYR A 420 31.53 22.15 -3.94
CA TYR A 420 31.62 22.06 -5.40
C TYR A 420 31.27 23.38 -6.10
N LYS A 421 30.28 24.13 -5.58
CA LYS A 421 29.89 25.44 -6.09
C LYS A 421 30.79 26.60 -5.61
N GLY A 422 31.73 26.34 -4.70
CA GLY A 422 32.55 27.38 -4.07
C GLY A 422 31.81 28.24 -3.05
N GLU A 423 30.61 27.83 -2.60
CA GLU A 423 29.84 28.52 -1.54
C GLU A 423 30.45 28.29 -0.15
N LEU A 424 31.22 27.22 0.03
CA LEU A 424 31.97 26.89 1.24
C LEU A 424 33.43 26.60 0.87
N THR A 425 34.37 27.30 1.51
CA THR A 425 35.82 27.19 1.23
C THR A 425 36.62 26.88 2.50
N ASP A 426 37.87 26.42 2.33
CA ASP A 426 38.73 26.00 3.45
C ASP A 426 39.02 27.13 4.47
N ASN A 427 38.83 28.40 4.09
CA ASN A 427 39.07 29.58 4.93
C ASN A 427 37.85 30.02 5.75
N MET A 428 36.70 29.37 5.57
CA MET A 428 35.45 29.72 6.26
C MET A 428 35.22 28.84 7.48
N ASP A 429 34.61 29.39 8.52
CA ASP A 429 34.10 28.61 9.66
C ASP A 429 32.84 27.87 9.23
N VAL A 430 32.86 26.54 9.32
CA VAL A 430 31.73 25.71 8.89
C VAL A 430 30.54 25.88 9.82
N GLY A 431 30.77 26.05 11.12
CA GLY A 431 29.70 26.27 12.10
C GLY A 431 28.95 27.57 11.81
N GLU A 432 29.66 28.66 11.50
CA GLU A 432 29.06 29.92 11.08
C GLU A 432 28.28 29.78 9.76
N TYR A 433 28.84 29.06 8.79
CA TYR A 433 28.15 28.80 7.52
C TYR A 433 26.82 28.06 7.73
N VAL A 434 26.80 27.01 8.57
CA VAL A 434 25.59 26.22 8.85
C VAL A 434 24.56 27.05 9.62
N MET A 435 24.98 27.81 10.62
CA MET A 435 24.06 28.56 11.49
C MET A 435 23.51 29.84 10.85
N THR A 436 24.10 30.31 9.74
CA THR A 436 23.59 31.44 8.95
C THR A 436 22.62 31.02 7.83
N ARG A 437 22.33 29.72 7.70
CA ARG A 437 21.38 29.24 6.68
C ARG A 437 19.95 29.73 7.00
N PRO A 438 19.14 30.04 5.96
CA PRO A 438 17.77 30.55 6.16
C PRO A 438 16.82 29.64 6.93
N ASN A 439 17.12 28.34 7.05
CA ASN A 439 16.32 27.37 7.80
C ASN A 439 16.60 27.36 9.31
N ILE A 440 17.59 28.13 9.77
CA ILE A 440 17.91 28.27 11.20
C ILE A 440 17.05 29.37 11.81
N MET A 441 16.33 29.01 12.87
CA MET A 441 15.30 29.81 13.51
C MET A 441 15.68 30.12 14.97
N PRO A 442 15.26 31.27 15.50
CA PRO A 442 15.51 31.61 16.91
C PRO A 442 14.70 30.74 17.88
N ARG A 443 13.57 30.20 17.42
CA ARG A 443 12.63 29.37 18.18
C ARG A 443 11.99 28.35 17.23
N LEU A 444 11.80 27.13 17.72
CA LEU A 444 10.99 26.11 17.06
C LEU A 444 9.71 25.88 17.85
N ASN A 445 8.62 25.62 17.12
CA ASN A 445 7.34 25.29 17.71
C ASN A 445 6.81 24.01 17.06
N GLU A 446 6.63 22.98 17.88
CA GLU A 446 6.18 21.69 17.39
C GLU A 446 4.82 21.79 16.69
N ARG A 447 3.87 22.61 17.17
CA ARG A 447 2.56 22.75 16.51
C ARG A 447 2.66 23.31 15.09
N VAL A 448 3.65 24.14 14.82
CA VAL A 448 3.89 24.72 13.49
C VAL A 448 4.57 23.70 12.58
N LEU A 449 5.50 22.91 13.12
CA LEU A 449 6.32 21.96 12.36
C LEU A 449 5.69 20.57 12.22
N ASN A 450 4.76 20.19 13.11
CA ASN A 450 4.11 18.88 13.13
C ASN A 450 3.17 18.73 11.92
N LYS A 451 3.34 17.62 11.20
CA LYS A 451 2.70 17.33 9.93
C LYS A 451 1.41 16.54 10.11
N ASP A 452 1.32 15.67 11.12
CA ASP A 452 0.28 14.66 11.23
C ASP A 452 -1.01 15.18 11.90
N SER A 453 -0.93 16.32 12.60
CA SER A 453 -2.05 16.96 13.29
C SER A 453 -2.58 18.23 12.59
N SER A 454 -2.13 18.53 11.38
CA SER A 454 -2.52 19.76 10.68
C SER A 454 -3.93 19.66 10.12
N SER A 455 -4.82 20.57 10.52
CA SER A 455 -6.16 20.72 9.94
C SER A 455 -6.23 21.96 9.06
N PHE A 456 -7.08 21.91 8.03
CA PHE A 456 -7.17 22.96 7.02
C PHE A 456 -8.64 23.29 6.73
N VAL A 457 -8.91 24.56 6.43
CA VAL A 457 -10.24 25.11 6.14
C VAL A 457 -10.28 25.58 4.70
N ASP A 458 -11.30 25.13 3.98
CA ASP A 458 -11.58 25.55 2.61
C ASP A 458 -12.25 26.93 2.63
N LEU A 459 -11.51 27.95 2.18
CA LEU A 459 -11.97 29.33 2.20
C LEU A 459 -12.88 29.69 1.00
N THR A 460 -13.21 28.71 0.16
CA THR A 460 -14.15 28.90 -0.97
C THR A 460 -15.57 28.42 -0.70
N LEU A 461 -15.77 27.67 0.39
CA LEU A 461 -17.12 27.32 0.84
C LEU A 461 -17.92 28.59 1.18
N ALA A 462 -19.23 28.55 0.95
CA ALA A 462 -20.11 29.71 1.13
C ALA A 462 -20.00 30.35 2.53
N GLU A 463 -19.94 29.53 3.59
CA GLU A 463 -19.77 30.00 4.97
C GLU A 463 -18.43 30.72 5.18
N SER A 464 -17.33 30.17 4.65
CA SER A 464 -15.99 30.77 4.74
C SER A 464 -15.85 32.02 3.87
N ASP A 465 -16.43 32.04 2.67
CA ASP A 465 -16.41 33.20 1.78
C ASP A 465 -17.22 34.36 2.36
N GLN A 466 -18.37 34.06 2.97
CA GLN A 466 -19.14 35.05 3.72
C GLN A 466 -18.30 35.63 4.86
N MET A 467 -17.66 34.77 5.67
CA MET A 467 -16.81 35.22 6.78
C MET A 467 -15.61 36.04 6.32
N LEU A 468 -14.95 35.65 5.23
CA LEU A 468 -13.84 36.39 4.64
C LEU A 468 -14.23 37.83 4.26
N ARG A 469 -15.47 38.05 3.79
CA ARG A 469 -16.00 39.39 3.48
C ARG A 469 -16.37 40.21 4.72
N LEU A 470 -16.66 39.54 5.83
CA LEU A 470 -17.08 40.16 7.09
C LEU A 470 -15.89 40.51 8.00
N VAL A 471 -14.79 39.76 7.92
CA VAL A 471 -13.61 40.00 8.77
C VAL A 471 -12.80 41.18 8.25
N GLN A 472 -12.57 42.16 9.12
CA GLN A 472 -11.65 43.26 8.83
C GLN A 472 -10.18 42.87 8.99
N TYR A 473 -9.34 43.33 8.06
CA TYR A 473 -7.90 43.07 8.06
C TYR A 473 -7.07 44.29 8.42
N ARG A 474 -5.90 44.07 9.03
CA ARG A 474 -4.89 45.08 9.36
C ARG A 474 -3.50 44.64 8.90
N THR A 475 -2.71 45.56 8.32
CA THR A 475 -1.38 45.30 7.72
C THR A 475 -0.23 46.11 8.33
N SER A 476 -0.52 47.22 9.01
CA SER A 476 0.46 47.97 9.81
C SER A 476 -0.24 48.75 10.91
N GLU A 477 0.40 48.89 12.08
CA GLU A 477 -0.13 49.70 13.20
C GLU A 477 -0.22 51.21 12.87
N LYS A 478 0.42 51.68 11.80
CA LYS A 478 0.50 53.11 11.48
C LYS A 478 -0.64 53.57 10.58
N THR A 479 -1.86 53.58 11.11
CA THR A 479 -2.91 54.47 10.61
C THR A 479 -3.57 55.19 11.78
N SER A 480 -2.88 56.20 12.30
CA SER A 480 -3.48 57.19 13.19
C SER A 480 -4.48 58.04 12.38
N VAL A 481 -5.72 57.57 12.28
CA VAL A 481 -6.85 58.38 11.82
C VAL A 481 -7.40 59.11 13.05
N LYS A 482 -7.36 60.45 13.01
CA LYS A 482 -8.04 61.27 14.02
C LYS A 482 -9.55 61.05 13.90
N PRO A 483 -10.28 60.82 15.00
CA PRO A 483 -11.73 60.74 14.97
C PRO A 483 -12.31 62.13 14.64
N GLY A 484 -13.08 62.26 13.55
CA GLY A 484 -13.86 63.47 13.25
C GLY A 484 -13.79 64.05 11.83
N GLY A 485 -13.11 63.40 10.86
CA GLY A 485 -13.11 63.85 9.46
C GLY A 485 -14.19 63.16 8.63
N THR A 486 -15.07 63.93 7.98
CA THR A 486 -16.07 63.46 7.01
C THR A 486 -15.44 62.59 5.92
N SER A 487 -16.06 61.44 5.65
CA SER A 487 -15.83 60.49 4.56
C SER A 487 -14.96 61.01 3.40
N SER A 488 -13.67 60.74 3.46
CA SER A 488 -12.88 60.47 2.28
C SER A 488 -12.52 58.99 2.33
N THR A 489 -12.96 58.26 1.30
CA THR A 489 -12.48 56.91 0.96
C THR A 489 -11.02 56.72 1.37
N PRO A 490 -10.64 55.58 1.99
CA PRO A 490 -9.25 55.30 2.25
C PRO A 490 -8.53 55.36 0.89
N ALA A 491 -7.72 56.40 0.72
CA ALA A 491 -6.91 56.57 -0.46
C ALA A 491 -6.09 55.30 -0.62
N ALA A 492 -6.20 54.69 -1.80
CA ALA A 492 -5.42 53.54 -2.22
C ALA A 492 -3.92 53.85 -2.11
N SER A 493 -3.36 53.66 -0.92
CA SER A 493 -1.92 53.52 -0.74
C SER A 493 -1.55 52.21 -1.41
N SER A 494 -0.95 52.31 -2.61
CA SER A 494 -0.33 51.23 -3.39
C SER A 494 -0.51 49.84 -2.78
N SER A 495 -1.53 49.11 -3.21
CA SER A 495 -1.89 47.79 -2.69
C SER A 495 -0.76 46.77 -2.92
N SER A 496 0.21 46.73 -2.02
CA SER A 496 1.19 45.65 -1.97
C SER A 496 0.43 44.37 -1.62
N ILE A 497 0.55 43.35 -2.47
CA ILE A 497 -0.08 42.05 -2.26
C ILE A 497 0.48 41.47 -0.96
N CYS A 498 -0.40 41.13 -0.02
CA CYS A 498 -0.05 40.43 1.21
C CYS A 498 -0.09 38.93 0.93
N LEU A 499 1.07 38.28 1.06
CA LEU A 499 1.20 36.84 0.79
C LEU A 499 0.64 35.99 1.95
N ILE A 500 0.63 36.53 3.17
CA ILE A 500 0.18 35.84 4.37
C ILE A 500 -1.03 36.54 4.99
N THR A 501 -2.03 35.73 5.36
CA THR A 501 -3.21 36.14 6.12
C THR A 501 -3.38 35.27 7.35
N HIS A 502 -3.46 35.90 8.53
CA HIS A 502 -3.76 35.25 9.80
C HIS A 502 -5.17 35.62 10.28
N TRP A 503 -5.97 34.63 10.69
CA TRP A 503 -7.14 34.84 11.54
C TRP A 503 -6.83 34.33 12.93
N ILE A 504 -6.98 35.19 13.93
CA ILE A 504 -6.72 34.83 15.33
C ILE A 504 -8.06 34.65 16.03
N VAL A 505 -8.30 33.45 16.57
CA VAL A 505 -9.47 33.14 17.39
C VAL A 505 -9.17 33.57 18.83
N VAL A 506 -9.96 34.51 19.34
CA VAL A 506 -9.71 35.19 20.62
C VAL A 506 -10.90 35.08 21.58
N ASP A 507 -10.58 35.02 22.87
CA ASP A 507 -11.50 35.20 23.99
C ASP A 507 -10.93 36.29 24.90
N LEU A 508 -11.54 37.47 24.87
CA LEU A 508 -11.06 38.65 25.60
C LEU A 508 -11.14 38.49 27.13
N SER A 509 -11.84 37.48 27.62
CA SER A 509 -11.89 37.15 29.05
C SER A 509 -10.66 36.39 29.56
N SER A 510 -9.83 35.86 28.64
CA SER A 510 -8.65 35.05 28.95
C SER A 510 -7.35 35.85 28.87
N GLU A 511 -6.53 35.78 29.91
CA GLU A 511 -5.19 36.41 29.94
C GLU A 511 -4.28 35.86 28.83
N ASP A 512 -4.37 34.56 28.53
CA ASP A 512 -3.60 33.91 27.44
C ASP A 512 -3.98 34.52 26.08
N SER A 513 -5.28 34.77 25.86
CA SER A 513 -5.75 35.41 24.62
C SER A 513 -5.22 36.83 24.47
N LEU A 514 -5.13 37.59 25.56
CA LEU A 514 -4.55 38.94 25.54
C LEU A 514 -3.06 38.90 25.17
N ALA A 515 -2.32 37.92 25.71
CA ALA A 515 -0.91 37.71 25.37
C ALA A 515 -0.71 37.31 23.89
N HIS A 516 -1.63 36.53 23.31
CA HIS A 516 -1.62 36.19 21.89
C HIS A 516 -1.90 37.40 20.98
N ILE A 517 -2.87 38.26 21.35
CA ILE A 517 -3.15 39.50 20.62
C ILE A 517 -1.92 40.42 20.65
N GLN A 518 -1.29 40.58 21.81
CA GLN A 518 -0.05 41.36 21.94
C GLN A 518 1.08 40.79 21.08
N SER A 519 1.27 39.46 21.10
CA SER A 519 2.28 38.80 20.28
C SER A 519 2.06 38.98 18.78
N ALA A 520 0.80 38.98 18.33
CA ALA A 520 0.44 39.26 16.94
C ALA A 520 0.70 40.73 16.55
N VAL A 521 0.45 41.66 17.48
CA VAL A 521 0.77 43.07 17.31
C VAL A 521 2.28 43.29 17.19
N ASP A 522 3.07 42.69 18.07
CA ASP A 522 4.54 42.77 18.01
C ASP A 522 5.09 42.18 16.72
N TYR A 523 4.51 41.08 16.25
CA TYR A 523 4.84 40.49 14.97
C TYR A 523 4.55 41.45 13.79
N LEU A 524 3.38 42.08 13.74
CA LEU A 524 3.01 43.05 12.70
C LEU A 524 3.92 44.29 12.65
N ARG A 525 4.56 44.66 13.77
CA ARG A 525 5.57 45.74 13.79
C ARG A 525 6.84 45.36 13.04
N THR A 526 7.20 44.08 13.09
CA THR A 526 8.44 43.55 12.51
C THR A 526 8.31 43.12 11.05
N GLU A 527 7.13 42.63 10.64
CA GLU A 527 6.89 42.05 9.32
C GLU A 527 5.71 42.75 8.60
N PRO A 528 5.94 43.78 7.76
CA PRO A 528 4.88 44.54 7.10
C PRO A 528 4.19 43.80 5.93
N GLY A 529 4.61 42.57 5.62
CA GLY A 529 4.15 41.79 4.47
C GLY A 529 2.87 40.96 4.70
N SER A 530 2.35 40.97 5.93
CA SER A 530 1.26 40.08 6.37
C SER A 530 0.05 40.87 6.86
N ARG A 531 -1.13 40.24 6.83
CA ARG A 531 -2.37 40.82 7.36
C ARG A 531 -3.01 39.95 8.44
N VAL A 532 -3.59 40.58 9.45
CA VAL A 532 -4.26 39.90 10.58
C VAL A 532 -5.73 40.31 10.65
N GLY A 533 -6.61 39.33 10.91
CA GLY A 533 -8.00 39.51 11.29
C GLY A 533 -8.33 38.74 12.57
N PHE A 534 -9.44 39.08 13.24
CA PHE A 534 -9.82 38.49 14.53
C PHE A 534 -11.20 37.82 14.46
N LEU A 535 -11.31 36.64 15.05
CA LEU A 535 -12.55 35.90 15.25
C LEU A 535 -12.80 35.77 16.75
N VAL A 536 -13.99 36.14 17.22
CA VAL A 536 -14.31 36.09 18.65
C VAL A 536 -14.96 34.75 19.00
N ASN A 537 -14.53 34.13 20.10
CA ASN A 537 -15.04 32.85 20.59
C ASN A 537 -15.12 32.84 22.14
N PRO A 538 -16.13 33.51 22.73
CA PRO A 538 -16.21 33.68 24.17
C PRO A 538 -16.49 32.37 24.89
N GLY A 539 -15.79 32.14 26.01
CA GLY A 539 -16.07 31.02 26.92
C GLY A 539 -17.22 31.28 27.88
N ASP A 540 -17.39 32.54 28.32
CA ASP A 540 -18.46 32.96 29.24
C ASP A 540 -19.42 33.95 28.57
N PRO A 541 -20.72 33.64 28.48
CA PRO A 541 -21.75 34.56 27.98
C PRO A 541 -21.79 35.92 28.69
N SER A 542 -21.33 36.02 29.94
CA SER A 542 -21.29 37.28 30.70
C SER A 542 -20.33 38.32 30.09
N THR A 543 -19.40 37.86 29.23
CA THR A 543 -18.36 38.67 28.60
C THR A 543 -18.71 39.12 27.19
N GLU A 544 -19.93 38.85 26.72
CA GLU A 544 -20.44 39.23 25.39
C GLU A 544 -20.25 40.73 25.09
N ALA A 545 -20.50 41.59 26.09
CA ALA A 545 -20.31 43.03 25.97
C ALA A 545 -18.86 43.41 25.57
N GLN A 546 -17.85 42.76 26.13
CA GLN A 546 -16.43 43.04 25.84
C GLN A 546 -16.10 42.71 24.37
N HIS A 547 -16.59 41.57 23.90
CA HIS A 547 -16.40 41.10 22.53
C HIS A 547 -17.14 41.97 21.51
N LEU A 548 -18.37 42.39 21.81
CA LEU A 548 -19.14 43.31 20.96
C LEU A 548 -18.47 44.68 20.87
N ALA A 549 -17.95 45.22 21.98
CA ALA A 549 -17.21 46.49 21.97
C ALA A 549 -15.92 46.39 21.14
N PHE A 550 -15.19 45.29 21.25
CA PHE A 550 -13.99 45.03 20.45
C PHE A 550 -14.29 44.95 18.96
N LEU A 551 -15.31 44.18 18.55
CA LEU A 551 -15.74 44.10 17.15
C LEU A 551 -16.24 45.45 16.62
N ALA A 552 -17.01 46.18 17.41
CA ALA A 552 -17.48 47.53 17.06
C ALA A 552 -16.32 48.51 16.83
N ALA A 553 -15.27 48.44 17.67
CA ALA A 553 -14.09 49.27 17.51
C ALA A 553 -13.27 48.90 16.26
N LEU A 554 -13.12 47.61 15.99
CA LEU A 554 -12.52 47.15 14.73
C LEU A 554 -13.32 47.67 13.54
N GLU A 555 -14.65 47.52 13.54
CA GLU A 555 -15.52 47.98 12.45
C GLU A 555 -15.44 49.49 12.21
N ALA A 556 -15.31 50.27 13.27
CA ALA A 556 -15.15 51.72 13.21
C ALA A 556 -13.77 52.18 12.70
N GLY A 557 -12.83 51.26 12.44
CA GLY A 557 -11.52 51.57 11.87
C GLY A 557 -10.44 51.92 12.91
N PHE A 558 -10.65 51.62 14.19
CA PHE A 558 -9.61 51.80 15.21
C PHE A 558 -8.45 50.80 15.01
N ASP A 559 -7.27 51.14 15.54
CA ASP A 559 -6.13 50.22 15.58
C ASP A 559 -6.36 49.09 16.60
N ILE A 560 -5.53 48.03 16.55
CA ILE A 560 -5.73 46.82 17.37
C ILE A 560 -5.61 47.15 18.86
N SER A 561 -4.60 47.95 19.23
CA SER A 561 -4.34 48.35 20.62
C SER A 561 -5.49 49.16 21.22
N THR A 562 -6.02 50.13 20.49
CA THR A 562 -7.17 50.95 20.90
C THR A 562 -8.44 50.10 20.96
N SER A 563 -8.66 49.24 19.97
CA SER A 563 -9.81 48.32 19.96
C SER A 563 -9.80 47.41 21.19
N LEU A 564 -8.61 46.88 21.55
CA LEU A 564 -8.44 46.06 22.74
C LEU A 564 -8.76 46.83 24.02
N THR A 565 -8.26 48.07 24.16
CA THR A 565 -8.56 48.90 25.33
C THR A 565 -10.07 49.16 25.47
N LEU A 566 -10.77 49.42 24.37
CA LEU A 566 -12.22 49.66 24.37
C LEU A 566 -13.02 48.40 24.68
N GLY A 567 -12.54 47.22 24.25
CA GLY A 567 -13.13 45.93 24.61
C GLY A 567 -13.00 45.60 26.11
N LEU A 568 -11.92 46.04 26.75
CA LEU A 568 -11.64 45.81 28.17
C LEU A 568 -12.23 46.87 29.11
N GLU A 569 -12.69 48.02 28.60
CA GLU A 569 -13.45 49.00 29.37
C GLU A 569 -14.79 48.38 29.78
N ALA A 570 -14.88 47.86 31.01
CA ALA A 570 -16.01 47.12 31.59
C ALA A 570 -17.32 47.95 31.75
N LYS A 571 -17.79 48.57 30.67
CA LYS A 571 -19.02 49.36 30.53
C LYS A 571 -19.89 48.74 29.43
N PRO A 572 -21.22 48.97 29.46
CA PRO A 572 -22.06 48.57 28.34
C PRO A 572 -21.57 49.26 27.06
N PRO A 573 -21.35 48.54 25.95
CA PRO A 573 -20.63 49.05 24.77
C PRO A 573 -21.23 50.33 24.18
N ALA A 574 -22.56 50.46 24.26
CA ALA A 574 -23.32 51.64 23.80
C ALA A 574 -23.05 52.93 24.60
N THR A 575 -22.41 52.84 25.78
CA THR A 575 -22.07 54.03 26.61
C THR A 575 -20.66 54.56 26.34
N ILE A 576 -19.84 53.85 25.57
CA ILE A 576 -18.50 54.28 25.17
C ILE A 576 -18.63 55.41 24.15
N GLU A 577 -18.16 56.62 24.48
CA GLU A 577 -18.35 57.82 23.64
C GLU A 577 -17.89 57.65 22.20
N GLN A 578 -16.81 56.87 22.01
CA GLN A 578 -16.21 56.59 20.71
C GLN A 578 -17.02 55.61 19.84
N LEU A 579 -17.97 54.86 20.44
CA LEU A 579 -18.80 53.83 19.77
C LEU A 579 -20.31 54.19 19.77
N LYS A 580 -20.68 55.40 20.16
CA LYS A 580 -22.09 55.84 20.25
C LYS A 580 -22.85 55.78 18.93
N ASN A 581 -22.16 55.90 17.80
CA ASN A 581 -22.75 55.93 16.46
C ASN A 581 -22.72 54.57 15.73
N THR A 582 -22.40 53.48 16.43
CA THR A 582 -22.27 52.14 15.84
C THR A 582 -23.63 51.46 15.65
N ASP A 583 -23.80 50.75 14.53
CA ASP A 583 -24.94 49.85 14.32
C ASP A 583 -24.78 48.54 15.11
N TRP A 584 -25.27 48.53 16.34
CA TRP A 584 -25.19 47.37 17.24
C TRP A 584 -25.94 46.14 16.71
N SER A 585 -26.93 46.29 15.83
CA SER A 585 -27.65 45.15 15.23
C SER A 585 -26.76 44.40 14.24
N ALA A 586 -26.01 45.16 13.42
CA ALA A 586 -25.03 44.60 12.51
C ALA A 586 -23.89 43.92 13.28
N ILE A 587 -23.37 44.55 14.34
CA ILE A 587 -22.31 43.97 15.19
C ILE A 587 -22.77 42.71 15.92
N GLY A 588 -24.01 42.67 16.44
CA GLY A 588 -24.56 41.46 17.05
C GLY A 588 -24.71 40.29 16.07
N SER A 589 -25.07 40.61 14.81
CA SER A 589 -25.11 39.62 13.73
C SER A 589 -23.71 39.12 13.37
N LEU A 590 -22.73 40.01 13.30
CA LEU A 590 -21.32 39.69 13.06
C LEU A 590 -20.73 38.80 14.17
N TYR A 591 -20.99 39.15 15.43
CA TYR A 591 -20.60 38.35 16.59
C TYR A 591 -21.16 36.92 16.51
N THR A 592 -22.46 36.79 16.21
CA THR A 592 -23.11 35.48 16.05
C THR A 592 -22.49 34.68 14.90
N ALA A 593 -22.16 35.34 13.78
CA ALA A 593 -21.48 34.72 12.66
C ALA A 593 -20.07 34.22 13.04
N HIS A 594 -19.29 35.01 13.79
CA HIS A 594 -17.97 34.61 14.30
C HIS A 594 -18.06 33.34 15.16
N VAL A 595 -18.93 33.33 16.17
CA VAL A 595 -19.09 32.19 17.08
C VAL A 595 -19.54 30.93 16.34
N ASN A 596 -20.52 31.06 15.44
CA ASN A 596 -21.01 29.92 14.66
C ASN A 596 -19.92 29.35 13.75
N TYR A 597 -19.17 30.22 13.05
CA TYR A 597 -18.08 29.79 12.16
C TYR A 597 -16.96 29.07 12.90
N VAL A 598 -16.54 29.60 14.06
CA VAL A 598 -15.51 28.96 14.90
C VAL A 598 -15.97 27.57 15.37
N ARG A 599 -17.26 27.42 15.70
CA ARG A 599 -17.80 26.14 16.17
C ARG A 599 -18.04 25.12 15.06
N SER A 600 -18.60 25.52 13.91
CA SER A 600 -18.99 24.60 12.84
C SER A 600 -17.83 24.27 11.88
N VAL A 601 -17.05 25.29 11.50
CA VAL A 601 -15.99 25.17 10.47
C VAL A 601 -14.63 24.94 11.10
N VAL A 602 -14.23 25.78 12.06
CA VAL A 602 -12.91 25.66 12.74
C VAL A 602 -12.90 24.53 13.77
N ARG A 603 -14.09 24.16 14.29
CA ARG A 603 -14.31 23.09 15.29
C ARG A 603 -13.67 23.35 16.65
N PHE A 604 -13.58 24.62 17.07
CA PHE A 604 -13.18 24.96 18.43
C PHE A 604 -14.41 25.03 19.35
N GLY A 605 -14.23 24.58 20.60
CA GLY A 605 -15.21 24.75 21.67
C GLY A 605 -15.25 26.18 22.22
N PRO A 606 -16.27 26.55 23.01
CA PRO A 606 -16.36 27.88 23.63
C PRO A 606 -15.11 28.23 24.45
N GLY A 607 -14.59 29.45 24.33
CA GLY A 607 -13.42 29.96 25.05
C GLY A 607 -12.07 29.41 24.57
N GLN A 608 -12.06 28.49 23.61
CA GLN A 608 -10.82 28.00 23.03
C GLN A 608 -10.24 29.00 22.03
N VAL A 609 -8.93 29.19 22.11
CA VAL A 609 -8.17 30.13 21.28
C VAL A 609 -7.22 29.39 20.34
N GLY A 610 -6.82 30.06 19.26
CA GLY A 610 -5.88 29.54 18.28
C GLY A 610 -5.79 30.45 17.06
N LEU A 611 -5.21 29.97 15.96
CA LEU A 611 -5.08 30.78 14.75
C LEU A 611 -5.28 29.97 13.47
N ILE A 612 -5.54 30.67 12.37
CA ILE A 612 -5.71 30.13 11.04
C ILE A 612 -4.82 30.93 10.10
N THR A 613 -3.84 30.31 9.45
CA THR A 613 -2.92 30.97 8.51
C THR A 613 -3.08 30.41 7.12
N ASN A 614 -3.51 31.24 6.17
CA ASN A 614 -3.81 30.84 4.79
C ASN A 614 -4.68 29.55 4.67
N GLY A 615 -5.61 29.36 5.61
CA GLY A 615 -6.47 28.19 5.71
C GLY A 615 -5.95 27.06 6.62
N ARG A 616 -4.67 27.06 7.05
CA ARG A 616 -4.13 26.09 8.02
C ARG A 616 -4.53 26.47 9.45
N VAL A 617 -5.19 25.58 10.17
CA VAL A 617 -5.62 25.77 11.56
C VAL A 617 -4.53 25.29 12.52
N ILE A 618 -4.20 26.13 13.51
CA ILE A 618 -3.26 25.84 14.59
C ILE A 618 -3.99 26.10 15.91
N GLY A 619 -4.39 25.02 16.57
CA GLY A 619 -5.16 25.09 17.80
C GLY A 619 -6.14 23.92 17.94
N PRO A 620 -6.95 23.89 19.01
CA PRO A 620 -6.99 24.91 20.08
C PRO A 620 -5.71 24.88 20.93
N LEU A 621 -5.17 26.05 21.27
CA LEU A 621 -4.00 26.17 22.15
C LEU A 621 -4.37 25.77 23.58
N GLN A 622 -3.47 25.08 24.29
CA GLN A 622 -3.73 24.70 25.67
C GLN A 622 -3.57 25.90 26.61
N PRO A 623 -4.25 25.94 27.77
CA PRO A 623 -4.03 26.99 28.78
C PRO A 623 -2.53 27.09 29.16
N GLY A 624 -2.00 28.30 29.22
CA GLY A 624 -0.59 28.59 29.49
C GLY A 624 0.40 28.22 28.36
N GLU A 625 -0.09 27.84 27.17
CA GLU A 625 0.75 27.60 26.00
C GLU A 625 1.08 28.92 25.27
N ALA A 626 2.33 29.39 25.36
CA ALA A 626 2.75 30.62 24.71
C ALA A 626 2.89 30.47 23.19
N PHE A 627 2.28 31.40 22.44
CA PHE A 627 2.48 31.58 21.00
C PHE A 627 2.95 33.02 20.74
N THR A 628 4.24 33.16 20.44
CA THR A 628 5.00 34.41 20.42
C THR A 628 5.18 34.96 19.01
N ALA A 629 5.67 36.20 18.88
CA ALA A 629 6.01 36.79 17.58
C ALA A 629 6.99 35.93 16.75
N ALA A 630 7.94 35.24 17.41
CA ALA A 630 8.87 34.32 16.74
C ALA A 630 8.16 33.08 16.15
N ASP A 631 7.08 32.62 16.78
CA ASP A 631 6.27 31.50 16.28
C ASP A 631 5.47 31.91 15.03
N PHE A 632 4.96 33.15 14.98
CA PHE A 632 4.38 33.72 13.75
C PHE A 632 5.41 33.80 12.62
N SER A 633 6.61 34.31 12.89
CA SER A 633 7.68 34.37 11.87
C SER A 633 8.09 32.98 11.36
N LEU A 634 8.14 31.96 12.22
CA LEU A 634 8.40 30.58 11.83
C LEU A 634 7.29 30.05 10.89
N LEU A 635 6.04 30.27 11.28
CA LEU A 635 4.87 29.85 10.51
C LEU A 635 4.83 30.50 9.13
N ASP A 636 5.19 31.77 9.04
CA ASP A 636 5.27 32.51 7.79
C ASP A 636 6.34 31.97 6.87
N ARG A 637 7.57 31.82 7.35
CA ARG A 637 8.66 31.26 6.54
C ARG A 637 8.30 29.88 6.02
N LEU A 638 7.67 29.05 6.86
CA LEU A 638 7.17 27.74 6.47
C LEU A 638 6.10 27.86 5.37
N THR A 639 5.09 28.69 5.58
CA THR A 639 3.95 28.85 4.66
C THR A 639 4.35 29.51 3.33
N LEU A 640 5.30 30.45 3.36
CA LEU A 640 5.85 31.11 2.19
C LEU A 640 6.66 30.14 1.35
N SER A 641 7.66 29.48 1.96
CA SER A 641 8.60 28.61 1.25
C SER A 641 7.94 27.32 0.72
N LEU A 642 6.97 26.77 1.46
CA LEU A 642 6.29 25.54 1.03
C LEU A 642 5.21 25.82 -0.02
N TYR A 643 4.40 26.86 0.18
CA TYR A 643 3.16 27.05 -0.57
C TYR A 643 3.13 28.36 -1.35
N THR A 644 3.22 29.46 -0.63
CA THR A 644 2.74 30.75 -1.15
C THR A 644 3.63 31.31 -2.25
N GLU A 645 4.96 31.23 -2.12
CA GLU A 645 5.89 31.73 -3.14
C GLU A 645 5.71 30.98 -4.46
N LYS A 646 5.63 29.64 -4.41
CA LYS A 646 5.42 28.79 -5.59
C LYS A 646 4.10 29.11 -6.29
N ILE A 647 3.02 29.24 -5.53
CA ILE A 647 1.68 29.56 -6.06
C ILE A 647 1.67 30.96 -6.66
N TYR A 648 2.23 31.95 -5.95
CA TYR A 648 2.30 33.33 -6.41
C TYR A 648 3.12 33.48 -7.69
N GLU A 649 4.29 32.83 -7.79
CA GLU A 649 5.11 32.82 -9.00
C GLU A 649 4.37 32.20 -10.20
N SER A 650 3.62 31.12 -9.98
CA SER A 650 2.81 30.48 -11.04
C SER A 650 1.68 31.37 -11.55
N LEU A 651 1.04 32.14 -10.66
CA LEU A 651 -0.05 33.07 -11.01
C LEU A 651 0.47 34.34 -11.69
N LYS A 652 1.57 34.91 -11.20
CA LYS A 652 2.15 36.17 -11.70
C LYS A 652 2.52 36.12 -13.19
N GLY A 653 2.83 34.93 -13.72
CA GLY A 653 3.16 34.72 -15.13
C GLY A 653 1.97 34.44 -16.05
N SER A 654 0.78 34.12 -15.51
CA SER A 654 -0.34 33.60 -16.29
C SER A 654 -1.60 34.49 -16.24
N GLU A 655 -1.80 35.24 -15.14
CA GLU A 655 -2.99 36.09 -14.96
C GLU A 655 -2.66 37.60 -15.16
N PRO A 656 -3.64 38.43 -15.61
CA PRO A 656 -3.48 39.87 -15.66
C PRO A 656 -3.18 40.44 -14.27
N LYS A 657 -2.20 41.35 -14.13
CA LYS A 657 -1.81 41.93 -12.82
C LYS A 657 -2.95 42.62 -12.06
N GLU A 658 -4.01 43.03 -12.77
CA GLU A 658 -5.18 43.72 -12.20
C GLU A 658 -6.20 42.76 -11.56
N SER A 659 -6.14 41.44 -11.85
CA SER A 659 -7.07 40.43 -11.27
C SER A 659 -6.56 39.78 -9.98
N LEU A 660 -5.26 39.86 -9.68
CA LEU A 660 -4.64 39.15 -8.56
C LEU A 660 -4.78 39.92 -7.22
N GLY A 661 -5.93 39.73 -6.55
CA GLY A 661 -6.18 40.28 -5.20
C GLY A 661 -5.71 39.38 -4.06
N ASN A 662 -5.54 39.96 -2.85
CA ASN A 662 -5.16 39.22 -1.64
C ASN A 662 -6.12 38.07 -1.30
N ASP A 663 -7.42 38.28 -1.48
CA ASP A 663 -8.45 37.27 -1.18
C ASP A 663 -8.47 36.14 -2.21
N MET A 664 -8.19 36.43 -3.49
CA MET A 664 -8.04 35.41 -4.52
C MET A 664 -6.84 34.52 -4.21
N LEU A 665 -5.70 35.11 -3.84
CA LEU A 665 -4.50 34.38 -3.45
C LEU A 665 -4.74 33.51 -2.20
N LEU A 666 -5.37 34.07 -1.17
CA LEU A 666 -5.74 33.35 0.06
C LEU A 666 -6.62 32.13 -0.24
N LYS A 667 -7.68 32.30 -1.04
CA LYS A 667 -8.57 31.21 -1.44
C LYS A 667 -7.83 30.15 -2.24
N THR A 668 -7.02 30.57 -3.21
CA THR A 668 -6.19 29.66 -4.04
C THR A 668 -5.29 28.79 -3.17
N ILE A 669 -4.58 29.42 -2.22
CA ILE A 669 -3.69 28.72 -1.29
C ILE A 669 -4.49 27.74 -0.42
N SER A 670 -5.62 28.16 0.15
CA SER A 670 -6.44 27.30 1.01
C SER A 670 -6.91 26.03 0.29
N ILE A 671 -7.37 26.15 -0.97
CA ILE A 671 -7.82 25.00 -1.75
C ILE A 671 -6.65 24.06 -2.07
N LEU A 672 -5.53 24.62 -2.52
CA LEU A 672 -4.38 23.82 -2.97
C LEU A 672 -3.66 23.13 -1.81
N ILE A 673 -3.67 23.69 -0.60
CA ILE A 673 -3.08 23.05 0.59
C ILE A 673 -3.96 21.90 1.10
N ILE A 674 -5.29 22.02 1.04
CA ILE A 674 -6.23 20.96 1.45
C ILE A 674 -6.13 19.74 0.54
N ARG A 675 -5.69 19.95 -0.71
CA ARG A 675 -5.58 18.89 -1.70
C ARG A 675 -4.68 17.76 -1.17
N PRO A 676 -5.20 16.51 -1.10
CA PRO A 676 -4.40 15.39 -0.65
C PRO A 676 -3.26 15.12 -1.64
N ASN A 677 -2.01 15.25 -1.19
CA ASN A 677 -0.82 14.94 -1.98
C ASN A 677 -0.51 13.43 -1.95
N THR A 678 -1.45 12.62 -2.45
CA THR A 678 -1.33 11.15 -2.41
C THR A 678 -0.56 10.58 -3.58
N ARG A 679 -0.38 11.34 -4.68
CA ARG A 679 0.27 10.87 -5.91
C ARG A 679 1.12 11.96 -6.54
N VAL A 680 2.23 11.53 -7.14
CA VAL A 680 3.16 12.39 -7.88
C VAL A 680 2.56 12.74 -9.23
N ARG A 681 2.76 14.00 -9.65
CA ARG A 681 2.39 14.47 -10.99
C ARG A 681 3.59 14.46 -11.91
N PHE A 682 3.34 14.05 -13.16
CA PHE A 682 4.31 14.03 -14.23
C PHE A 682 3.85 14.99 -15.32
N SER A 683 4.78 15.82 -15.79
CA SER A 683 4.59 16.55 -17.05
C SER A 683 5.09 15.65 -18.17
N LEU A 684 4.24 15.37 -19.16
CA LEU A 684 4.71 14.70 -20.37
C LEU A 684 5.70 15.61 -21.13
N PRO A 685 6.71 15.03 -21.80
CA PRO A 685 7.56 15.77 -22.73
C PRO A 685 6.75 16.28 -23.93
N ALA A 686 7.36 17.14 -24.75
CA ALA A 686 6.75 17.56 -26.01
C ALA A 686 6.70 16.36 -26.97
N LEU A 687 5.50 15.78 -27.14
CA LEU A 687 5.24 14.62 -27.99
C LEU A 687 4.63 15.04 -29.33
N GLU A 688 4.97 14.32 -30.39
CA GLU A 688 4.33 14.48 -31.69
C GLU A 688 2.96 13.78 -31.67
N THR A 689 1.95 14.36 -32.32
CA THR A 689 0.55 13.91 -32.19
C THR A 689 -0.22 13.89 -33.50
N LYS A 690 0.46 14.04 -34.63
CA LYS A 690 -0.20 14.27 -35.91
C LYS A 690 -0.67 12.96 -36.54
N TYR A 691 0.14 11.91 -36.40
CA TYR A 691 -0.10 10.61 -37.02
C TYR A 691 -0.29 9.49 -36.00
N SER A 692 0.16 9.64 -34.74
CA SER A 692 0.23 8.56 -33.76
C SER A 692 -0.64 8.76 -32.51
N ALA A 693 -1.56 9.73 -32.52
CA ALA A 693 -2.42 10.04 -31.37
C ALA A 693 -3.88 10.32 -31.74
N ILE A 694 -4.80 9.91 -30.86
CA ILE A 694 -6.21 10.31 -30.87
C ILE A 694 -6.35 11.54 -29.97
N LYS A 695 -7.13 12.54 -30.39
CA LYS A 695 -7.46 13.72 -29.59
C LYS A 695 -8.97 13.86 -29.49
N LEU A 696 -9.53 13.94 -28.29
CA LEU A 696 -10.94 14.19 -28.06
C LEU A 696 -11.07 15.51 -27.31
N GLU A 697 -11.79 16.45 -27.90
CA GLU A 697 -12.01 17.78 -27.34
C GLU A 697 -13.05 17.76 -26.21
N PRO A 698 -12.95 18.68 -25.24
CA PRO A 698 -13.91 18.78 -24.15
C PRO A 698 -15.31 19.17 -24.64
N ARG A 699 -16.34 18.77 -23.88
CA ARG A 699 -17.75 19.09 -24.18
C ARG A 699 -18.06 20.57 -24.03
N ASN A 700 -17.49 21.20 -23.00
CA ASN A 700 -17.67 22.61 -22.71
C ASN A 700 -16.32 23.25 -22.36
N SER A 701 -15.86 24.19 -23.18
CA SER A 701 -14.60 24.92 -22.92
C SER A 701 -14.72 26.00 -21.84
N SER A 702 -15.94 26.30 -21.38
CA SER A 702 -16.22 27.28 -20.32
C SER A 702 -16.39 26.67 -18.93
N GLU A 703 -16.21 25.36 -18.80
CA GLU A 703 -16.21 24.64 -17.53
C GLU A 703 -14.82 24.04 -17.28
N PRO A 704 -14.46 23.69 -16.03
CA PRO A 704 -13.19 23.04 -15.74
C PRO A 704 -13.00 21.78 -16.59
N VAL A 705 -11.88 21.70 -17.30
CA VAL A 705 -11.56 20.57 -18.19
C VAL A 705 -10.58 19.62 -17.52
N PHE A 706 -10.96 18.35 -17.38
CA PHE A 706 -10.05 17.28 -17.00
C PHE A 706 -9.12 16.94 -18.17
N ASP A 707 -7.81 16.92 -17.93
CA ASP A 707 -6.84 16.51 -18.94
C ASP A 707 -6.47 15.03 -18.74
N LEU A 708 -6.89 14.16 -19.66
CA LEU A 708 -6.63 12.73 -19.63
C LEU A 708 -5.64 12.39 -20.75
N GLN A 709 -4.44 11.95 -20.38
CA GLN A 709 -3.41 11.54 -21.33
C GLN A 709 -3.12 10.05 -21.14
N VAL A 710 -3.25 9.26 -22.20
CA VAL A 710 -3.11 7.80 -22.16
C VAL A 710 -2.05 7.37 -23.14
N ILE A 711 -1.13 6.51 -22.70
CA ILE A 711 -0.17 5.83 -23.56
C ILE A 711 -0.58 4.36 -23.58
N VAL A 712 -0.85 3.79 -24.76
CA VAL A 712 -1.34 2.40 -24.84
C VAL A 712 -1.07 1.78 -26.21
N ASP A 713 -0.78 0.48 -26.24
CA ASP A 713 -0.86 -0.32 -27.46
C ASP A 713 -2.30 -0.82 -27.66
N PRO A 714 -2.99 -0.54 -28.80
CA PRO A 714 -4.36 -0.97 -29.04
C PRO A 714 -4.63 -2.47 -28.89
N VAL A 715 -3.59 -3.30 -29.02
CA VAL A 715 -3.68 -4.76 -28.94
C VAL A 715 -3.00 -5.31 -27.68
N SER A 716 -3.03 -4.53 -26.59
CA SER A 716 -2.56 -4.92 -25.25
C SER A 716 -3.73 -5.23 -24.30
N ARG A 717 -3.44 -5.92 -23.19
CA ARG A 717 -4.43 -6.16 -22.12
C ARG A 717 -4.88 -4.85 -21.47
N ALA A 718 -3.96 -3.90 -21.34
CA ALA A 718 -4.25 -2.56 -20.83
C ALA A 718 -5.32 -1.85 -21.69
N ALA A 719 -5.25 -1.95 -23.03
CA ALA A 719 -6.26 -1.41 -23.94
C ALA A 719 -7.67 -1.97 -23.68
N GLN A 720 -7.77 -3.27 -23.36
CA GLN A 720 -9.04 -3.93 -23.06
C GLN A 720 -9.75 -3.31 -21.84
N LYS A 721 -8.97 -2.83 -20.87
CA LYS A 721 -9.45 -2.22 -19.61
C LYS A 721 -9.64 -0.70 -19.72
N ILE A 722 -8.66 0.03 -20.25
CA ILE A 722 -8.68 1.50 -20.26
C ILE A 722 -9.72 2.09 -21.21
N GLY A 723 -9.96 1.45 -22.37
CA GLY A 723 -10.89 1.96 -23.37
C GLY A 723 -12.31 2.19 -22.80
N PRO A 724 -12.94 1.19 -22.17
CA PRO A 724 -14.23 1.35 -21.49
C PRO A 724 -14.22 2.41 -20.38
N ILE A 725 -13.15 2.47 -19.59
CA ILE A 725 -12.99 3.49 -18.54
C ILE A 725 -13.00 4.90 -19.15
N LEU A 726 -12.25 5.13 -20.23
CA LEU A 726 -12.23 6.42 -20.92
C LEU A 726 -13.60 6.79 -21.49
N LYS A 727 -14.36 5.82 -22.01
CA LYS A 727 -15.71 6.06 -22.51
C LYS A 727 -16.65 6.55 -21.40
N VAL A 728 -16.57 5.96 -20.21
CA VAL A 728 -17.36 6.37 -19.04
C VAL A 728 -16.87 7.73 -18.49
N LEU A 729 -15.56 7.96 -18.42
CA LEU A 729 -15.04 9.26 -18.00
C LEU A 729 -15.45 10.38 -18.97
N GLN A 730 -15.38 10.14 -20.28
CA GLN A 730 -15.86 11.08 -21.30
C GLN A 730 -17.36 11.33 -21.19
N SER A 731 -18.14 10.34 -20.74
CA SER A 731 -19.59 10.48 -20.61
C SER A 731 -20.02 11.25 -19.37
N VAL A 732 -19.28 11.11 -18.26
CA VAL A 732 -19.62 11.69 -16.94
C VAL A 732 -18.91 13.01 -16.66
N LEU A 733 -17.71 13.22 -17.23
CA LEU A 733 -16.87 14.39 -16.96
C LEU A 733 -16.65 15.23 -18.21
N ASN A 734 -16.32 16.51 -18.00
CA ASN A 734 -15.85 17.39 -19.07
C ASN A 734 -14.34 17.16 -19.29
N THR A 735 -13.98 16.27 -20.22
CA THR A 735 -12.60 15.80 -20.41
C THR A 735 -12.02 16.17 -21.76
N ARG A 736 -10.76 16.60 -21.78
CA ARG A 736 -9.87 16.52 -22.94
C ARG A 736 -9.12 15.19 -22.87
N ILE A 737 -9.21 14.36 -23.91
CA ILE A 737 -8.54 13.04 -23.92
C ILE A 737 -7.52 13.00 -25.05
N THR A 738 -6.27 12.69 -24.72
CA THR A 738 -5.22 12.41 -25.72
C THR A 738 -4.71 10.98 -25.53
N ILE A 739 -4.82 10.14 -26.57
CA ILE A 739 -4.37 8.74 -26.53
C ILE A 739 -3.20 8.58 -27.50
N PHE A 740 -2.00 8.32 -26.97
CA PHE A 740 -0.78 8.04 -27.71
C PHE A 740 -0.64 6.54 -27.95
N MET A 741 -0.35 6.17 -29.20
CA MET A 741 -0.10 4.78 -29.58
C MET A 741 1.30 4.35 -29.13
N ASN A 742 1.42 3.21 -28.44
CA ASN A 742 2.70 2.62 -28.00
C ASN A 742 2.91 1.21 -28.56
N CYS A 743 2.78 1.06 -29.87
CA CYS A 743 2.72 -0.23 -30.55
C CYS A 743 4.06 -0.98 -30.63
N VAL A 744 4.01 -2.31 -30.50
CA VAL A 744 5.13 -3.19 -30.83
C VAL A 744 5.43 -3.15 -32.33
N GLU A 745 6.71 -3.03 -32.71
CA GLU A 745 7.12 -3.01 -34.12
C GLU A 745 6.97 -4.38 -34.79
N LYS A 746 7.40 -5.45 -34.10
CA LYS A 746 7.33 -6.83 -34.61
C LYS A 746 6.92 -7.79 -33.51
N ASN A 747 5.68 -8.27 -33.57
CA ASN A 747 5.21 -9.31 -32.66
C ASN A 747 5.75 -10.68 -33.07
N SER A 748 6.17 -11.48 -32.08
CA SER A 748 6.60 -12.87 -32.26
C SER A 748 5.45 -13.88 -32.28
N ASP A 749 4.33 -13.51 -31.66
CA ASP A 749 3.10 -14.29 -31.53
C ASP A 749 1.89 -13.34 -31.52
N MET A 750 0.68 -13.88 -31.51
CA MET A 750 -0.56 -13.12 -31.42
C MET A 750 -0.60 -12.27 -30.13
N PRO A 751 -0.75 -10.93 -30.22
CA PRO A 751 -0.69 -10.02 -29.06
C PRO A 751 -1.78 -10.29 -28.01
N LEU A 752 -3.01 -10.55 -28.46
CA LEU A 752 -4.14 -10.91 -27.59
C LEU A 752 -4.81 -12.19 -28.05
N LYS A 753 -5.05 -13.10 -27.10
CA LYS A 753 -5.73 -14.40 -27.30
C LYS A 753 -7.07 -14.48 -26.55
N SER A 754 -7.56 -13.34 -26.07
CA SER A 754 -8.74 -13.21 -25.21
C SER A 754 -9.76 -12.24 -25.81
N PHE A 755 -11.03 -12.56 -25.56
CA PHE A 755 -12.12 -11.59 -25.64
C PHE A 755 -12.32 -10.98 -24.26
N TYR A 756 -12.69 -9.70 -24.20
CA TYR A 756 -12.78 -9.00 -22.93
C TYR A 756 -13.98 -8.05 -22.89
N ARG A 757 -14.62 -7.94 -21.72
CA ARG A 757 -15.65 -6.96 -21.42
C ARG A 757 -15.37 -6.38 -20.04
N PHE A 758 -15.33 -5.06 -19.96
CA PHE A 758 -15.21 -4.35 -18.70
C PHE A 758 -16.61 -3.90 -18.27
N VAL A 759 -17.04 -4.32 -17.08
CA VAL A 759 -18.38 -4.02 -16.57
C VAL A 759 -18.34 -2.70 -15.80
N LEU A 760 -18.66 -1.61 -16.49
CA LEU A 760 -18.75 -0.26 -15.91
C LEU A 760 -19.71 0.57 -16.76
N GLU A 761 -20.82 0.99 -16.15
CA GLU A 761 -21.83 1.85 -16.79
C GLU A 761 -21.81 3.26 -16.20
N PRO A 762 -22.09 4.30 -16.99
CA PRO A 762 -22.09 5.69 -16.51
C PRO A 762 -23.32 6.05 -15.67
N GLU A 763 -24.42 5.30 -15.85
CA GLU A 763 -25.73 5.59 -15.26
C GLU A 763 -26.40 4.29 -14.77
N PRO A 764 -27.23 4.36 -13.71
CA PRO A 764 -28.01 3.22 -13.25
C PRO A 764 -29.09 2.84 -14.27
N SER A 765 -29.38 1.54 -14.39
CA SER A 765 -30.38 1.01 -15.32
C SER A 765 -31.64 0.54 -14.59
N PHE A 766 -32.81 0.86 -15.14
CA PHE A 766 -34.12 0.52 -14.58
C PHE A 766 -34.95 -0.29 -15.58
N THR A 767 -35.79 -1.18 -15.07
CA THR A 767 -36.87 -1.83 -15.83
C THR A 767 -37.91 -0.80 -16.29
N ALA A 768 -38.74 -1.16 -17.27
CA ALA A 768 -39.85 -0.31 -17.73
C ALA A 768 -40.81 0.09 -16.59
N ASP A 769 -40.96 -0.78 -15.57
CA ASP A 769 -41.80 -0.54 -14.39
C ASP A 769 -41.10 0.32 -13.31
N GLY A 770 -39.88 0.80 -13.57
CA GLY A 770 -39.11 1.66 -12.68
C GLY A 770 -38.35 0.93 -11.57
N ALA A 771 -38.39 -0.41 -11.51
CA ALA A 771 -37.56 -1.18 -10.60
C ALA A 771 -36.10 -1.18 -11.08
N SER A 772 -35.14 -1.07 -10.15
CA SER A 772 -33.71 -1.19 -10.48
C SER A 772 -33.44 -2.55 -11.11
N LEU A 773 -32.72 -2.57 -12.24
CA LEU A 773 -32.19 -3.81 -12.78
C LEU A 773 -31.13 -4.38 -11.83
N SER A 774 -30.89 -5.70 -11.93
CA SER A 774 -29.91 -6.45 -11.13
C SER A 774 -28.45 -5.99 -11.33
N GLY A 775 -28.21 -5.01 -12.20
CA GLY A 775 -26.92 -4.42 -12.47
C GLY A 775 -26.42 -4.71 -13.89
N PRO A 776 -25.26 -4.13 -14.25
CA PRO A 776 -24.67 -4.32 -15.57
C PRO A 776 -24.12 -5.76 -15.74
N VAL A 777 -24.25 -6.30 -16.94
CA VAL A 777 -23.83 -7.67 -17.29
C VAL A 777 -22.75 -7.68 -18.37
N ALA A 778 -21.79 -8.60 -18.26
CA ALA A 778 -20.79 -8.81 -19.29
C ALA A 778 -21.35 -9.64 -20.46
N LYS A 779 -21.82 -8.98 -21.52
CA LYS A 779 -22.36 -9.66 -22.72
C LYS A 779 -21.31 -9.80 -23.82
N PHE A 780 -21.09 -11.04 -24.27
CA PHE A 780 -20.27 -11.38 -25.44
C PHE A 780 -21.21 -11.75 -26.59
N LEU A 781 -21.00 -11.13 -27.75
CA LEU A 781 -21.83 -11.32 -28.95
C LEU A 781 -20.94 -11.79 -30.10
N ASN A 782 -21.52 -12.55 -31.04
CA ASN A 782 -20.87 -13.04 -32.25
C ASN A 782 -19.51 -13.72 -31.96
N MET A 783 -19.50 -14.60 -30.96
CA MET A 783 -18.31 -15.34 -30.55
C MET A 783 -18.08 -16.53 -31.48
N PRO A 784 -16.82 -16.87 -31.83
CA PRO A 784 -16.52 -18.00 -32.72
C PRO A 784 -16.90 -19.33 -32.05
N SER A 785 -17.52 -20.24 -32.82
CA SER A 785 -18.12 -21.48 -32.30
C SER A 785 -17.16 -22.65 -32.11
N GLU A 786 -16.18 -22.80 -33.01
CA GLU A 786 -15.19 -23.89 -32.99
C GLU A 786 -14.14 -23.84 -31.86
N PRO A 787 -13.54 -22.68 -31.49
CA PRO A 787 -12.43 -22.66 -30.54
C PRO A 787 -12.90 -22.97 -29.11
N LEU A 788 -12.05 -23.68 -28.37
CA LEU A 788 -12.28 -23.93 -26.96
C LEU A 788 -12.00 -22.66 -26.13
N LEU A 789 -13.03 -22.17 -25.44
CA LEU A 789 -13.01 -20.98 -24.62
C LEU A 789 -12.99 -21.33 -23.12
N THR A 790 -12.41 -20.43 -22.34
CA THR A 790 -12.41 -20.48 -20.89
C THR A 790 -12.88 -19.12 -20.40
N GLN A 791 -13.89 -19.09 -19.53
CA GLN A 791 -14.34 -17.88 -18.89
C GLN A 791 -13.42 -17.58 -17.69
N ASN A 792 -12.90 -16.35 -17.64
CA ASN A 792 -12.10 -15.88 -16.51
C ASN A 792 -12.63 -14.52 -16.05
N LEU A 793 -12.70 -14.31 -14.74
CA LEU A 793 -13.17 -13.07 -14.14
C LEU A 793 -11.99 -12.28 -13.57
N HIS A 794 -11.77 -11.08 -14.07
CA HIS A 794 -10.72 -10.18 -13.58
C HIS A 794 -11.34 -9.23 -12.56
N VAL A 795 -11.09 -9.50 -11.27
CA VAL A 795 -11.64 -8.75 -10.13
C VAL A 795 -10.54 -7.98 -9.40
N PRO A 796 -10.85 -6.92 -8.66
CA PRO A 796 -9.89 -6.29 -7.75
C PRO A 796 -9.23 -7.30 -6.81
N ASP A 797 -7.96 -7.06 -6.47
CA ASP A 797 -7.16 -8.04 -5.71
C ASP A 797 -7.71 -8.34 -4.31
N ASN A 798 -8.40 -7.39 -3.69
CA ASN A 798 -9.01 -7.59 -2.38
C ASN A 798 -10.39 -8.29 -2.43
N TRP A 799 -10.83 -8.74 -3.61
CA TRP A 799 -12.10 -9.44 -3.79
C TRP A 799 -11.85 -10.94 -3.94
N LEU A 800 -12.60 -11.74 -3.18
CA LEU A 800 -12.73 -13.18 -3.38
C LEU A 800 -14.10 -13.46 -4.00
N VAL A 801 -14.08 -13.94 -5.24
CA VAL A 801 -15.29 -14.18 -6.04
C VAL A 801 -15.36 -15.64 -6.43
N GLU A 802 -16.56 -16.21 -6.40
CA GLU A 802 -16.83 -17.57 -6.83
C GLU A 802 -17.99 -17.66 -7.83
N SER A 803 -18.04 -18.73 -8.63
CA SER A 803 -19.20 -19.05 -9.46
C SER A 803 -20.23 -19.80 -8.62
N ILE A 804 -21.48 -19.34 -8.63
CA ILE A 804 -22.56 -19.89 -7.80
C ILE A 804 -23.63 -20.64 -8.60
N ALA A 805 -23.82 -20.30 -9.89
CA ALA A 805 -24.80 -20.96 -10.73
C ALA A 805 -24.35 -20.97 -12.20
N THR A 806 -24.26 -22.17 -12.78
CA THR A 806 -24.15 -22.40 -14.22
C THR A 806 -24.29 -23.90 -14.52
N PRO A 807 -25.00 -24.30 -15.59
CA PRO A 807 -25.01 -25.70 -16.04
C PRO A 807 -23.81 -26.05 -16.93
N TYR A 808 -23.03 -25.06 -17.38
CA TYR A 808 -21.98 -25.23 -18.38
C TYR A 808 -20.58 -25.36 -17.76
N ASP A 809 -19.69 -26.09 -18.45
CA ASP A 809 -18.27 -26.14 -18.08
C ASP A 809 -17.56 -24.83 -18.50
N LEU A 810 -17.42 -23.91 -17.55
CA LEU A 810 -16.79 -22.60 -17.78
C LEU A 810 -15.31 -22.69 -18.14
N ASP A 811 -14.65 -23.83 -17.90
CA ASP A 811 -13.28 -24.07 -18.30
C ASP A 811 -13.16 -24.55 -19.73
N ASN A 812 -14.18 -25.23 -20.26
CA ASN A 812 -14.16 -25.90 -21.56
C ASN A 812 -15.42 -25.55 -22.38
N ILE A 813 -15.66 -24.25 -22.59
CA ILE A 813 -16.80 -23.77 -23.38
C ILE A 813 -16.50 -23.99 -24.86
N LYS A 814 -17.29 -24.82 -25.54
CA LYS A 814 -17.27 -24.98 -26.98
C LYS A 814 -18.67 -24.67 -27.50
N LEU A 815 -18.86 -23.53 -28.16
CA LEU A 815 -20.22 -23.02 -28.42
C LEU A 815 -20.99 -23.89 -29.43
N GLU A 816 -20.30 -24.61 -30.32
CA GLU A 816 -20.97 -25.59 -31.21
C GLU A 816 -21.66 -26.73 -30.45
N ASN A 817 -21.23 -27.01 -29.21
CA ASN A 817 -21.79 -28.07 -28.36
C ASN A 817 -22.89 -27.54 -27.42
N VAL A 818 -23.32 -26.29 -27.56
CA VAL A 818 -24.30 -25.66 -26.68
C VAL A 818 -25.55 -25.33 -27.48
N ASP A 819 -26.71 -25.82 -27.03
CA ASP A 819 -28.00 -25.61 -27.72
C ASP A 819 -28.48 -24.16 -27.68
N SER A 820 -27.99 -23.35 -26.73
CA SER A 820 -28.42 -21.97 -26.48
C SER A 820 -27.29 -21.06 -25.97
N ASN A 821 -27.65 -19.86 -25.50
CA ASN A 821 -26.70 -18.92 -24.89
C ASN A 821 -26.09 -19.49 -23.58
N VAL A 822 -24.77 -19.35 -23.44
CA VAL A 822 -24.04 -19.65 -22.20
C VAL A 822 -24.27 -18.53 -21.18
N HIS A 823 -24.72 -18.90 -19.98
CA HIS A 823 -24.91 -17.99 -18.85
C HIS A 823 -24.20 -18.52 -17.59
N SER A 824 -23.72 -17.59 -16.77
CA SER A 824 -23.06 -17.90 -15.50
C SER A 824 -23.22 -16.75 -14.51
N GLU A 825 -23.45 -17.12 -13.25
CA GLU A 825 -23.57 -16.18 -12.14
C GLU A 825 -22.41 -16.33 -11.16
N TYR A 826 -21.94 -15.20 -10.64
CA TYR A 826 -20.82 -15.09 -9.72
C TYR A 826 -21.22 -14.26 -8.50
N GLU A 827 -20.63 -14.59 -7.35
CA GLU A 827 -20.85 -13.89 -6.08
C GLU A 827 -19.52 -13.39 -5.50
N LEU A 828 -19.51 -12.14 -5.04
CA LEU A 828 -18.44 -11.60 -4.20
C LEU A 828 -18.63 -12.12 -2.77
N GLU A 829 -17.97 -13.23 -2.46
CA GLU A 829 -18.13 -13.91 -1.17
C GLU A 829 -17.45 -13.17 -0.02
N TYR A 830 -16.25 -12.62 -0.25
CA TYR A 830 -15.49 -11.90 0.79
C TYR A 830 -14.70 -10.70 0.24
N LEU A 831 -14.52 -9.73 1.12
CA LEU A 831 -13.50 -8.70 1.04
C LEU A 831 -12.28 -9.09 1.89
N LEU A 832 -11.08 -8.88 1.36
CA LEU A 832 -9.85 -9.19 2.07
C LEU A 832 -9.43 -8.02 2.96
N LEU A 833 -9.17 -8.36 4.22
CA LEU A 833 -8.32 -7.57 5.11
C LEU A 833 -6.89 -8.06 4.93
N GLU A 834 -5.99 -7.18 4.50
CA GLU A 834 -4.57 -7.50 4.32
C GLU A 834 -3.73 -6.73 5.34
N GLY A 835 -2.51 -7.19 5.60
CA GLY A 835 -1.60 -6.42 6.42
C GLY A 835 -0.17 -6.94 6.43
N HIS A 836 0.69 -6.13 7.03
CA HIS A 836 2.09 -6.41 7.26
C HIS A 836 2.35 -6.40 8.76
N CYS A 837 3.14 -7.36 9.24
CA CYS A 837 3.50 -7.47 10.64
C CYS A 837 5.01 -7.58 10.83
N PHE A 838 5.57 -6.75 11.73
CA PHE A 838 7.00 -6.72 12.03
C PHE A 838 7.26 -6.68 13.54
N GLU A 839 8.37 -7.26 13.97
CA GLU A 839 8.84 -7.14 15.36
C GLU A 839 9.55 -5.79 15.56
N SER A 840 9.10 -4.98 16.51
CA SER A 840 9.63 -3.62 16.75
C SER A 840 11.16 -3.55 16.94
N PRO A 841 11.79 -4.34 17.84
CA PRO A 841 13.24 -4.24 18.09
C PRO A 841 14.12 -4.77 16.95
N THR A 842 13.62 -5.66 16.09
CA THR A 842 14.46 -6.30 15.06
C THR A 842 14.10 -5.90 13.64
N GLY A 843 12.94 -5.28 13.44
CA GLY A 843 12.36 -5.01 12.11
C GLY A 843 12.01 -6.27 11.31
N ASN A 844 12.19 -7.47 11.87
CA ASN A 844 11.97 -8.72 11.17
C ASN A 844 10.50 -9.16 11.27
N PRO A 845 9.96 -9.80 10.22
CA PRO A 845 8.65 -10.44 10.29
C PRO A 845 8.59 -11.52 11.39
N PRO A 846 7.61 -11.49 12.32
CA PRO A 846 7.39 -12.52 13.32
C PRO A 846 6.74 -13.76 12.65
N ARG A 847 7.55 -14.52 11.91
CA ARG A 847 7.09 -15.65 11.10
C ARG A 847 6.26 -16.66 11.89
N GLY A 848 5.11 -17.05 11.35
CA GLY A 848 4.22 -18.01 11.99
C GLY A 848 3.39 -17.44 13.15
N LEU A 849 3.49 -16.13 13.44
CA LEU A 849 2.61 -15.45 14.40
C LEU A 849 1.17 -15.61 13.97
N GLN A 850 0.34 -16.06 14.90
CA GLN A 850 -1.04 -16.43 14.62
C GLN A 850 -1.96 -15.30 15.06
N MET A 851 -2.87 -14.91 14.18
CA MET A 851 -3.81 -13.83 14.42
C MET A 851 -5.24 -14.30 14.15
N THR A 852 -6.19 -13.69 14.84
CA THR A 852 -7.63 -13.98 14.70
C THR A 852 -8.41 -12.71 14.42
N LEU A 853 -9.44 -12.84 13.58
CA LEU A 853 -10.44 -11.82 13.30
C LEU A 853 -11.81 -12.32 13.73
N GLY A 854 -12.57 -11.46 14.39
CA GLY A 854 -13.95 -11.76 14.77
C GLY A 854 -14.75 -10.51 15.06
N THR A 855 -15.98 -10.69 15.51
CA THR A 855 -16.86 -9.61 15.95
C THR A 855 -16.80 -9.45 17.47
N SER A 856 -17.44 -8.42 18.02
CA SER A 856 -17.56 -8.29 19.48
C SER A 856 -18.39 -9.41 20.13
N GLN A 857 -19.26 -10.09 19.36
CA GLN A 857 -20.06 -11.22 19.85
C GLN A 857 -19.31 -12.55 19.70
N GLU A 858 -18.57 -12.71 18.61
CA GLU A 858 -17.79 -13.91 18.29
C GLU A 858 -16.35 -13.50 17.94
N PRO A 859 -15.44 -13.42 18.94
CA PRO A 859 -14.10 -12.84 18.76
C PRO A 859 -13.14 -13.65 17.86
N VAL A 860 -13.47 -14.90 17.55
CA VAL A 860 -12.63 -15.79 16.73
C VAL A 860 -13.52 -16.43 15.66
N GLN A 861 -13.55 -15.82 14.46
CA GLN A 861 -14.24 -16.36 13.29
C GLN A 861 -13.27 -16.85 12.21
N VAL A 862 -12.17 -16.12 12.02
CA VAL A 862 -11.14 -16.41 11.01
C VAL A 862 -9.78 -16.33 11.65
N ASP A 863 -8.87 -17.24 11.31
CA ASP A 863 -7.48 -17.23 11.72
C ASP A 863 -6.52 -17.22 10.51
N THR A 864 -5.31 -16.73 10.75
CA THR A 864 -4.24 -16.72 9.74
C THR A 864 -2.87 -16.71 10.42
N ILE A 865 -1.81 -16.86 9.62
CA ILE A 865 -0.43 -16.71 10.08
C ILE A 865 0.30 -15.61 9.32
N VAL A 866 1.25 -14.97 10.01
CA VAL A 866 2.17 -14.01 9.41
C VAL A 866 3.26 -14.74 8.63
N MET A 867 3.39 -14.41 7.34
CA MET A 867 4.45 -14.93 6.46
C MET A 867 5.81 -14.30 6.78
N ALA A 868 6.91 -15.02 6.51
CA ALA A 868 8.24 -14.42 6.59
C ALA A 868 8.50 -13.43 5.44
N ASN A 869 7.85 -13.62 4.29
CA ASN A 869 7.91 -12.65 3.20
C ASN A 869 7.08 -11.39 3.55
N LEU A 870 7.77 -10.26 3.77
CA LEU A 870 7.17 -8.94 4.03
C LEU A 870 6.24 -8.87 5.26
N GLY A 871 6.26 -9.85 6.17
CA GLY A 871 5.31 -9.90 7.28
C GLY A 871 3.86 -10.01 6.83
N TYR A 872 3.61 -10.49 5.61
CA TYR A 872 2.29 -10.43 5.01
C TYR A 872 1.30 -11.40 5.70
N PHE A 873 0.07 -10.92 5.92
CA PHE A 873 -1.08 -11.74 6.27
C PHE A 873 -2.33 -11.26 5.52
N GLN A 874 -3.29 -12.16 5.34
CA GLN A 874 -4.63 -11.82 4.86
C GLN A 874 -5.69 -12.58 5.64
N MET A 875 -6.87 -11.98 5.76
CA MET A 875 -8.04 -12.54 6.39
C MET A 875 -9.27 -12.25 5.54
N LYS A 876 -10.23 -13.18 5.57
CA LYS A 876 -11.51 -13.06 4.87
C LYS A 876 -12.47 -12.30 5.77
N ALA A 877 -13.13 -11.28 5.24
CA ALA A 877 -14.06 -10.48 5.99
C ALA A 877 -15.21 -9.99 5.09
N ASN A 878 -16.28 -9.54 5.73
CA ASN A 878 -17.46 -8.95 5.08
C ASN A 878 -17.66 -7.52 5.57
N PRO A 879 -18.50 -6.71 4.91
CA PRO A 879 -18.83 -5.39 5.42
C PRO A 879 -19.31 -5.44 6.86
N GLY A 880 -18.65 -4.69 7.76
CA GLY A 880 -18.89 -4.79 9.20
C GLY A 880 -17.74 -4.30 10.07
N ALA A 881 -17.96 -4.30 11.38
CA ALA A 881 -16.95 -3.96 12.38
C ALA A 881 -16.31 -5.23 12.95
N TRP A 882 -14.99 -5.31 12.82
CA TRP A 882 -14.18 -6.46 13.17
C TRP A 882 -13.18 -6.12 14.28
N VAL A 883 -12.74 -7.13 15.02
CA VAL A 883 -11.74 -7.04 16.08
C VAL A 883 -10.60 -8.00 15.74
N LEU A 884 -9.39 -7.45 15.63
CA LEU A 884 -8.16 -8.21 15.37
C LEU A 884 -7.42 -8.48 16.68
N ARG A 885 -6.97 -9.72 16.90
CA ARG A 885 -6.23 -10.15 18.09
C ARG A 885 -5.12 -11.14 17.74
N LEU A 886 -4.13 -11.27 18.62
CA LEU A 886 -3.26 -12.44 18.61
C LEU A 886 -4.06 -13.68 19.01
N ARG A 887 -3.81 -14.80 18.35
CA ARG A 887 -4.48 -16.06 18.72
C ARG A 887 -4.01 -16.50 20.10
N GLN A 888 -4.96 -16.87 20.96
CA GLN A 888 -4.68 -17.44 22.28
C GLN A 888 -3.75 -18.66 22.15
N GLY A 889 -2.76 -18.73 23.03
CA GLY A 889 -1.67 -19.72 23.01
C GLY A 889 -0.32 -19.04 22.76
N ARG A 890 0.63 -19.77 22.15
CA ARG A 890 2.03 -19.36 22.04
C ARG A 890 2.27 -17.97 21.41
N SER A 891 1.40 -17.52 20.50
CA SER A 891 1.52 -16.18 19.89
C SER A 891 1.25 -15.08 20.91
N ASP A 892 0.13 -15.17 21.63
CA ASP A 892 -0.24 -14.26 22.72
C ASP A 892 0.65 -14.42 23.97
N GLU A 893 1.21 -15.61 24.22
CA GLU A 893 2.16 -15.82 25.32
C GLU A 893 3.52 -15.15 25.10
N ILE A 894 3.98 -15.05 23.85
CA ILE A 894 5.31 -14.53 23.53
C ILE A 894 5.25 -13.05 23.16
N TYR A 895 4.21 -12.59 22.46
CA TYR A 895 4.15 -11.26 21.86
C TYR A 895 2.99 -10.42 22.41
N ASP A 896 3.19 -9.10 22.42
CA ASP A 896 2.14 -8.09 22.51
C ASP A 896 2.13 -7.24 21.23
N ILE A 897 0.96 -6.78 20.80
CA ILE A 897 0.86 -5.78 19.72
C ILE A 897 1.14 -4.40 20.32
N THR A 898 2.24 -3.77 19.91
CA THR A 898 2.71 -2.48 20.46
C THR A 898 2.40 -1.31 19.56
N HIS A 899 2.15 -1.54 18.28
CA HIS A 899 1.74 -0.51 17.33
C HIS A 899 0.81 -1.10 16.29
N HIS A 900 -0.15 -0.29 15.86
CA HIS A 900 -0.94 -0.58 14.68
C HIS A 900 -1.24 0.72 13.92
N ALA A 901 -1.19 0.67 12.61
CA ALA A 901 -1.58 1.74 11.70
C ALA A 901 -2.57 1.20 10.66
N GLY A 902 -3.43 2.11 10.18
CA GLY A 902 -4.52 1.75 9.28
C GLY A 902 -5.71 1.08 9.98
N SER A 903 -5.86 1.17 11.30
CA SER A 903 -7.08 0.76 12.01
C SER A 903 -7.99 1.96 12.32
N ASP A 904 -9.25 1.71 12.69
CA ASP A 904 -10.19 2.75 13.13
C ASP A 904 -10.07 3.12 14.63
N THR A 905 -9.14 2.47 15.36
CA THR A 905 -8.84 2.78 16.76
C THR A 905 -7.55 3.60 16.92
N PRO A 906 -7.43 4.44 17.98
CA PRO A 906 -6.20 5.15 18.31
C PRO A 906 -5.02 4.18 18.52
N VAL A 907 -3.80 4.62 18.22
CA VAL A 907 -2.56 3.82 18.15
C VAL A 907 -2.21 3.08 19.47
N ASN A 908 -2.78 3.50 20.61
CA ASN A 908 -2.53 2.90 21.93
C ASN A 908 -3.70 2.05 22.47
N SER A 909 -4.65 1.67 21.61
CA SER A 909 -5.83 0.87 21.99
C SER A 909 -5.45 -0.60 22.11
N THR A 910 -5.87 -1.26 23.21
CA THR A 910 -5.68 -2.71 23.39
C THR A 910 -6.59 -3.55 22.49
N ASP A 911 -7.76 -3.03 22.12
CA ASP A 911 -8.66 -3.63 21.14
C ASP A 911 -8.46 -2.95 19.78
N ILE A 912 -7.98 -3.70 18.80
CA ILE A 912 -7.80 -3.22 17.42
C ILE A 912 -9.11 -3.44 16.67
N LYS A 913 -9.85 -2.35 16.41
CA LYS A 913 -11.12 -2.41 15.67
C LYS A 913 -10.93 -1.92 14.25
N ILE A 914 -11.59 -2.62 13.33
CA ILE A 914 -11.46 -2.41 11.87
C ILE A 914 -12.86 -2.35 11.28
N LEU A 915 -13.18 -1.29 10.56
CA LEU A 915 -14.45 -1.09 9.89
C LEU A 915 -14.30 -1.30 8.39
N ILE A 916 -14.88 -2.39 7.88
CA ILE A 916 -14.95 -2.64 6.45
C ILE A 916 -16.26 -2.04 5.93
N SER A 917 -16.18 -0.82 5.38
CA SER A 917 -17.34 -0.09 4.84
C SER A 917 -17.21 0.26 3.35
N SER A 918 -16.24 -0.34 2.66
CA SER A 918 -15.88 0.01 1.28
C SER A 918 -15.36 -1.20 0.52
N PHE A 919 -15.54 -1.22 -0.80
CA PHE A 919 -14.95 -2.22 -1.70
C PHE A 919 -13.43 -2.07 -1.90
N LYS A 920 -12.83 -1.03 -1.32
CA LYS A 920 -11.39 -0.76 -1.38
C LYS A 920 -10.61 -1.74 -0.51
N SER A 921 -9.36 -1.93 -0.87
CA SER A 921 -8.42 -2.68 -0.03
C SER A 921 -8.18 -1.99 1.31
N HIS A 922 -8.24 -2.78 2.37
CA HIS A 922 -7.91 -2.36 3.72
C HIS A 922 -6.58 -3.04 4.10
N ILE A 923 -5.52 -2.24 4.26
CA ILE A 923 -4.18 -2.74 4.58
C ILE A 923 -3.79 -2.22 5.97
N LEU A 924 -3.38 -3.14 6.85
CA LEU A 924 -2.87 -2.85 8.18
C LEU A 924 -1.35 -2.91 8.25
N ASP A 925 -0.75 -2.07 9.07
CA ASP A 925 0.65 -2.20 9.50
C ASP A 925 0.66 -2.45 11.01
N VAL A 926 1.20 -3.59 11.43
CA VAL A 926 1.13 -4.07 12.81
C VAL A 926 2.55 -4.31 13.32
N LYS A 927 2.92 -3.71 14.45
CA LYS A 927 4.18 -4.06 15.13
C LYS A 927 3.92 -4.81 16.42
N VAL A 928 4.71 -5.85 16.61
CA VAL A 928 4.67 -6.68 17.81
C VAL A 928 6.00 -6.61 18.55
N THR A 929 5.98 -6.90 19.84
CA THR A 929 7.18 -6.96 20.66
C THR A 929 7.09 -8.15 21.59
N LYS A 930 8.20 -8.87 21.78
CA LYS A 930 8.23 -9.98 22.73
C LYS A 930 8.05 -9.46 24.15
N LYS A 931 7.33 -10.22 24.98
CA LYS A 931 7.21 -9.96 26.41
C LYS A 931 8.60 -10.06 27.08
N PRO A 932 8.90 -9.24 28.10
CA PRO A 932 10.25 -9.16 28.69
C PRO A 932 10.84 -10.49 29.16
N ASP A 933 10.00 -11.42 29.62
CA ASP A 933 10.38 -12.75 30.08
C ASP A 933 10.50 -13.79 28.95
N LYS A 934 10.19 -13.41 27.70
CA LYS A 934 10.09 -14.27 26.52
C LYS A 934 11.03 -13.89 25.38
N VAL A 935 11.93 -12.90 25.58
CA VAL A 935 12.83 -12.37 24.54
C VAL A 935 13.65 -13.46 23.83
N HIS A 936 14.13 -14.45 24.60
CA HIS A 936 14.94 -15.56 24.09
C HIS A 936 14.12 -16.74 23.53
N MET A 937 12.79 -16.72 23.65
CA MET A 937 11.94 -17.79 23.12
C MET A 937 11.73 -17.63 21.61
N ASP A 938 11.82 -18.76 20.89
CA ASP A 938 11.42 -18.84 19.48
C ASP A 938 9.95 -19.26 19.41
N LEU A 939 9.19 -18.58 18.56
CA LEU A 939 7.79 -18.88 18.33
C LEU A 939 7.59 -20.31 17.78
N LEU A 940 8.58 -20.86 17.07
CA LEU A 940 8.49 -22.16 16.41
C LEU A 940 9.28 -23.30 17.09
N SER A 941 9.83 -23.08 18.30
CA SER A 941 10.50 -24.15 19.08
C SER A 941 9.51 -25.04 19.85
N GLU A 942 9.89 -26.28 20.17
CA GLU A 942 9.06 -27.21 20.95
C GLU A 942 9.26 -27.00 22.47
N ASP A 943 8.20 -27.13 23.25
CA ASP A 943 8.27 -27.11 24.71
C ASP A 943 9.02 -28.36 25.18
N GLY A 944 10.18 -28.12 25.81
CA GLY A 944 11.04 -29.17 26.37
C GLY A 944 12.49 -29.19 25.87
N ALA A 945 12.91 -28.28 24.99
CA ALA A 945 14.31 -28.19 24.56
C ALA A 945 14.94 -26.85 24.99
N GLU A 946 15.34 -26.75 26.25
CA GLU A 946 16.37 -25.80 26.63
C GLU A 946 17.70 -26.22 25.99
N ASN A 947 18.26 -25.34 25.15
CA ASN A 947 19.65 -25.31 24.67
C ASN A 947 20.28 -26.66 24.30
N ALA A 948 19.97 -27.16 23.10
CA ALA A 948 20.81 -28.16 22.45
C ALA A 948 21.26 -27.67 21.07
N GLY A 949 22.49 -27.17 21.04
CA GLY A 949 23.21 -26.80 19.82
C GLY A 949 23.45 -28.00 18.89
N LEU A 950 23.84 -27.66 17.67
CA LEU A 950 24.11 -28.45 16.46
C LEU A 950 25.09 -29.64 16.56
N TRP A 951 25.27 -30.30 17.71
CA TRP A 951 26.31 -31.32 17.92
C TRP A 951 25.86 -32.56 18.70
N ASN A 952 24.95 -33.38 18.15
CA ASN A 952 24.92 -34.82 18.50
C ASN A 952 24.38 -35.67 17.33
N SER A 953 25.12 -35.64 16.24
CA SER A 953 25.33 -36.83 15.41
C SER A 953 26.23 -37.77 16.22
N ILE A 954 25.81 -39.03 16.42
CA ILE A 954 26.49 -40.11 17.17
C ILE A 954 26.07 -40.19 18.65
N THR A 955 24.98 -40.91 18.92
CA THR A 955 24.81 -41.91 20.02
C THR A 955 23.39 -42.48 19.99
N SER A 956 23.05 -43.17 18.89
CA SER A 956 21.94 -44.12 18.86
C SER A 956 22.40 -45.44 19.46
N GLN A 957 22.55 -45.54 20.79
CA GLN A 957 22.65 -46.79 21.55
C GLN A 957 22.91 -46.45 23.03
N LEU A 958 22.07 -47.00 23.92
CA LEU A 958 22.09 -46.88 25.39
C LEU A 958 21.35 -45.67 25.99
N VAL A 959 20.03 -45.79 26.20
CA VAL A 959 19.37 -45.90 27.53
C VAL A 959 17.88 -46.23 27.30
N PRO A 960 17.45 -47.50 27.38
CA PRO A 960 16.07 -47.86 27.62
C PRO A 960 15.92 -48.23 29.10
N LEU A 961 16.04 -47.26 30.01
CA LEU A 961 15.81 -47.49 31.44
C LEU A 961 15.68 -46.17 32.21
N MET A 962 14.52 -45.50 32.14
CA MET A 962 13.93 -44.68 33.23
C MET A 962 12.80 -43.79 32.69
N SER A 963 11.56 -44.29 32.76
CA SER A 963 10.36 -43.46 32.97
C SER A 963 9.15 -44.35 33.23
N THR A 964 9.25 -45.13 34.30
CA THR A 964 8.11 -45.79 34.94
C THR A 964 7.73 -45.00 36.18
N PHE A 965 7.08 -43.84 36.06
CA PHE A 965 6.28 -43.23 37.13
C PHE A 965 5.35 -42.18 36.52
N GLY A 966 4.04 -42.43 36.63
CA GLY A 966 3.00 -41.62 36.02
C GLY A 966 2.50 -40.48 36.91
N GLY A 967 1.73 -39.61 36.26
CA GLY A 967 0.79 -38.65 36.85
C GLY A 967 -0.17 -38.23 35.75
N LYS A 968 -1.43 -38.69 35.86
CA LYS A 968 -2.56 -38.28 35.01
C LYS A 968 -3.04 -36.91 35.48
N ASP A 969 -3.15 -35.97 34.56
CA ASP A 969 -4.12 -34.88 34.64
C ASP A 969 -4.83 -34.72 33.30
N GLU A 970 -6.11 -34.40 33.39
CA GLU A 970 -7.14 -34.67 32.41
C GLU A 970 -7.06 -33.82 31.14
N THR A 971 -7.32 -34.55 30.05
CA THR A 971 -7.38 -34.17 28.64
C THR A 971 -8.52 -33.20 28.31
N THR A 972 -8.19 -32.04 27.76
CA THR A 972 -9.06 -31.31 26.83
C THR A 972 -8.60 -31.56 25.39
N GLY A 973 -9.27 -32.49 24.71
CA GLY A 973 -9.48 -32.42 23.26
C GLY A 973 -8.34 -32.80 22.30
N GLU A 974 -7.54 -33.82 22.58
CA GLU A 974 -6.78 -34.51 21.52
C GLU A 974 -7.71 -35.44 20.71
N SER A 975 -8.44 -34.89 19.72
CA SER A 975 -9.32 -35.69 18.83
C SER A 975 -9.01 -35.52 17.34
N GLY A 976 -7.78 -35.13 17.00
CA GLY A 976 -7.34 -34.92 15.62
C GLY A 976 -6.57 -36.08 14.98
N GLU A 977 -6.17 -37.09 15.74
CA GLU A 977 -5.08 -37.99 15.33
C GLU A 977 -5.48 -39.20 14.49
N ASP A 978 -6.79 -39.48 14.34
CA ASP A 978 -7.28 -40.73 13.73
C ASP A 978 -7.94 -40.53 12.35
N ARG A 979 -7.54 -39.51 11.58
CA ARG A 979 -8.11 -39.26 10.23
C ARG A 979 -7.05 -39.01 9.15
N ILE A 980 -7.36 -39.40 7.91
CA ILE A 980 -6.54 -39.17 6.72
C ILE A 980 -6.99 -37.86 6.07
N ASN A 981 -6.07 -36.91 5.85
CA ASN A 981 -6.33 -35.65 5.16
C ASN A 981 -5.82 -35.71 3.73
N ILE A 982 -6.72 -35.59 2.75
CA ILE A 982 -6.39 -35.61 1.32
C ILE A 982 -6.78 -34.29 0.66
N PHE A 983 -5.82 -33.63 0.02
CA PHE A 983 -6.04 -32.43 -0.78
C PHE A 983 -6.06 -32.77 -2.27
N SER A 984 -6.99 -32.18 -3.02
CA SER A 984 -7.03 -32.31 -4.47
C SER A 984 -7.65 -31.08 -5.12
N VAL A 985 -7.48 -30.97 -6.44
CA VAL A 985 -8.03 -29.87 -7.24
C VAL A 985 -8.50 -30.42 -8.59
N ALA A 986 -9.64 -29.93 -9.06
CA ALA A 986 -10.16 -30.20 -10.39
C ALA A 986 -10.55 -28.88 -11.06
N SER A 987 -10.52 -28.86 -12.39
CA SER A 987 -10.91 -27.71 -13.22
C SER A 987 -11.57 -28.27 -14.48
N GLY A 988 -12.88 -28.07 -14.58
CA GLY A 988 -13.74 -28.63 -15.63
C GLY A 988 -14.40 -29.97 -15.27
N HIS A 989 -15.54 -30.23 -15.91
CA HIS A 989 -16.45 -31.34 -15.56
C HIS A 989 -15.80 -32.72 -15.70
N LEU A 990 -14.91 -32.90 -16.67
CA LEU A 990 -14.18 -34.15 -16.87
C LEU A 990 -13.27 -34.48 -15.68
N TYR A 991 -12.50 -33.49 -15.21
CA TYR A 991 -11.62 -33.69 -14.06
C TYR A 991 -12.40 -33.83 -12.76
N GLU A 992 -13.57 -33.19 -12.63
CA GLU A 992 -14.47 -33.41 -11.51
C GLU A 992 -15.08 -34.82 -11.49
N ARG A 993 -15.32 -35.41 -12.67
CA ARG A 993 -15.70 -36.81 -12.79
C ARG A 993 -14.59 -37.75 -12.34
N PHE A 994 -13.35 -37.51 -12.79
CA PHE A 994 -12.20 -38.26 -12.30
C PHE A 994 -12.02 -38.10 -10.79
N LEU A 995 -12.19 -36.88 -10.27
CA LEU A 995 -12.06 -36.57 -8.85
C LEU A 995 -13.03 -37.39 -7.99
N ARG A 996 -14.29 -37.54 -8.42
CA ARG A 996 -15.27 -38.40 -7.72
C ARG A 996 -14.82 -39.85 -7.68
N ILE A 997 -14.23 -40.34 -8.76
CA ILE A 997 -13.70 -41.71 -8.85
C ILE A 997 -12.46 -41.87 -7.95
N MET A 998 -11.55 -40.90 -7.95
CA MET A 998 -10.40 -40.87 -7.05
C MET A 998 -10.87 -40.97 -5.59
N MET A 999 -11.81 -40.12 -5.18
CA MET A 999 -12.39 -40.14 -3.83
C MET A 999 -13.00 -41.49 -3.49
N LEU A 1000 -13.83 -42.06 -4.38
CA LEU A 1000 -14.45 -43.37 -4.16
C LEU A 1000 -13.40 -44.47 -4.05
N SER A 1001 -12.35 -44.43 -4.87
CA SER A 1001 -11.26 -45.40 -4.83
C SER A 1001 -10.52 -45.37 -3.49
N VAL A 1002 -10.26 -44.18 -2.92
CA VAL A 1002 -9.67 -44.07 -1.58
C VAL A 1002 -10.59 -44.70 -0.53
N LEU A 1003 -11.87 -44.33 -0.54
CA LEU A 1003 -12.85 -44.76 0.47
C LEU A 1003 -13.10 -46.27 0.47
N LYS A 1004 -12.93 -46.94 -0.68
CA LYS A 1004 -13.05 -48.40 -0.79
C LYS A 1004 -11.85 -49.15 -0.21
N HIS A 1005 -10.69 -48.50 -0.10
CA HIS A 1005 -9.43 -49.15 0.30
C HIS A 1005 -8.91 -48.72 1.69
N THR A 1006 -9.62 -47.86 2.41
CA THR A 1006 -9.28 -47.51 3.80
C THR A 1006 -10.47 -47.68 4.74
N LYS A 1007 -10.18 -48.03 5.99
CA LYS A 1007 -11.17 -48.03 7.10
C LYS A 1007 -11.03 -46.80 7.98
N THR A 1008 -9.94 -46.04 7.80
CA THR A 1008 -9.68 -44.84 8.58
C THR A 1008 -10.59 -43.71 8.09
N PRO A 1009 -11.19 -42.91 8.98
CA PRO A 1009 -11.94 -41.71 8.58
C PRO A 1009 -11.13 -40.82 7.63
N VAL A 1010 -11.74 -40.37 6.54
CA VAL A 1010 -11.09 -39.52 5.53
C VAL A 1010 -11.75 -38.15 5.52
N LYS A 1011 -10.91 -37.11 5.49
CA LYS A 1011 -11.32 -35.72 5.22
C LYS A 1011 -10.69 -35.25 3.91
N PHE A 1012 -11.53 -34.84 2.96
CA PHE A 1012 -11.10 -34.28 1.69
C PHE A 1012 -11.07 -32.74 1.72
N TRP A 1013 -10.04 -32.16 1.15
CA TRP A 1013 -9.83 -30.73 1.06
C TRP A 1013 -9.79 -30.32 -0.41
N PHE A 1014 -10.57 -29.31 -0.79
CA PHE A 1014 -10.62 -28.85 -2.18
C PHE A 1014 -10.44 -27.35 -2.31
N LEU A 1015 -9.81 -26.93 -3.40
CA LEU A 1015 -9.67 -25.52 -3.73
C LEU A 1015 -10.99 -24.99 -4.33
N LYS A 1016 -11.77 -24.28 -3.52
CA LYS A 1016 -13.18 -23.93 -3.80
C LYS A 1016 -13.38 -23.23 -5.16
N ASN A 1017 -12.49 -22.29 -5.51
CA ASN A 1017 -12.67 -21.38 -6.65
C ASN A 1017 -12.56 -22.04 -8.03
N TYR A 1018 -12.13 -23.29 -8.09
CA TYR A 1018 -11.93 -24.02 -9.36
C TYR A 1018 -12.97 -25.12 -9.58
N LEU A 1019 -13.79 -25.40 -8.57
CA LEU A 1019 -14.89 -26.36 -8.66
C LEU A 1019 -16.13 -25.69 -9.27
N SER A 1020 -16.83 -26.44 -10.12
CA SER A 1020 -18.13 -26.07 -10.67
C SER A 1020 -19.20 -25.98 -9.57
N PRO A 1021 -20.22 -25.13 -9.75
CA PRO A 1021 -21.40 -25.12 -8.88
C PRO A 1021 -22.02 -26.52 -8.71
N THR A 1022 -22.17 -27.25 -9.83
CA THR A 1022 -22.71 -28.61 -9.86
C THR A 1022 -21.96 -29.57 -8.94
N PHE A 1023 -20.62 -29.54 -8.96
CA PHE A 1023 -19.82 -30.38 -8.06
C PHE A 1023 -19.96 -29.96 -6.60
N LYS A 1024 -19.97 -28.65 -6.31
CA LYS A 1024 -20.15 -28.12 -4.95
C LYS A 1024 -21.49 -28.53 -4.35
N ASP A 1025 -22.56 -28.52 -5.16
CA ASP A 1025 -23.91 -28.93 -4.74
C ASP A 1025 -24.04 -30.45 -4.55
N PHE A 1026 -23.26 -31.24 -5.30
CA PHE A 1026 -23.22 -32.70 -5.15
C PHE A 1026 -22.45 -33.15 -3.89
N LEU A 1027 -21.38 -32.43 -3.54
CA LEU A 1027 -20.41 -32.84 -2.52
C LEU A 1027 -21.02 -33.14 -1.13
N PRO A 1028 -21.94 -32.33 -0.56
CA PRO A 1028 -22.58 -32.65 0.72
C PRO A 1028 -23.38 -33.96 0.68
N ARG A 1029 -24.04 -34.24 -0.44
CA ARG A 1029 -24.85 -35.46 -0.62
C ARG A 1029 -23.95 -36.69 -0.77
N MET A 1030 -22.87 -36.56 -1.53
CA MET A 1030 -21.84 -37.61 -1.67
C MET A 1030 -21.15 -37.91 -0.32
N ALA A 1031 -20.81 -36.87 0.45
CA ALA A 1031 -20.21 -36.98 1.78
C ALA A 1031 -21.11 -37.75 2.75
N LYS A 1032 -22.41 -37.47 2.74
CA LYS A 1032 -23.40 -38.20 3.55
C LYS A 1032 -23.53 -39.68 3.12
N ALA A 1033 -23.53 -39.96 1.82
CA ALA A 1033 -23.68 -41.31 1.28
C ALA A 1033 -22.46 -42.21 1.60
N TYR A 1034 -21.24 -41.69 1.41
CA TYR A 1034 -20.01 -42.45 1.63
C TYR A 1034 -19.34 -42.19 3.00
N LYS A 1035 -19.93 -41.35 3.85
CA LYS A 1035 -19.49 -41.06 5.22
C LYS A 1035 -18.06 -40.53 5.33
N PHE A 1036 -17.72 -39.55 4.50
CA PHE A 1036 -16.47 -38.79 4.61
C PHE A 1036 -16.73 -37.34 5.03
N GLU A 1037 -15.70 -36.67 5.52
CA GLU A 1037 -15.73 -35.23 5.78
C GLU A 1037 -15.09 -34.47 4.61
N TYR A 1038 -15.50 -33.23 4.40
CA TYR A 1038 -14.84 -32.38 3.43
C TYR A 1038 -14.77 -30.93 3.90
N GLU A 1039 -13.84 -30.17 3.32
CA GLU A 1039 -13.74 -28.74 3.52
C GLU A 1039 -13.25 -28.04 2.25
N LEU A 1040 -13.81 -26.86 2.00
CA LEU A 1040 -13.50 -26.04 0.83
C LEU A 1040 -12.57 -24.91 1.26
N VAL A 1041 -11.31 -24.99 0.84
CA VAL A 1041 -10.28 -24.00 1.18
C VAL A 1041 -10.11 -22.98 0.05
N GLN A 1042 -9.76 -21.77 0.44
CA GLN A 1042 -9.52 -20.64 -0.45
C GLN A 1042 -8.46 -19.75 0.17
N TYR A 1043 -7.55 -19.26 -0.67
CA TYR A 1043 -6.58 -18.24 -0.32
C TYR A 1043 -6.41 -17.33 -1.54
N LYS A 1044 -6.27 -16.02 -1.38
CA LYS A 1044 -6.00 -15.13 -2.52
C LYS A 1044 -4.51 -15.05 -2.79
N TRP A 1045 -4.14 -15.10 -4.07
CA TRP A 1045 -2.77 -14.82 -4.51
C TRP A 1045 -2.31 -13.42 -4.01
N PRO A 1046 -1.24 -13.32 -3.20
CA PRO A 1046 -0.80 -12.04 -2.65
C PRO A 1046 -0.33 -11.06 -3.72
N ARG A 1047 -0.61 -9.76 -3.54
CA ARG A 1047 -0.28 -8.70 -4.51
C ARG A 1047 1.21 -8.58 -4.84
N TRP A 1048 2.06 -8.84 -3.86
CA TRP A 1048 3.51 -8.74 -4.01
C TRP A 1048 4.12 -9.93 -4.77
N LEU A 1049 3.39 -11.03 -4.90
CA LEU A 1049 3.85 -12.26 -5.54
C LEU A 1049 3.42 -12.26 -7.01
N THR A 1050 4.36 -12.43 -7.94
CA THR A 1050 4.08 -12.39 -9.39
C THR A 1050 2.97 -13.37 -9.77
N GLN A 1051 1.87 -12.86 -10.31
CA GLN A 1051 0.71 -13.67 -10.65
C GLN A 1051 0.88 -14.36 -12.02
N GLN A 1052 0.35 -15.58 -12.14
CA GLN A 1052 0.25 -16.28 -13.41
C GLN A 1052 -1.02 -15.86 -14.17
N THR A 1053 -0.96 -15.84 -15.50
CA THR A 1053 -2.10 -15.39 -16.32
C THR A 1053 -2.94 -16.55 -16.88
N GLU A 1054 -2.36 -17.74 -17.00
CA GLU A 1054 -3.05 -18.95 -17.45
C GLU A 1054 -3.61 -19.72 -16.26
N LYS A 1055 -4.91 -20.08 -16.32
CA LYS A 1055 -5.63 -20.75 -15.22
C LYS A 1055 -4.91 -22.02 -14.73
N GLN A 1056 -4.34 -22.81 -15.64
CA GLN A 1056 -3.58 -24.01 -15.32
C GLN A 1056 -2.32 -23.71 -14.47
N ARG A 1057 -1.54 -22.70 -14.85
CA ARG A 1057 -0.33 -22.29 -14.11
C ARG A 1057 -0.70 -21.72 -12.74
N ILE A 1058 -1.85 -21.05 -12.63
CA ILE A 1058 -2.36 -20.58 -11.33
C ILE A 1058 -2.68 -21.80 -10.43
N ILE A 1059 -3.38 -22.82 -10.95
CA ILE A 1059 -3.69 -24.06 -10.19
C ILE A 1059 -2.41 -24.74 -9.71
N TRP A 1060 -1.39 -24.86 -10.58
CA TRP A 1060 -0.09 -25.40 -10.19
C TRP A 1060 0.57 -24.60 -9.07
N GLY A 1061 0.45 -23.28 -9.09
CA GLY A 1061 0.92 -22.42 -8.00
C GLY A 1061 0.22 -22.75 -6.67
N TYR A 1062 -1.10 -22.91 -6.67
CA TYR A 1062 -1.86 -23.27 -5.46
C TYR A 1062 -1.52 -24.64 -4.90
N LYS A 1063 -1.10 -25.59 -5.75
CA LYS A 1063 -0.65 -26.92 -5.30
C LYS A 1063 0.61 -26.84 -4.42
N ILE A 1064 1.44 -25.80 -4.53
CA ILE A 1064 2.77 -25.78 -3.87
C ILE A 1064 3.08 -24.53 -3.05
N LEU A 1065 2.68 -23.33 -3.50
CA LEU A 1065 3.14 -22.06 -2.94
C LEU A 1065 2.46 -21.69 -1.61
N PHE A 1066 1.28 -22.24 -1.33
CA PHE A 1066 0.43 -21.78 -0.21
C PHE A 1066 0.08 -22.89 0.79
N LEU A 1067 0.77 -24.04 0.75
CA LEU A 1067 0.48 -25.19 1.61
C LEU A 1067 0.54 -24.86 3.12
N ASP A 1068 1.36 -23.89 3.52
CA ASP A 1068 1.49 -23.43 4.90
C ASP A 1068 0.28 -22.65 5.41
N VAL A 1069 -0.37 -21.88 4.53
CA VAL A 1069 -1.46 -20.93 4.86
C VAL A 1069 -2.85 -21.36 4.38
N LEU A 1070 -2.92 -22.31 3.45
CA LEU A 1070 -4.18 -22.77 2.87
C LEU A 1070 -5.00 -23.63 3.84
N PHE A 1071 -4.31 -24.34 4.74
CA PHE A 1071 -4.93 -25.24 5.73
C PHE A 1071 -4.85 -24.64 7.13
N PRO A 1072 -5.87 -24.87 7.97
CA PRO A 1072 -5.83 -24.51 9.38
C PRO A 1072 -4.63 -25.14 10.13
N LEU A 1073 -4.31 -24.57 11.29
CA LEU A 1073 -3.09 -24.91 12.03
C LEU A 1073 -3.13 -26.28 12.72
N ASP A 1074 -4.32 -26.81 12.99
CA ASP A 1074 -4.56 -28.13 13.57
C ASP A 1074 -4.27 -29.29 12.59
N VAL A 1075 -4.26 -29.01 11.28
CA VAL A 1075 -3.88 -30.00 10.26
C VAL A 1075 -2.38 -30.26 10.30
N LYS A 1076 -1.98 -31.44 10.82
CA LYS A 1076 -0.56 -31.80 11.01
C LYS A 1076 0.13 -32.30 9.73
N LYS A 1077 -0.57 -33.12 8.93
CA LYS A 1077 -0.05 -33.77 7.71
C LYS A 1077 -1.15 -33.84 6.67
N ILE A 1078 -0.81 -33.64 5.40
CA ILE A 1078 -1.75 -33.68 4.28
C ILE A 1078 -1.15 -34.41 3.08
N ILE A 1079 -1.98 -35.12 2.32
CA ILE A 1079 -1.57 -35.85 1.11
C ILE A 1079 -2.26 -35.22 -0.09
N PHE A 1080 -1.50 -34.81 -1.10
CA PHE A 1080 -2.07 -34.42 -2.37
C PHE A 1080 -2.22 -35.63 -3.29
N VAL A 1081 -3.40 -35.78 -3.89
CA VAL A 1081 -3.69 -36.81 -4.90
C VAL A 1081 -4.30 -36.14 -6.11
N ASP A 1082 -3.72 -36.34 -7.30
CA ASP A 1082 -4.27 -35.77 -8.53
C ASP A 1082 -5.65 -36.35 -8.87
N ALA A 1083 -6.48 -35.55 -9.54
CA ALA A 1083 -7.89 -35.90 -9.75
C ALA A 1083 -8.07 -37.16 -10.61
N ASP A 1084 -7.13 -37.44 -11.51
CA ASP A 1084 -7.13 -38.57 -12.44
C ASP A 1084 -6.41 -39.83 -11.92
N GLN A 1085 -6.07 -39.86 -10.62
CA GLN A 1085 -5.52 -41.06 -9.99
C GLN A 1085 -6.58 -42.04 -9.51
N VAL A 1086 -6.24 -43.33 -9.58
CA VAL A 1086 -7.00 -44.41 -8.91
C VAL A 1086 -6.15 -45.04 -7.81
N VAL A 1087 -6.70 -45.09 -6.59
CA VAL A 1087 -6.02 -45.61 -5.40
C VAL A 1087 -6.48 -47.04 -5.12
N ARG A 1088 -5.51 -47.93 -4.87
CA ARG A 1088 -5.68 -49.38 -4.58
C ARG A 1088 -5.15 -49.81 -3.21
N ALA A 1089 -4.54 -48.90 -2.46
CA ALA A 1089 -3.94 -49.18 -1.15
C ALA A 1089 -4.53 -48.29 -0.05
N ASP A 1090 -4.26 -48.64 1.21
CA ASP A 1090 -4.68 -47.81 2.34
C ASP A 1090 -3.79 -46.57 2.45
N MET A 1091 -4.38 -45.39 2.24
CA MET A 1091 -3.68 -44.10 2.32
C MET A 1091 -3.11 -43.81 3.71
N LYS A 1092 -3.54 -44.54 4.76
CA LYS A 1092 -2.95 -44.45 6.10
C LYS A 1092 -1.45 -44.76 6.09
N GLU A 1093 -1.00 -45.63 5.20
CA GLU A 1093 0.42 -45.95 5.05
C GLU A 1093 1.28 -44.71 4.71
N LEU A 1094 0.76 -43.76 3.91
CA LEU A 1094 1.46 -42.50 3.61
C LEU A 1094 1.39 -41.51 4.78
N VAL A 1095 0.30 -41.51 5.54
CA VAL A 1095 0.19 -40.71 6.76
C VAL A 1095 1.24 -41.15 7.78
N ASP A 1096 1.48 -42.46 7.90
CA ASP A 1096 2.42 -43.03 8.86
C ASP A 1096 3.86 -43.11 8.33
N TYR A 1097 4.06 -42.78 7.05
CA TYR A 1097 5.37 -42.83 6.42
C TYR A 1097 6.33 -41.80 7.05
N ASP A 1098 7.53 -42.26 7.40
CA ASP A 1098 8.58 -41.43 7.99
C ASP A 1098 9.32 -40.62 6.90
N LEU A 1099 9.13 -39.30 6.94
CA LEU A 1099 9.79 -38.34 6.05
C LEU A 1099 11.19 -37.94 6.53
N GLY A 1100 11.61 -38.39 7.73
CA GLY A 1100 12.84 -37.97 8.36
C GLY A 1100 12.87 -36.46 8.57
N SER A 1101 13.95 -35.79 8.15
CA SER A 1101 14.07 -34.34 8.27
C SER A 1101 13.36 -33.54 7.17
N ALA A 1102 12.79 -34.22 6.16
CA ALA A 1102 12.18 -33.59 5.00
C ALA A 1102 10.75 -33.10 5.28
N PRO A 1103 10.36 -31.88 4.85
CA PRO A 1103 9.01 -31.36 5.04
C PRO A 1103 7.96 -32.04 4.14
N TYR A 1104 8.38 -32.67 3.04
CA TYR A 1104 7.48 -33.38 2.14
C TYR A 1104 8.17 -34.55 1.42
N GLY A 1105 7.37 -35.50 0.98
CA GLY A 1105 7.79 -36.66 0.21
C GLY A 1105 7.06 -36.78 -1.11
N TYR A 1106 7.79 -37.03 -2.19
CA TYR A 1106 7.27 -37.18 -3.55
C TYR A 1106 7.69 -38.52 -4.14
N VAL A 1107 6.90 -39.03 -5.08
CA VAL A 1107 7.30 -40.23 -5.85
C VAL A 1107 8.25 -39.82 -6.98
N PRO A 1108 9.36 -40.54 -7.22
CA PRO A 1108 10.21 -40.30 -8.38
C PRO A 1108 9.57 -40.83 -9.68
N PHE A 1109 10.00 -40.30 -10.83
CA PHE A 1109 9.64 -40.86 -12.13
C PHE A 1109 10.11 -42.32 -12.28
N CYS A 1110 9.27 -43.17 -12.88
CA CYS A 1110 9.64 -44.53 -13.28
C CYS A 1110 10.78 -44.53 -14.31
N ASP A 1111 11.78 -45.38 -14.09
CA ASP A 1111 12.90 -45.64 -14.99
C ASP A 1111 12.83 -47.01 -15.68
N SER A 1112 11.79 -47.81 -15.41
CA SER A 1112 11.71 -49.20 -15.87
C SER A 1112 11.39 -49.37 -17.36
N ARG A 1113 10.61 -48.49 -17.99
CA ARG A 1113 10.28 -48.59 -19.43
C ARG A 1113 11.34 -47.94 -20.32
N ARG A 1114 12.27 -48.75 -20.84
CA ARG A 1114 13.45 -48.30 -21.62
C ARG A 1114 13.13 -47.60 -22.95
N GLU A 1115 11.98 -47.91 -23.55
CA GLU A 1115 11.55 -47.29 -24.82
C GLU A 1115 11.35 -45.77 -24.69
N MET A 1116 11.14 -45.27 -23.48
CA MET A 1116 10.90 -43.85 -23.20
C MET A 1116 12.18 -43.09 -22.81
N ASP A 1117 13.36 -43.73 -22.85
CA ASP A 1117 14.63 -43.12 -22.43
C ASP A 1117 14.90 -41.79 -23.16
N GLY A 1118 14.50 -41.67 -24.44
CA GLY A 1118 14.64 -40.46 -25.25
C GLY A 1118 13.78 -39.26 -24.80
N PHE A 1119 12.69 -39.49 -24.05
CA PHE A 1119 11.82 -38.44 -23.53
C PHE A 1119 12.17 -38.02 -22.09
N ARG A 1120 13.14 -38.68 -21.44
CA ARG A 1120 13.56 -38.38 -20.06
C ARG A 1120 14.48 -37.16 -20.02
N PHE A 1121 13.90 -35.99 -20.23
CA PHE A 1121 14.62 -34.72 -20.27
C PHE A 1121 15.43 -34.44 -18.99
N TRP A 1122 15.00 -34.98 -17.83
CA TRP A 1122 15.70 -34.80 -16.55
C TRP A 1122 17.05 -35.54 -16.47
N ASN A 1123 17.32 -36.50 -17.36
CA ASN A 1123 18.59 -37.21 -17.43
C ASN A 1123 19.64 -36.52 -18.33
N GLN A 1124 19.33 -35.31 -18.82
CA GLN A 1124 20.21 -34.54 -19.70
C GLN A 1124 20.18 -33.04 -19.36
N GLY A 1125 21.11 -32.28 -19.94
CA GLY A 1125 21.14 -30.81 -19.86
C GLY A 1125 21.15 -30.24 -18.43
N TYR A 1126 20.32 -29.21 -18.24
CA TYR A 1126 20.20 -28.47 -16.98
C TYR A 1126 19.85 -29.38 -15.79
N TRP A 1127 18.78 -30.18 -15.90
CA TRP A 1127 18.27 -30.99 -14.79
C TRP A 1127 19.28 -32.02 -14.29
N ARG A 1128 20.00 -32.71 -15.19
CA ARG A 1128 21.05 -33.66 -14.78
C ARG A 1128 22.15 -32.96 -13.95
N ASN A 1129 22.59 -31.79 -14.40
CA ASN A 1129 23.64 -31.03 -13.73
C ASN A 1129 23.17 -30.48 -12.39
N HIS A 1130 21.94 -29.97 -12.33
CA HIS A 1130 21.34 -29.41 -11.12
C HIS A 1130 21.05 -30.48 -10.05
N LEU A 1131 20.50 -31.63 -10.45
CA LEU A 1131 20.09 -32.69 -9.52
C LEU A 1131 21.29 -33.44 -8.90
N GLN A 1132 22.47 -33.43 -9.53
CA GLN A 1132 23.70 -34.05 -9.02
C GLN A 1132 23.50 -35.52 -8.54
N GLY A 1133 22.78 -36.31 -9.33
CA GLY A 1133 22.49 -37.72 -9.01
C GLY A 1133 21.24 -37.94 -8.13
N ARG A 1134 20.56 -36.88 -7.68
CA ARG A 1134 19.23 -37.00 -7.07
C ARG A 1134 18.17 -37.32 -8.11
N LYS A 1135 17.09 -37.98 -7.68
CA LYS A 1135 15.96 -38.31 -8.56
C LYS A 1135 15.13 -37.08 -8.88
N TYR A 1136 14.54 -37.07 -10.07
CA TYR A 1136 13.52 -36.10 -10.46
C TYR A 1136 12.13 -36.65 -10.07
N HIS A 1137 11.34 -35.83 -9.41
CA HIS A 1137 10.07 -36.22 -8.78
C HIS A 1137 8.86 -35.65 -9.52
N ILE A 1138 7.70 -36.32 -9.42
CA ILE A 1138 6.43 -35.95 -10.07
C ILE A 1138 5.39 -35.44 -9.08
N SER A 1139 4.62 -34.42 -9.46
CA SER A 1139 3.66 -33.72 -8.59
C SER A 1139 2.25 -34.32 -8.54
N ALA A 1140 2.08 -35.55 -9.03
CA ALA A 1140 0.80 -36.24 -9.08
C ALA A 1140 0.38 -36.81 -7.71
N LEU A 1141 1.36 -37.24 -6.89
CA LEU A 1141 1.15 -37.73 -5.53
C LEU A 1141 2.30 -37.28 -4.62
N TYR A 1142 1.98 -36.60 -3.52
CA TYR A 1142 2.97 -36.23 -2.51
C TYR A 1142 2.34 -36.06 -1.13
N VAL A 1143 3.14 -36.23 -0.09
CA VAL A 1143 2.77 -36.05 1.32
C VAL A 1143 3.53 -34.88 1.92
N VAL A 1144 2.87 -34.07 2.73
CA VAL A 1144 3.43 -32.87 3.36
C VAL A 1144 3.22 -32.95 4.86
N ASP A 1145 4.31 -32.91 5.62
CA ASP A 1145 4.28 -32.66 7.05
C ASP A 1145 4.17 -31.15 7.27
N LEU A 1146 2.95 -30.65 7.48
CA LEU A 1146 2.67 -29.22 7.61
C LEU A 1146 3.33 -28.62 8.85
N LYS A 1147 3.50 -29.39 9.94
CA LYS A 1147 4.25 -28.91 11.11
C LYS A 1147 5.69 -28.61 10.74
N ARG A 1148 6.37 -29.58 10.10
CA ARG A 1148 7.76 -29.39 9.66
C ARG A 1148 7.88 -28.32 8.58
N PHE A 1149 6.95 -28.31 7.62
CA PHE A 1149 6.91 -27.36 6.51
C PHE A 1149 6.84 -25.91 7.00
N ARG A 1150 5.95 -25.62 7.97
CA ARG A 1150 5.84 -24.32 8.64
C ARG A 1150 7.08 -24.02 9.50
N LYS A 1151 7.56 -24.99 10.28
CA LYS A 1151 8.75 -24.84 11.17
C LYS A 1151 10.02 -24.40 10.43
N ILE A 1152 10.25 -24.93 9.22
CA ILE A 1152 11.43 -24.56 8.42
C ILE A 1152 11.17 -23.43 7.41
N ALA A 1153 9.97 -22.84 7.43
CA ALA A 1153 9.53 -21.83 6.47
C ALA A 1153 9.71 -22.29 5.01
N ALA A 1154 9.33 -23.54 4.70
CA ALA A 1154 9.47 -24.09 3.36
C ALA A 1154 8.64 -23.31 2.34
N GLY A 1155 7.42 -22.88 2.71
CA GLY A 1155 6.54 -22.05 1.88
C GLY A 1155 7.19 -20.72 1.49
N ASP A 1156 7.78 -20.00 2.45
CA ASP A 1156 8.44 -18.71 2.18
C ASP A 1156 9.65 -18.86 1.25
N ARG A 1157 10.42 -19.94 1.40
CA ARG A 1157 11.56 -20.25 0.51
C ARG A 1157 11.09 -20.55 -0.91
N LEU A 1158 10.01 -21.33 -1.05
CA LEU A 1158 9.42 -21.67 -2.34
C LEU A 1158 8.88 -20.41 -3.03
N ARG A 1159 8.17 -19.53 -2.31
CA ARG A 1159 7.67 -18.24 -2.83
C ARG A 1159 8.81 -17.32 -3.24
N GLY A 1160 9.88 -17.22 -2.44
CA GLY A 1160 11.06 -16.41 -2.79
C GLY A 1160 11.76 -16.90 -4.06
N GLN A 1161 11.96 -18.21 -4.20
CA GLN A 1161 12.56 -18.78 -5.42
C GLN A 1161 11.64 -18.64 -6.63
N TYR A 1162 10.33 -18.87 -6.45
CA TYR A 1162 9.34 -18.65 -7.48
C TYR A 1162 9.39 -17.21 -7.99
N GLN A 1163 9.40 -16.21 -7.09
CA GLN A 1163 9.45 -14.80 -7.45
C GLN A 1163 10.66 -14.45 -8.31
N ALA A 1164 11.82 -15.07 -8.04
CA ALA A 1164 13.03 -14.88 -8.84
C ALA A 1164 12.94 -15.52 -10.23
N LEU A 1165 12.37 -16.73 -10.32
CA LEU A 1165 12.26 -17.47 -11.58
C LEU A 1165 11.12 -16.96 -12.47
N SER A 1166 9.99 -16.56 -11.88
CA SER A 1166 8.77 -16.19 -12.60
C SER A 1166 8.88 -14.91 -13.42
N GLN A 1167 9.97 -14.15 -13.27
CA GLN A 1167 10.28 -13.01 -14.14
C GLN A 1167 10.51 -13.44 -15.60
N ASP A 1168 11.04 -14.65 -15.81
CA ASP A 1168 11.04 -15.29 -17.13
C ASP A 1168 9.86 -16.28 -17.21
N PRO A 1169 8.87 -16.05 -18.10
CA PRO A 1169 7.73 -16.96 -18.29
C PRO A 1169 8.13 -18.39 -18.69
N ASN A 1170 9.33 -18.59 -19.24
CA ASN A 1170 9.80 -19.88 -19.73
C ASN A 1170 10.62 -20.69 -18.69
N SER A 1171 10.86 -20.13 -17.50
CA SER A 1171 11.74 -20.75 -16.49
C SER A 1171 11.18 -22.03 -15.87
N LEU A 1172 9.86 -22.07 -15.65
CA LEU A 1172 9.15 -23.17 -15.01
C LEU A 1172 8.10 -23.70 -15.99
N SER A 1173 8.38 -24.85 -16.61
CA SER A 1173 7.45 -25.49 -17.54
C SER A 1173 6.24 -26.03 -16.81
N ASN A 1174 6.48 -26.82 -15.75
CA ASN A 1174 5.44 -27.34 -14.85
C ASN A 1174 5.73 -26.84 -13.43
N LEU A 1175 5.13 -25.71 -13.06
CA LEU A 1175 5.43 -25.00 -11.81
C LEU A 1175 5.39 -25.88 -10.55
N ASP A 1176 4.37 -26.73 -10.40
CA ASP A 1176 4.15 -27.60 -9.25
C ASP A 1176 5.19 -28.75 -9.13
N GLN A 1177 5.85 -29.10 -10.24
CA GLN A 1177 6.86 -30.15 -10.30
C GLN A 1177 8.28 -29.59 -10.32
N ASP A 1178 8.53 -28.56 -11.13
CA ASP A 1178 9.86 -28.00 -11.35
C ASP A 1178 10.34 -27.22 -10.12
N LEU A 1179 9.45 -26.50 -9.42
CA LEU A 1179 9.87 -25.70 -8.27
C LEU A 1179 10.40 -26.55 -7.10
N PRO A 1180 9.74 -27.64 -6.65
CA PRO A 1180 10.32 -28.55 -5.65
C PRO A 1180 11.63 -29.19 -6.11
N ASN A 1181 11.71 -29.67 -7.35
CA ASN A 1181 12.93 -30.29 -7.88
C ASN A 1181 14.08 -29.28 -8.01
N ASN A 1182 13.80 -28.02 -8.32
CA ASN A 1182 14.77 -26.94 -8.32
C ASN A 1182 15.27 -26.64 -6.90
N MET A 1183 14.37 -26.66 -5.91
CA MET A 1183 14.68 -26.36 -4.52
C MET A 1183 15.21 -27.55 -3.71
N ILE A 1184 15.41 -28.72 -4.31
CA ILE A 1184 15.78 -29.99 -3.65
C ILE A 1184 16.99 -29.91 -2.70
N HIS A 1185 17.91 -28.97 -2.93
CA HIS A 1185 19.10 -28.75 -2.09
C HIS A 1185 18.83 -27.88 -0.87
N GLN A 1186 17.84 -26.97 -0.93
CA GLN A 1186 17.47 -26.05 0.15
C GLN A 1186 16.26 -26.53 0.94
N VAL A 1187 15.32 -27.20 0.25
CA VAL A 1187 14.12 -27.81 0.80
C VAL A 1187 14.16 -29.29 0.39
N PRO A 1188 14.60 -30.18 1.29
CA PRO A 1188 14.85 -31.58 0.93
C PRO A 1188 13.55 -32.33 0.62
N ILE A 1189 13.62 -33.23 -0.37
CA ILE A 1189 12.51 -34.12 -0.75
C ILE A 1189 12.81 -35.52 -0.25
N LYS A 1190 11.86 -36.15 0.45
CA LYS A 1190 11.90 -37.59 0.69
C LYS A 1190 11.37 -38.33 -0.53
N SER A 1191 12.22 -39.14 -1.18
CA SER A 1191 11.73 -40.01 -2.25
C SER A 1191 10.87 -41.14 -1.68
N LEU A 1192 9.61 -41.18 -2.10
CA LEU A 1192 8.66 -42.24 -1.76
C LEU A 1192 8.93 -43.52 -2.58
N PRO A 1193 8.50 -44.70 -2.10
CA PRO A 1193 8.61 -45.95 -2.85
C PRO A 1193 7.90 -45.89 -4.21
N GLN A 1194 8.48 -46.49 -5.24
CA GLN A 1194 7.93 -46.45 -6.62
C GLN A 1194 6.53 -47.07 -6.73
N GLU A 1195 6.19 -48.03 -5.87
CA GLU A 1195 4.86 -48.65 -5.82
C GLU A 1195 3.73 -47.64 -5.58
N TRP A 1196 4.02 -46.47 -5.00
CA TRP A 1196 3.05 -45.39 -4.79
C TRP A 1196 2.66 -44.64 -6.05
N LEU A 1197 3.31 -44.88 -7.20
CA LEU A 1197 2.87 -44.28 -8.45
C LEU A 1197 3.24 -45.17 -9.63
N TRP A 1198 2.22 -45.63 -10.34
CA TRP A 1198 2.37 -46.30 -11.61
C TRP A 1198 1.68 -45.50 -12.71
N CYS A 1199 2.33 -45.36 -13.86
CA CYS A 1199 1.76 -44.75 -15.05
C CYS A 1199 2.20 -45.59 -16.25
N GLU A 1200 1.26 -45.86 -17.16
CA GLU A 1200 1.50 -46.71 -18.33
C GLU A 1200 2.63 -46.15 -19.18
N THR A 1201 2.73 -44.84 -19.36
CA THR A 1201 3.77 -44.23 -20.19
C THR A 1201 5.19 -44.54 -19.71
N TRP A 1202 5.46 -44.52 -18.40
CA TRP A 1202 6.85 -44.60 -17.88
C TRP A 1202 7.21 -45.89 -17.16
N CYS A 1203 6.22 -46.61 -16.63
CA CYS A 1203 6.43 -47.82 -15.85
C CYS A 1203 6.19 -49.08 -16.70
N ASP A 1204 6.91 -50.15 -16.43
CA ASP A 1204 6.74 -51.45 -17.07
C ASP A 1204 5.45 -52.15 -16.59
N GLU A 1205 4.90 -53.06 -17.40
CA GLU A 1205 3.61 -53.69 -17.08
C GLU A 1205 3.69 -54.62 -15.85
N SER A 1206 4.87 -55.20 -15.58
CA SER A 1206 5.03 -56.11 -14.45
C SER A 1206 4.87 -55.41 -13.10
N SER A 1207 5.28 -54.14 -13.01
CA SER A 1207 5.16 -53.33 -11.79
C SER A 1207 3.73 -52.90 -11.47
N LYS A 1208 2.81 -52.92 -12.45
CA LYS A 1208 1.38 -52.56 -12.27
C LYS A 1208 0.68 -53.41 -11.21
N THR A 1209 1.09 -54.68 -11.06
CA THR A 1209 0.52 -55.62 -10.08
C THR A 1209 0.79 -55.21 -8.63
N LYS A 1210 1.86 -54.43 -8.39
CA LYS A 1210 2.26 -53.91 -7.07
C LYS A 1210 1.89 -52.44 -6.89
N ALA A 1211 1.25 -51.83 -7.88
CA ALA A 1211 0.93 -50.41 -7.86
C ALA A 1211 -0.16 -50.10 -6.83
N LYS A 1212 0.15 -49.18 -5.91
CA LYS A 1212 -0.75 -48.65 -4.89
C LYS A 1212 -1.62 -47.52 -5.41
N THR A 1213 -1.11 -46.72 -6.34
CA THR A 1213 -1.92 -45.77 -7.12
C THR A 1213 -1.53 -45.83 -8.60
N ILE A 1214 -2.49 -45.50 -9.46
CA ILE A 1214 -2.31 -45.44 -10.91
C ILE A 1214 -2.67 -44.05 -11.40
N ASP A 1215 -1.73 -43.41 -12.09
CA ASP A 1215 -1.83 -42.08 -12.69
C ASP A 1215 -2.08 -42.18 -14.19
N LEU A 1216 -3.05 -41.41 -14.69
CA LEU A 1216 -3.44 -41.36 -16.11
C LEU A 1216 -2.64 -40.31 -16.87
N CYS A 1217 -1.32 -40.50 -16.84
CA CYS A 1217 -0.33 -39.69 -17.49
C CYS A 1217 -0.52 -39.59 -19.02
N ASN A 1218 -0.16 -38.45 -19.60
CA ASN A 1218 -0.17 -38.26 -21.04
C ASN A 1218 0.93 -39.12 -21.71
N ASN A 1219 0.64 -39.65 -22.89
CA ASN A 1219 1.61 -40.43 -23.67
C ASN A 1219 2.16 -39.57 -24.82
N PRO A 1220 3.49 -39.30 -24.89
CA PRO A 1220 4.07 -38.50 -25.96
C PRO A 1220 4.07 -39.20 -27.33
N LEU A 1221 3.88 -40.52 -27.38
CA LEU A 1221 3.84 -41.31 -28.61
C LEU A 1221 2.44 -41.48 -29.20
N THR A 1222 1.38 -41.28 -28.41
CA THR A 1222 -0.01 -41.55 -28.80
C THR A 1222 -0.98 -40.50 -28.27
N LYS A 1223 -1.95 -40.07 -29.08
CA LYS A 1223 -2.99 -39.11 -28.67
C LYS A 1223 -4.30 -39.80 -28.28
N GLU A 1224 -4.24 -40.71 -27.30
CA GLU A 1224 -5.45 -41.34 -26.73
C GLU A 1224 -6.13 -40.38 -25.72
N ALA A 1225 -7.46 -40.28 -25.77
CA ALA A 1225 -8.22 -39.49 -24.80
C ALA A 1225 -8.17 -40.12 -23.40
N LYS A 1226 -8.12 -39.28 -22.35
CA LYS A 1226 -7.97 -39.73 -20.95
C LYS A 1226 -9.06 -40.71 -20.50
N LEU A 1227 -10.31 -40.53 -20.94
CA LEU A 1227 -11.40 -41.46 -20.60
C LEU A 1227 -11.20 -42.85 -21.19
N SER A 1228 -10.80 -42.92 -22.47
CA SER A 1228 -10.48 -44.19 -23.15
C SER A 1228 -9.31 -44.89 -22.46
N ALA A 1229 -8.26 -44.12 -22.12
CA ALA A 1229 -7.12 -44.61 -21.37
C ALA A 1229 -7.53 -45.13 -19.98
N ALA A 1230 -8.37 -44.40 -19.23
CA ALA A 1230 -8.85 -44.81 -17.91
C ALA A 1230 -9.55 -46.18 -17.96
N VAL A 1231 -10.48 -46.32 -18.89
CA VAL A 1231 -11.27 -47.55 -19.11
C VAL A 1231 -10.39 -48.74 -19.51
N ARG A 1232 -9.34 -48.51 -20.31
CA ARG A 1232 -8.43 -49.54 -20.79
C ARG A 1232 -7.40 -49.94 -19.74
N ILE A 1233 -6.82 -48.97 -19.05
CA ILE A 1233 -5.70 -49.16 -18.11
C ILE A 1233 -6.19 -49.72 -16.77
N VAL A 1234 -7.33 -49.23 -16.26
CA VAL A 1234 -7.85 -49.55 -14.92
C VAL A 1234 -9.19 -50.27 -15.04
N GLN A 1235 -9.19 -51.59 -14.85
CA GLN A 1235 -10.38 -52.44 -15.07
C GLN A 1235 -11.55 -52.08 -14.13
N GLU A 1236 -11.25 -51.72 -12.89
CA GLU A 1236 -12.24 -51.33 -11.88
C GLU A 1236 -12.82 -49.93 -12.07
N TRP A 1237 -12.26 -49.11 -12.97
CA TRP A 1237 -12.72 -47.74 -13.22
C TRP A 1237 -14.19 -47.70 -13.65
N LYS A 1238 -14.61 -48.62 -14.53
CA LYS A 1238 -16.01 -48.74 -14.97
C LYS A 1238 -16.98 -49.00 -13.81
N GLN A 1239 -16.54 -49.75 -12.80
CA GLN A 1239 -17.37 -50.09 -11.65
C GLN A 1239 -17.58 -48.85 -10.76
N TYR A 1240 -16.52 -48.09 -10.49
CA TYR A 1240 -16.59 -46.84 -9.73
C TYR A 1240 -17.45 -45.78 -10.44
N ASP A 1241 -17.22 -45.57 -11.74
CA ASP A 1241 -18.02 -44.62 -12.55
C ASP A 1241 -19.51 -45.00 -12.54
N SER A 1242 -19.83 -46.29 -12.66
CA SER A 1242 -21.22 -46.78 -12.62
C SER A 1242 -21.87 -46.68 -11.23
N GLU A 1243 -21.09 -46.73 -10.15
CA GLU A 1243 -21.56 -46.55 -8.77
C GLU A 1243 -21.89 -45.07 -8.51
N ILE A 1244 -20.99 -44.16 -8.92
CA ILE A 1244 -21.21 -42.71 -8.82
C ILE A 1244 -22.41 -42.28 -9.64
N LYS A 1245 -22.55 -42.74 -10.90
CA LYS A 1245 -23.71 -42.44 -11.74
C LYS A 1245 -25.03 -42.89 -11.10
N ARG A 1246 -25.07 -44.09 -10.53
CA ARG A 1246 -26.24 -44.57 -9.79
C ARG A 1246 -26.56 -43.70 -8.58
N LEU A 1247 -25.53 -43.26 -7.86
CA LEU A 1247 -25.70 -42.34 -6.73
C LEU A 1247 -26.28 -40.99 -7.20
N GLN A 1248 -25.75 -40.40 -8.28
CA GLN A 1248 -26.27 -39.16 -8.86
C GLN A 1248 -27.75 -39.29 -9.26
N LEU A 1249 -28.11 -40.35 -9.99
CA LEU A 1249 -29.50 -40.63 -10.36
C LEU A 1249 -30.41 -40.80 -9.14
N SER A 1250 -29.96 -41.52 -8.10
CA SER A 1250 -30.74 -41.73 -6.88
C SER A 1250 -30.96 -40.46 -6.05
N LEU A 1251 -30.11 -39.45 -6.24
CA LEU A 1251 -30.15 -38.17 -5.55
C LEU A 1251 -30.79 -37.05 -6.40
N GLY A 1252 -31.40 -37.41 -7.53
CA GLY A 1252 -32.15 -36.48 -8.39
C GLY A 1252 -31.31 -35.70 -9.40
N GLU A 1253 -30.02 -36.00 -9.56
CA GLU A 1253 -29.11 -35.28 -10.47
C GLU A 1253 -29.23 -35.67 -11.96
N GLY A 1254 -30.33 -36.33 -12.37
CA GLY A 1254 -30.52 -36.81 -13.74
C GLY A 1254 -31.96 -36.75 -14.27
N LEU A 1255 -32.82 -35.92 -13.68
CA LEU A 1255 -34.20 -35.73 -14.16
C LEU A 1255 -34.44 -34.41 -14.91
N GLU A 1256 -33.41 -33.57 -15.09
CA GLU A 1256 -33.58 -32.27 -15.78
C GLU A 1256 -32.91 -32.18 -17.16
N SER A 1257 -32.33 -33.25 -17.70
CA SER A 1257 -31.56 -33.16 -18.96
C SER A 1257 -32.07 -33.96 -20.16
N GLU A 1258 -33.09 -34.81 -20.09
CA GLU A 1258 -33.51 -35.57 -21.30
C GLU A 1258 -35.02 -35.82 -21.54
N GLU A 1259 -35.96 -35.47 -20.64
CA GLU A 1259 -37.40 -35.59 -20.98
C GLU A 1259 -38.25 -34.48 -20.36
N SER A 1260 -38.35 -33.34 -21.06
CA SER A 1260 -39.54 -32.48 -20.95
C SER A 1260 -39.91 -31.95 -22.33
N GLY A 1261 -40.88 -32.62 -22.97
CA GLY A 1261 -41.70 -32.00 -24.00
C GLY A 1261 -42.45 -30.79 -23.44
N PRO A 1262 -43.02 -29.93 -24.31
CA PRO A 1262 -43.32 -28.55 -23.97
C PRO A 1262 -44.55 -28.46 -23.06
N GLU A 1263 -44.34 -28.31 -21.75
CA GLU A 1263 -45.36 -27.75 -20.87
C GLU A 1263 -45.07 -26.27 -20.61
N GLN A 1264 -45.98 -25.45 -21.11
CA GLN A 1264 -46.07 -24.02 -20.90
C GLN A 1264 -46.14 -23.70 -19.40
N GLN A 1265 -45.00 -23.45 -18.76
CA GLN A 1265 -44.97 -22.57 -17.60
C GLN A 1265 -44.70 -21.14 -18.08
N THR A 1266 -45.76 -20.35 -18.01
CA THR A 1266 -45.82 -18.95 -18.37
C THR A 1266 -44.96 -18.14 -17.38
N ILE A 1267 -43.67 -18.07 -17.63
CA ILE A 1267 -42.84 -16.97 -17.13
C ILE A 1267 -43.16 -15.80 -18.07
N GLN A 1268 -43.85 -14.79 -17.54
CA GLN A 1268 -44.13 -13.56 -18.25
C GLN A 1268 -42.81 -12.92 -18.68
N HIS A 1269 -42.46 -13.12 -19.94
CA HIS A 1269 -41.58 -12.23 -20.68
C HIS A 1269 -42.30 -10.90 -20.85
N THR A 1270 -41.94 -9.92 -20.03
CA THR A 1270 -42.06 -8.52 -20.45
C THR A 1270 -40.85 -8.25 -21.34
N GLU A 1271 -41.14 -7.94 -22.60
CA GLU A 1271 -40.20 -7.63 -23.67
C GLU A 1271 -39.12 -6.63 -23.24
N LEU A 1272 -37.87 -6.93 -23.60
CA LEU A 1272 -36.72 -6.04 -23.59
C LEU A 1272 -36.17 -5.94 -25.01
#